data_AF-A0A6H0CUK1-F1
#
_entry.id   AF-A0A6H0CUK1-F1
#
_cell.length_a   1.000
_cell.length_b   1.000
_cell.length_c   1.000
_cell.angle_alpha   90.00
_cell.angle_beta   90.00
_cell.angle_gamma   90.00
#
_symmetry.space_group_name_H-M   'P 1'
#
loop_
_entity.id
_entity.type
_entity.pdbx_description
1 polymer ?
#
loop_
_entity_poly.entity_id
_entity_poly.type
_entity_poly.pdbx_seq_one_letter_code
_entity_poly.pdbx_strand_id
1 'polypeptide(L)'
;MTATLMATAPARADEPGDFPSNPYERTPRISLGQHERQDRCAFSRDIRVAGPIQKAFANDVLAGPDSKIHDTLHYGGSGYPSAEYFNAILSDKDVESVRGQEFQERQTQLNKTNAPYAVVNSQGGRPYHAPEFGADILAFTWKGREKVRAAVPEDLTPKPSPASLSKAKEVYSAIPASDDDWTSKTELAADGIGVTSGSGSTGSANDIASFLRFGGFPTKAPEPDSLEFRTEVETLKAAWAACDSSNPVDLNRVLTGPVLQAHTEWEAEYSSQGTQRKNIVAAEIAASKETQLAADYMIEAIRQSWQADQILFWQQYWRDHPTALNKPSLNDQKNATRLLATIRDTTSHLLPDVNAAVTRAKTAADQATAAQNDAWAIADQNHYPRGRGLMYAAQSVQIARASAAATQAAAKTVDTALKAIQANSTNSQAYYSLAQTQSHAVATEFRKAAALEAKEQAKAASEAAAKQAQEAAANAATAKQARATAEKAEQDAKTGAAEAKRQRGIAEAEKATAERERDNAASERQKAQAAEERAQQEKATASQARADAEAAGSTAAEKLAAAEEAERRASTARDEAVKAEHEKNATASRAAALEAVAAATEGTEAASETRAAATEARSAATDAAGAAQRARAAANDATTAAVNARAAATRAEGAAARSRSAAEAAWSAYQKTHAAAATAHAAAAVAIDAAAAAQKNADQAEAEAKKAQTAAANARKEAASAVAEAKKTETWSARTAGYAYATAQYAGGARDAAIAVTKAADEAISLGAPYRETDSSAAFAVLIGQMTKTLAEQQAAAAKAKSNEADKAAVQAKTLADKAAGDAKIALQAAADAATYAAQAQKSADAARASAAAASTDATAAKKADAGAQKYDAQAGVDAGYAGFAADDAESAAAQADREATDAERDAASAQSAATSARTDAAVADKVAESAESYAKTAEEAAENANSHAEEAMKAAERAEEDERERQRKALAEAAKENPKYTDPQPGSGGGEPGSGTEALDALILRMATEYALAQLGLSEEELALVRDLSGQDLLDYLKDNGAEILVELFAADIKECIDDPDIGICIWAIVQNAGPVKLAKIGSKLPKISKAIWGIKGFLEKVDKARKKFDAFTEKLDGAKENLDRLRAFCDRDFGDGKPGQRSKAAAVQRSAAAGDDKPKADTDCTFPIFRTPKTVDVAYEKLHGPNPARGAEDGSDGKVYFGEQSVAAEYWGRGTYASGMYRYDMDMKFLVQFAAAAKRYDWQGPNGSPRIEWDIDYSRLDEFNALTVARTWIPKP
;
A
#
# COMPACT_ATOMS: atom_id res chain seq x y z
N MET A 1 -109.68 81.58 37.05
CA MET A 1 -110.69 82.62 37.33
C MET A 1 -111.56 82.15 38.48
N THR A 2 -112.03 83.05 39.33
CA THR A 2 -112.94 82.72 40.44
C THR A 2 -114.37 82.51 39.94
N ALA A 3 -114.88 81.30 40.07
CA ALA A 3 -116.30 80.98 39.90
C ALA A 3 -116.78 80.26 41.18
N THR A 4 -117.51 80.98 42.01
CA THR A 4 -118.01 80.47 43.30
C THR A 4 -119.20 79.56 43.07
N LEU A 5 -119.01 78.25 43.22
CA LEU A 5 -120.11 77.30 43.40
C LEU A 5 -120.35 77.13 44.90
N MET A 6 -121.33 77.90 45.42
CA MET A 6 -121.84 77.70 46.78
C MET A 6 -122.59 76.36 46.86
N ALA A 7 -122.46 75.68 47.99
CA ALA A 7 -123.25 74.48 48.28
C ALA A 7 -124.72 74.86 48.49
N THR A 8 -125.55 74.68 47.46
CA THR A 8 -127.00 74.55 47.61
C THR A 8 -127.33 73.05 47.68
N ALA A 9 -127.60 72.54 48.87
CA ALA A 9 -127.89 71.12 49.08
C ALA A 9 -129.14 70.69 48.30
N PRO A 10 -129.08 69.64 47.45
CA PRO A 10 -130.27 69.03 46.89
C PRO A 10 -130.96 68.21 47.98
N ALA A 11 -132.05 68.75 48.54
CA ALA A 11 -132.93 67.97 49.40
C ALA A 11 -133.55 66.82 48.58
N ARG A 12 -133.25 65.57 48.96
CA ARG A 12 -133.55 64.34 48.20
C ARG A 12 -133.07 64.40 46.73
N ALA A 13 -131.77 64.23 46.55
CA ALA A 13 -131.24 63.76 45.28
C ALA A 13 -131.51 62.25 45.15
N ASP A 14 -132.60 61.92 44.47
CA ASP A 14 -133.07 60.54 44.27
C ASP A 14 -132.22 59.82 43.18
N GLU A 15 -131.61 58.68 43.53
CA GLU A 15 -130.98 57.67 42.64
C GLU A 15 -131.74 57.41 41.31
N PRO A 16 -131.13 57.67 40.14
CA PRO A 16 -131.67 57.21 38.85
C PRO A 16 -131.53 55.68 38.67
N GLY A 17 -132.50 54.90 39.16
CA GLY A 17 -132.57 53.46 38.85
C GLY A 17 -133.54 52.63 39.67
N ASP A 18 -133.61 52.82 41.00
CA ASP A 18 -134.31 51.91 41.93
C ASP A 18 -135.26 52.65 42.89
N PHE A 19 -136.33 53.23 42.33
CA PHE A 19 -137.47 53.77 43.08
C PHE A 19 -138.80 53.10 42.74
N PRO A 20 -139.03 51.89 43.27
CA PRO A 20 -140.37 51.57 43.70
C PRO A 20 -140.79 52.51 44.85
N SER A 21 -142.04 52.96 44.82
CA SER A 21 -142.66 53.67 45.95
C SER A 21 -142.82 52.76 47.18
N ASN A 22 -142.81 51.44 46.97
CA ASN A 22 -142.79 50.41 47.97
C ASN A 22 -141.35 50.07 48.44
N PRO A 23 -141.00 50.26 49.73
CA PRO A 23 -139.69 49.86 50.25
C PRO A 23 -139.36 48.36 50.04
N TYR A 24 -140.36 47.48 50.00
CA TYR A 24 -140.17 46.03 49.82
C TYR A 24 -139.80 45.63 48.39
N GLU A 25 -139.94 46.50 47.40
CA GLU A 25 -139.51 46.22 46.02
C GLU A 25 -138.04 46.60 45.79
N ARG A 26 -137.45 47.47 46.62
CA ARG A 26 -136.06 47.94 46.51
C ARG A 26 -135.05 46.78 46.53
N THR A 27 -133.97 46.93 45.78
CA THR A 27 -132.83 46.00 45.89
C THR A 27 -131.99 46.27 47.16
N PRO A 28 -131.19 45.31 47.66
CA PRO A 28 -130.38 45.53 48.87
C PRO A 28 -129.21 46.52 48.73
N ARG A 29 -128.82 46.88 47.51
CA ARG A 29 -127.63 47.71 47.19
C ARG A 29 -128.06 48.96 46.43
N ILE A 30 -127.20 49.97 46.37
CA ILE A 30 -127.40 51.13 45.47
C ILE A 30 -126.72 50.81 44.13
N SER A 31 -127.48 50.95 43.05
CA SER A 31 -127.12 50.46 41.70
C SER A 31 -126.35 51.48 40.84
N LEU A 32 -126.37 52.76 41.25
CA LEU A 32 -125.82 53.90 40.54
C LEU A 32 -124.36 53.68 40.08
N GLY A 33 -124.16 53.60 38.76
CA GLY A 33 -122.86 53.40 38.12
C GLY A 33 -122.22 52.01 38.30
N GLN A 34 -122.99 51.01 38.77
CA GLN A 34 -122.45 49.68 39.09
C GLN A 34 -121.91 48.95 37.85
N HIS A 35 -122.63 49.03 36.72
CA HIS A 35 -122.30 48.28 35.50
C HIS A 35 -121.00 48.79 34.88
N GLU A 36 -120.82 50.10 34.79
CA GLU A 36 -119.62 50.78 34.30
C GLU A 36 -118.41 50.40 35.17
N ARG A 37 -118.56 50.41 36.50
CA ARG A 37 -117.52 49.92 37.43
C ARG A 37 -117.20 48.44 37.21
N GLN A 38 -118.21 47.60 37.01
CA GLN A 38 -118.06 46.16 36.81
C GLN A 38 -117.35 45.82 35.49
N ASP A 39 -117.71 46.49 34.40
CA ASP A 39 -117.14 46.28 33.06
C ASP A 39 -115.69 46.78 32.98
N ARG A 40 -115.39 47.93 33.61
CA ARG A 40 -114.00 48.38 33.84
C ARG A 40 -113.19 47.32 34.59
N CYS A 41 -113.79 46.64 35.57
CA CYS A 41 -113.15 45.59 36.35
C CYS A 41 -112.96 44.26 35.61
N ALA A 42 -113.90 43.89 34.73
CA ALA A 42 -113.75 42.72 33.87
C ALA A 42 -112.50 42.85 32.97
N PHE A 43 -112.34 43.97 32.25
CA PHE A 43 -111.09 44.20 31.51
C PHE A 43 -109.89 44.39 32.42
N SER A 44 -110.04 44.97 33.62
CA SER A 44 -108.94 45.09 34.60
C SER A 44 -108.33 43.74 35.02
N ARG A 45 -109.05 42.62 34.84
CA ARG A 45 -108.52 41.27 34.98
C ARG A 45 -107.66 40.87 33.79
N ASP A 46 -108.17 41.01 32.57
CA ASP A 46 -107.43 40.67 31.36
C ASP A 46 -106.19 41.55 31.16
N ILE A 47 -106.21 42.82 31.60
CA ILE A 47 -105.01 43.67 31.65
C ILE A 47 -103.87 43.02 32.46
N ARG A 48 -104.16 42.08 33.36
CA ARG A 48 -103.13 41.34 34.13
C ARG A 48 -102.76 40.01 33.46
N VAL A 49 -103.75 39.21 33.06
CA VAL A 49 -103.53 37.79 32.67
C VAL A 49 -103.42 37.53 31.16
N ALA A 50 -103.79 38.49 30.32
CA ALA A 50 -103.80 38.35 28.87
C ALA A 50 -102.42 38.10 28.23
N GLY A 51 -102.41 37.72 26.95
CA GLY A 51 -101.26 37.88 26.08
C GLY A 51 -101.11 39.33 25.60
N PRO A 52 -100.01 39.70 24.93
CA PRO A 52 -99.73 41.09 24.56
C PRO A 52 -100.75 41.71 23.61
N ILE A 53 -101.39 40.94 22.72
CA ILE A 53 -102.37 41.46 21.74
C ILE A 53 -103.71 41.71 22.44
N GLN A 54 -104.19 40.75 23.23
CA GLN A 54 -105.39 40.92 24.06
C GLN A 54 -105.20 42.03 25.12
N LYS A 55 -104.01 42.13 25.75
CA LYS A 55 -103.68 43.19 26.73
C LYS A 55 -103.67 44.59 26.07
N ALA A 56 -103.13 44.71 24.85
CA ALA A 56 -103.15 45.96 24.09
C ALA A 56 -104.58 46.39 23.71
N PHE A 57 -105.38 45.48 23.16
CA PHE A 57 -106.76 45.76 22.77
C PHE A 57 -107.62 46.18 23.98
N ALA A 58 -107.52 45.47 25.11
CA ALA A 58 -108.23 45.82 26.35
C ALA A 58 -107.81 47.22 26.87
N ASN A 59 -106.55 47.61 26.72
CA ASN A 59 -106.05 48.93 27.12
C ASN A 59 -106.56 50.07 26.22
N ASP A 60 -106.74 49.81 24.93
CA ASP A 60 -107.39 50.76 24.01
C ASP A 60 -108.88 50.93 24.32
N VAL A 61 -109.58 49.85 24.69
CA VAL A 61 -111.01 49.87 25.06
C VAL A 61 -111.24 50.57 26.40
N LEU A 62 -110.43 50.28 27.44
CA LEU A 62 -110.51 50.92 28.76
C LEU A 62 -110.22 52.43 28.77
N ALA A 63 -109.65 52.95 27.67
CA ALA A 63 -109.43 54.38 27.47
C ALA A 63 -110.55 55.07 26.65
N GLY A 64 -111.58 54.32 26.25
CA GLY A 64 -112.79 54.83 25.60
C GLY A 64 -113.90 55.21 26.58
N PRO A 65 -115.08 55.64 26.08
CA PRO A 65 -116.27 55.83 26.90
C PRO A 65 -116.86 54.49 27.35
N ASP A 66 -117.59 54.46 28.47
CA ASP A 66 -118.08 53.21 29.08
C ASP A 66 -119.00 52.38 28.19
N SER A 67 -119.78 53.00 27.30
CA SER A 67 -120.55 52.27 26.28
C SER A 67 -119.67 51.40 25.39
N LYS A 68 -118.46 51.87 25.03
CA LYS A 68 -117.49 51.09 24.26
C LYS A 68 -116.92 49.93 25.06
N ILE A 69 -116.80 50.08 26.38
CA ILE A 69 -116.37 49.01 27.29
C ILE A 69 -117.48 47.94 27.37
N HIS A 70 -118.73 48.36 27.62
CA HIS A 70 -119.91 47.51 27.70
C HIS A 70 -120.17 46.72 26.39
N ASP A 71 -120.23 47.41 25.24
CA ASP A 71 -120.44 46.80 23.92
C ASP A 71 -119.39 45.73 23.55
N THR A 72 -118.19 45.82 24.15
CA THR A 72 -117.09 44.89 23.87
C THR A 72 -117.15 43.63 24.76
N LEU A 73 -117.80 43.69 25.92
CA LEU A 73 -118.02 42.55 26.83
C LEU A 73 -119.37 41.86 26.60
N HIS A 74 -120.41 42.64 26.29
CA HIS A 74 -121.81 42.19 26.22
C HIS A 74 -122.40 42.45 24.83
N TYR A 75 -121.68 42.08 23.77
CA TYR A 75 -121.98 42.42 22.39
C TYR A 75 -123.45 42.10 22.02
N GLY A 76 -124.20 43.14 21.63
CA GLY A 76 -125.62 43.04 21.27
C GLY A 76 -126.55 42.58 22.41
N GLY A 77 -126.14 42.73 23.67
CA GLY A 77 -126.86 42.24 24.84
C GLY A 77 -126.81 40.72 25.02
N SER A 78 -125.92 40.01 24.31
CA SER A 78 -125.89 38.54 24.25
C SER A 78 -125.13 37.87 25.42
N GLY A 79 -124.41 38.64 26.25
CA GLY A 79 -123.50 38.11 27.26
C GLY A 79 -122.20 37.51 26.70
N TYR A 80 -121.94 37.66 25.40
CA TYR A 80 -120.68 37.29 24.76
C TYR A 80 -119.88 38.55 24.35
N PRO A 81 -118.54 38.50 24.35
CA PRO A 81 -117.71 39.61 23.91
C PRO A 81 -117.76 39.84 22.40
N SER A 82 -117.26 40.99 21.95
CA SER A 82 -117.20 41.32 20.51
C SER A 82 -116.24 40.42 19.73
N ALA A 83 -116.48 40.30 18.43
CA ALA A 83 -115.66 39.49 17.52
C ALA A 83 -114.19 39.98 17.47
N GLU A 84 -113.95 41.29 17.57
CA GLU A 84 -112.61 41.87 17.60
C GLU A 84 -111.84 41.46 18.87
N TYR A 85 -112.51 41.41 20.03
CA TYR A 85 -111.89 40.94 21.26
C TYR A 85 -111.54 39.45 21.20
N PHE A 86 -112.47 38.63 20.67
CA PHE A 86 -112.22 37.22 20.46
C PHE A 86 -111.05 36.97 19.49
N ASN A 87 -110.95 37.76 18.41
CA ASN A 87 -109.84 37.71 17.47
C ASN A 87 -108.49 38.10 18.12
N ALA A 88 -108.46 39.04 19.07
CA ALA A 88 -107.26 39.35 19.83
C ALA A 88 -106.79 38.16 20.70
N ILE A 89 -107.73 37.44 21.33
CA ILE A 89 -107.46 36.22 22.11
C ILE A 89 -106.92 35.08 21.23
N LEU A 90 -107.41 34.95 19.99
CA LEU A 90 -106.87 33.98 19.03
C LEU A 90 -105.47 34.37 18.52
N SER A 91 -105.27 35.65 18.21
CA SER A 91 -103.99 36.16 17.69
C SER A 91 -102.81 35.90 18.65
N ASP A 92 -103.04 36.04 19.97
CA ASP A 92 -102.03 35.69 20.98
C ASP A 92 -101.68 34.20 20.99
N LYS A 93 -102.59 33.30 20.57
CA LYS A 93 -102.33 31.85 20.48
C LYS A 93 -101.56 31.50 19.20
N ASP A 94 -101.88 32.15 18.09
CA ASP A 94 -101.22 31.90 16.79
C ASP A 94 -99.74 32.32 16.82
N VAL A 95 -99.41 33.48 17.40
CA VAL A 95 -98.02 33.94 17.59
C VAL A 95 -97.18 32.92 18.38
N GLU A 96 -97.76 32.32 19.41
CA GLU A 96 -97.08 31.36 20.28
C GLU A 96 -96.96 29.98 19.63
N SER A 97 -97.88 29.62 18.73
CA SER A 97 -97.77 28.43 17.87
C SER A 97 -96.56 28.55 16.93
N VAL A 98 -96.42 29.69 16.24
CA VAL A 98 -95.28 29.99 15.37
C VAL A 98 -93.96 29.96 16.16
N ARG A 99 -93.91 30.57 17.34
CA ARG A 99 -92.71 30.57 18.20
C ARG A 99 -92.23 29.16 18.57
N GLY A 100 -93.16 28.22 18.79
CA GLY A 100 -92.85 26.82 19.03
C GLY A 100 -92.37 26.05 17.79
N GLN A 101 -92.85 26.41 16.59
CA GLN A 101 -92.33 25.86 15.33
C GLN A 101 -90.87 26.28 15.13
N GLU A 102 -90.58 27.59 15.22
CA GLU A 102 -89.21 28.11 15.12
C GLU A 102 -88.27 27.51 16.19
N PHE A 103 -88.79 27.20 17.39
CA PHE A 103 -88.02 26.53 18.44
C PHE A 103 -87.54 25.15 17.98
N GLN A 104 -88.43 24.34 17.41
CA GLN A 104 -88.14 22.99 16.93
C GLN A 104 -87.24 23.00 15.69
N GLU A 105 -87.39 23.98 14.80
CA GLU A 105 -86.49 24.18 13.65
C GLU A 105 -85.06 24.52 14.10
N ARG A 106 -84.91 25.49 15.02
CA ARG A 106 -83.60 25.84 15.60
C ARG A 106 -82.97 24.65 16.34
N GLN A 107 -83.76 23.87 17.08
CA GLN A 107 -83.30 22.67 17.76
C GLN A 107 -82.83 21.57 16.77
N THR A 108 -83.55 21.40 15.65
CA THR A 108 -83.20 20.46 14.58
C THR A 108 -81.90 20.88 13.88
N GLN A 109 -81.76 22.17 13.55
CA GLN A 109 -80.57 22.70 12.89
C GLN A 109 -79.32 22.67 13.80
N LEU A 110 -79.47 22.89 15.11
CA LEU A 110 -78.38 22.72 16.09
C LEU A 110 -77.87 21.27 16.13
N ASN A 111 -78.78 20.28 16.23
CA ASN A 111 -78.43 18.87 16.17
C ASN A 111 -77.71 18.51 14.86
N LYS A 112 -78.24 18.95 13.71
CA LYS A 112 -77.65 18.75 12.39
C LYS A 112 -76.23 19.32 12.26
N THR A 113 -75.98 20.49 12.86
CA THR A 113 -74.66 21.15 12.80
C THR A 113 -73.67 20.58 13.84
N ASN A 114 -74.16 19.90 14.88
CA ASN A 114 -73.32 19.17 15.86
C ASN A 114 -72.97 17.73 15.43
N ALA A 115 -73.68 17.15 14.44
CA ALA A 115 -73.52 15.75 14.02
C ALA A 115 -72.06 15.28 13.78
N PRO A 116 -71.11 16.07 13.22
CA PRO A 116 -69.71 15.66 13.05
C PRO A 116 -68.96 15.37 14.36
N TYR A 117 -69.45 15.90 15.49
CA TYR A 117 -68.81 15.79 16.81
C TYR A 117 -69.59 14.83 17.74
N ALA A 118 -70.90 14.70 17.54
CA ALA A 118 -71.84 14.00 18.42
C ALA A 118 -71.44 12.55 18.78
N VAL A 119 -70.99 11.75 17.81
CA VAL A 119 -70.60 10.34 18.04
C VAL A 119 -69.45 10.22 19.04
N VAL A 120 -68.35 10.95 18.78
CA VAL A 120 -67.13 10.95 19.60
C VAL A 120 -67.42 11.53 20.98
N ASN A 121 -68.18 12.62 21.02
CA ASN A 121 -68.52 13.29 22.27
C ASN A 121 -69.42 12.40 23.15
N SER A 122 -70.29 11.61 22.55
CA SER A 122 -71.13 10.65 23.26
C SER A 122 -70.37 9.43 23.75
N GLN A 123 -69.37 8.93 22.99
CA GLN A 123 -68.39 7.95 23.49
C GLN A 123 -67.58 8.50 24.67
N GLY A 124 -67.31 9.82 24.69
CA GLY A 124 -66.74 10.55 25.83
C GLY A 124 -67.74 10.93 26.94
N GLY A 125 -68.96 10.38 26.94
CA GLY A 125 -69.94 10.55 28.02
C GLY A 125 -70.86 11.77 27.93
N ARG A 126 -70.91 12.49 26.80
CA ARG A 126 -71.87 13.59 26.57
C ARG A 126 -73.20 13.12 25.96
N PRO A 127 -74.29 13.88 26.10
CA PRO A 127 -75.51 13.66 25.31
C PRO A 127 -75.22 13.76 23.81
N TYR A 128 -75.73 12.80 23.03
CA TYR A 128 -75.61 12.80 21.56
C TYR A 128 -76.41 13.95 20.91
N HIS A 129 -77.61 14.19 21.43
CA HIS A 129 -78.49 15.29 21.03
C HIS A 129 -78.27 16.53 21.89
N ALA A 130 -78.54 17.71 21.31
CA ALA A 130 -78.54 18.96 22.04
C ALA A 130 -79.70 19.02 23.07
N PRO A 131 -79.47 19.54 24.29
CA PRO A 131 -80.55 19.87 25.24
C PRO A 131 -81.54 20.88 24.65
N GLU A 132 -82.80 20.83 25.06
CA GLU A 132 -83.86 21.75 24.62
C GLU A 132 -83.75 23.13 25.31
N PHE A 133 -82.70 23.88 24.97
CA PHE A 133 -82.44 25.20 25.52
C PHE A 133 -83.64 26.13 25.28
N GLY A 134 -84.25 26.60 26.38
CA GLY A 134 -85.44 27.45 26.37
C GLY A 134 -86.78 26.72 26.50
N ALA A 135 -86.81 25.40 26.71
CA ALA A 135 -88.05 24.64 26.90
C ALA A 135 -88.96 25.21 28.00
N ASP A 136 -88.38 25.68 29.12
CA ASP A 136 -89.14 26.29 30.22
C ASP A 136 -89.83 27.62 29.83
N ILE A 137 -89.21 28.41 28.95
CA ILE A 137 -89.79 29.64 28.40
C ILE A 137 -91.00 29.30 27.53
N LEU A 138 -90.86 28.33 26.62
CA LEU A 138 -91.96 27.89 25.74
C LEU A 138 -93.09 27.21 26.55
N ALA A 139 -92.75 26.41 27.55
CA ALA A 139 -93.70 25.81 28.47
C ALA A 139 -94.44 26.87 29.31
N PHE A 140 -93.77 27.98 29.68
CA PHE A 140 -94.41 29.10 30.35
C PHE A 140 -95.36 29.85 29.41
N THR A 141 -94.97 30.22 28.19
CA THR A 141 -95.89 30.99 27.33
C THR A 141 -97.10 30.16 26.90
N TRP A 142 -96.94 28.85 26.69
CA TRP A 142 -98.05 27.94 26.37
C TRP A 142 -98.92 27.55 27.58
N LYS A 143 -98.32 27.15 28.71
CA LYS A 143 -99.06 26.56 29.86
C LYS A 143 -98.91 27.35 31.17
N GLY A 144 -97.88 28.18 31.31
CA GLY A 144 -97.67 29.05 32.47
C GLY A 144 -98.65 30.22 32.49
N ARG A 145 -98.81 30.95 31.38
CA ARG A 145 -99.79 32.05 31.26
C ARG A 145 -101.22 31.60 31.56
N GLU A 146 -101.64 30.44 31.05
CA GLU A 146 -102.98 29.91 31.33
C GLU A 146 -103.17 29.46 32.79
N LYS A 147 -102.09 29.06 33.50
CA LYS A 147 -102.14 28.89 34.96
C LYS A 147 -102.33 30.21 35.69
N VAL A 148 -101.70 31.31 35.25
CA VAL A 148 -101.92 32.65 35.82
C VAL A 148 -103.36 33.13 35.52
N ARG A 149 -103.86 32.92 34.31
CA ARG A 149 -105.27 33.17 33.94
C ARG A 149 -106.25 32.42 34.83
N ALA A 150 -105.97 31.15 35.15
CA ALA A 150 -106.79 30.34 36.05
C ALA A 150 -106.62 30.67 37.55
N ALA A 151 -105.47 31.24 37.95
CA ALA A 151 -105.20 31.65 39.33
C ALA A 151 -105.87 32.97 39.71
N VAL A 152 -106.13 33.86 38.74
CA VAL A 152 -106.86 35.11 38.95
C VAL A 152 -108.36 34.89 38.83
N PRO A 153 -109.16 35.08 39.91
CA PRO A 153 -110.61 34.96 39.88
C PRO A 153 -111.25 35.82 38.80
N GLU A 154 -112.41 35.39 38.28
CA GLU A 154 -113.19 36.15 37.31
C GLU A 154 -113.82 37.40 37.95
N ASP A 155 -114.30 37.25 39.19
CA ASP A 155 -114.69 38.34 40.07
C ASP A 155 -113.48 38.86 40.86
N LEU A 156 -113.00 40.07 40.55
CA LEU A 156 -111.91 40.73 41.27
C LEU A 156 -112.31 41.35 42.62
N THR A 157 -113.60 41.29 43.01
CA THR A 157 -114.08 41.84 44.28
C THR A 157 -113.30 41.27 45.47
N PRO A 158 -112.64 42.10 46.30
CA PRO A 158 -111.87 41.63 47.44
C PRO A 158 -112.74 40.83 48.40
N LYS A 159 -112.31 39.64 48.81
CA LYS A 159 -113.08 38.76 49.72
C LYS A 159 -112.64 38.94 51.18
N PRO A 160 -113.56 38.85 52.15
CA PRO A 160 -113.25 39.07 53.56
C PRO A 160 -112.31 37.99 54.11
N SER A 161 -111.49 38.36 55.10
CA SER A 161 -110.72 37.34 55.83
C SER A 161 -111.67 36.42 56.62
N PRO A 162 -111.32 35.13 56.84
CA PRO A 162 -112.14 34.22 57.65
C PRO A 162 -112.42 34.76 59.06
N ALA A 163 -111.48 35.52 59.65
CA ALA A 163 -111.67 36.18 60.94
C ALA A 163 -112.68 37.33 60.87
N SER A 164 -112.58 38.18 59.85
CA SER A 164 -113.52 39.28 59.60
C SER A 164 -114.94 38.76 59.38
N LEU A 165 -115.10 37.74 58.52
CA LEU A 165 -116.39 37.12 58.26
C LEU A 165 -116.96 36.45 59.51
N SER A 166 -116.14 35.73 60.30
CA SER A 166 -116.57 35.13 61.57
C SER A 166 -117.06 36.19 62.57
N LYS A 167 -116.37 37.32 62.68
CA LYS A 167 -116.81 38.41 63.55
C LYS A 167 -118.10 39.08 63.06
N ALA A 168 -118.31 39.17 61.75
CA ALA A 168 -119.56 39.70 61.21
C ALA A 168 -120.75 38.75 61.43
N LYS A 169 -120.53 37.42 61.40
CA LYS A 169 -121.52 36.42 61.83
C LYS A 169 -121.89 36.57 63.31
N GLU A 170 -120.90 36.80 64.18
CA GLU A 170 -121.13 37.07 65.60
C GLU A 170 -121.99 38.33 65.79
N VAL A 171 -121.64 39.44 65.12
CA VAL A 171 -122.44 40.69 65.15
C VAL A 171 -123.86 40.47 64.64
N TYR A 172 -124.04 39.78 63.51
CA TYR A 172 -125.38 39.47 62.98
C TYR A 172 -126.21 38.64 63.97
N SER A 173 -125.61 37.61 64.59
CA SER A 173 -126.29 36.78 65.60
C SER A 173 -126.63 37.50 66.91
N ALA A 174 -126.09 38.70 67.13
CA ALA A 174 -126.41 39.56 68.27
C ALA A 174 -127.49 40.61 67.95
N ILE A 175 -127.92 40.75 66.69
CA ILE A 175 -129.06 41.59 66.31
C ILE A 175 -130.34 40.88 66.77
N PRO A 176 -131.23 41.51 67.55
CA PRO A 176 -132.50 40.91 67.94
C PRO A 176 -133.36 40.55 66.73
N ALA A 177 -133.99 39.38 66.76
CA ALA A 177 -135.05 39.05 65.81
C ALA A 177 -136.19 40.06 65.94
N SER A 178 -136.74 40.48 64.81
CA SER A 178 -137.88 41.39 64.70
C SER A 178 -139.08 40.64 64.12
N ASP A 179 -140.29 41.02 64.54
CA ASP A 179 -141.54 40.48 64.03
C ASP A 179 -142.12 41.34 62.88
N ASP A 180 -141.33 42.22 62.27
CA ASP A 180 -141.72 43.05 61.12
C ASP A 180 -141.36 42.44 59.77
N ASP A 181 -142.17 42.74 58.74
CA ASP A 181 -141.99 42.25 57.36
C ASP A 181 -140.59 42.60 56.78
N TRP A 182 -139.94 43.65 57.31
CA TRP A 182 -138.58 44.09 56.94
C TRP A 182 -137.48 43.08 57.31
N THR A 183 -137.77 42.17 58.24
CA THR A 183 -136.87 41.06 58.62
C THR A 183 -136.49 40.21 57.41
N SER A 184 -137.43 39.96 56.49
CA SER A 184 -137.18 39.19 55.25
C SER A 184 -136.13 39.84 54.33
N LYS A 185 -136.10 41.17 54.24
CA LYS A 185 -135.10 41.94 53.48
C LYS A 185 -133.77 42.01 54.20
N THR A 186 -133.81 42.11 55.53
CA THR A 186 -132.62 42.11 56.39
C THR A 186 -131.88 40.77 56.30
N GLU A 187 -132.62 39.65 56.35
CA GLU A 187 -132.07 38.30 56.16
C GLU A 187 -131.52 38.10 54.73
N LEU A 188 -132.25 38.53 53.69
CA LEU A 188 -131.78 38.46 52.29
C LEU A 188 -130.46 39.22 52.08
N ALA A 189 -130.31 40.41 52.66
CA ALA A 189 -129.07 41.18 52.58
C ALA A 189 -127.94 40.55 53.42
N ALA A 190 -128.26 40.02 54.60
CA ALA A 190 -127.32 39.30 55.44
C ALA A 190 -126.79 38.02 54.76
N ASP A 191 -127.64 37.31 54.03
CA ASP A 191 -127.27 36.14 53.24
C ASP A 191 -126.41 36.54 52.04
N GLY A 192 -126.77 37.63 51.37
CA GLY A 192 -126.03 38.23 50.25
C GLY A 192 -124.68 38.86 50.61
N ILE A 193 -124.37 39.07 51.89
CA ILE A 193 -123.00 39.35 52.37
C ILE A 193 -122.34 38.14 53.06
N GLY A 194 -123.08 37.05 53.26
CA GLY A 194 -122.59 35.78 53.81
C GLY A 194 -122.59 35.67 55.33
N VAL A 195 -123.29 36.54 56.08
CA VAL A 195 -123.28 36.55 57.56
C VAL A 195 -124.37 35.69 58.23
N THR A 196 -125.28 35.10 57.46
CA THR A 196 -126.26 34.11 57.96
C THR A 196 -125.59 32.78 58.36
N SER A 197 -126.33 31.98 59.12
CA SER A 197 -125.99 30.58 59.43
C SER A 197 -126.42 29.61 58.31
N GLY A 198 -126.19 29.99 57.04
CA GLY A 198 -126.61 29.18 55.90
C GLY A 198 -126.07 29.60 54.53
N SER A 199 -125.68 30.88 54.32
CA SER A 199 -125.30 31.38 52.99
C SER A 199 -124.23 30.54 52.29
N GLY A 200 -124.53 30.18 51.04
CA GLY A 200 -123.59 29.56 50.10
C GLY A 200 -122.68 30.56 49.37
N SER A 201 -122.77 31.85 49.69
CA SER A 201 -121.97 32.92 49.09
C SER A 201 -121.25 33.76 50.16
N THR A 202 -120.32 34.62 49.72
CA THR A 202 -119.70 35.62 50.60
C THR A 202 -119.64 36.95 49.89
N GLY A 203 -120.02 38.00 50.61
CA GLY A 203 -119.89 39.38 50.16
C GLY A 203 -118.42 39.80 50.08
N SER A 204 -118.20 41.09 49.82
CA SER A 204 -116.86 41.65 49.76
C SER A 204 -116.24 41.88 51.13
N ALA A 205 -114.93 42.17 51.13
CA ALA A 205 -114.23 42.65 52.30
C ALA A 205 -114.79 44.00 52.78
N ASN A 206 -115.30 44.85 51.87
CA ASN A 206 -115.86 46.16 52.22
C ASN A 206 -117.31 46.04 52.72
N ASP A 207 -118.12 45.12 52.20
CA ASP A 207 -119.42 44.76 52.76
C ASP A 207 -119.27 44.38 54.24
N ILE A 208 -118.36 43.45 54.51
CA ILE A 208 -118.06 42.95 55.87
C ILE A 208 -117.44 44.06 56.75
N ALA A 209 -116.52 44.87 56.22
CA ALA A 209 -115.94 45.98 56.97
C ALA A 209 -116.98 47.06 57.31
N SER A 210 -117.89 47.37 56.38
CA SER A 210 -118.97 48.34 56.60
C SER A 210 -119.98 47.81 57.62
N PHE A 211 -120.45 46.57 57.46
CA PHE A 211 -121.34 45.90 58.41
C PHE A 211 -120.76 45.84 59.83
N LEU A 212 -119.47 45.50 59.97
CA LEU A 212 -118.77 45.51 61.25
C LEU A 212 -118.64 46.92 61.87
N ARG A 213 -118.37 47.94 61.05
CA ARG A 213 -118.21 49.33 61.47
C ARG A 213 -119.53 49.98 61.91
N PHE A 214 -120.65 49.61 61.29
CA PHE A 214 -121.99 50.06 61.67
C PHE A 214 -122.68 49.18 62.73
N GLY A 215 -122.11 48.00 63.04
CA GLY A 215 -122.72 47.05 63.98
C GLY A 215 -123.96 46.34 63.43
N GLY A 216 -124.09 46.28 62.10
CA GLY A 216 -125.30 45.88 61.38
C GLY A 216 -125.40 46.62 60.05
N PHE A 217 -126.59 46.66 59.45
CA PHE A 217 -126.85 47.52 58.29
C PHE A 217 -127.10 48.97 58.73
N PRO A 218 -126.64 49.99 57.97
CA PRO A 218 -126.84 51.40 58.32
C PRO A 218 -128.32 51.76 58.50
N THR A 219 -128.70 52.32 59.66
CA THR A 219 -130.08 52.74 59.98
C THR A 219 -130.27 54.25 60.07
N LYS A 220 -129.18 55.03 60.15
CA LYS A 220 -129.20 56.50 60.16
C LYS A 220 -128.31 57.03 59.04
N ALA A 221 -128.77 58.08 58.35
CA ALA A 221 -127.94 58.81 57.40
C ALA A 221 -126.83 59.58 58.14
N PRO A 222 -125.58 59.59 57.61
CA PRO A 222 -124.58 60.59 57.98
C PRO A 222 -125.09 62.00 57.65
N GLU A 223 -124.86 62.96 58.54
CA GLU A 223 -125.27 64.36 58.28
C GLU A 223 -124.47 64.93 57.10
N PRO A 224 -125.07 65.72 56.18
CA PRO A 224 -124.31 66.43 55.16
C PRO A 224 -123.15 67.25 55.75
N ASP A 225 -122.06 67.35 55.00
CA ASP A 225 -120.81 68.03 55.38
C ASP A 225 -120.10 67.50 56.66
N SER A 226 -120.57 66.39 57.25
CA SER A 226 -119.92 65.74 58.40
C SER A 226 -118.65 64.95 58.04
N LEU A 227 -117.80 64.69 59.03
CA LEU A 227 -116.61 63.83 58.88
C LEU A 227 -117.04 62.40 58.54
N GLU A 228 -118.14 61.93 59.13
CA GLU A 228 -118.76 60.63 58.90
C GLU A 228 -119.20 60.51 57.43
N PHE A 229 -119.96 61.47 56.92
CA PHE A 229 -120.36 61.54 55.51
C PHE A 229 -119.14 61.52 54.59
N ARG A 230 -118.14 62.39 54.86
CA ARG A 230 -116.90 62.46 54.07
C ARG A 230 -116.11 61.15 54.09
N THR A 231 -116.14 60.42 55.21
CA THR A 231 -115.50 59.11 55.37
C THR A 231 -116.21 58.07 54.52
N GLU A 232 -117.56 58.01 54.53
CA GLU A 232 -118.31 57.10 53.64
C GLU A 232 -117.97 57.32 52.16
N VAL A 233 -117.96 58.58 51.72
CA VAL A 233 -117.66 58.92 50.32
C VAL A 233 -116.26 58.45 49.91
N GLU A 234 -115.24 58.60 50.77
CA GLU A 234 -113.90 58.07 50.50
C GLU A 234 -113.81 56.53 50.58
N THR A 235 -114.53 55.90 51.51
CA THR A 235 -114.61 54.43 51.63
C THR A 235 -115.22 53.80 50.38
N LEU A 236 -116.30 54.38 49.86
CA LEU A 236 -116.97 53.92 48.63
C LEU A 236 -116.02 53.99 47.42
N LYS A 237 -115.37 55.13 47.21
CA LYS A 237 -114.37 55.28 46.13
C LYS A 237 -113.21 54.30 46.27
N ALA A 238 -112.76 54.02 47.50
CA ALA A 238 -111.72 53.01 47.75
C ALA A 238 -112.18 51.58 47.42
N ALA A 239 -113.41 51.21 47.78
CA ALA A 239 -114.00 49.92 47.44
C ALA A 239 -114.12 49.75 45.92
N TRP A 240 -114.66 50.75 45.21
CA TRP A 240 -114.81 50.75 43.76
C TRP A 240 -113.48 50.66 43.01
N ALA A 241 -112.46 51.40 43.45
CA ALA A 241 -111.10 51.31 42.89
C ALA A 241 -110.44 49.94 43.14
N ALA A 242 -110.86 49.24 44.19
CA ALA A 242 -110.47 47.85 44.48
C ALA A 242 -111.33 46.80 43.76
N CYS A 243 -112.15 47.20 42.78
CA CYS A 243 -113.07 46.37 42.00
C CYS A 243 -114.29 45.79 42.71
N ASP A 244 -114.69 46.39 43.83
CA ASP A 244 -115.97 46.10 44.50
C ASP A 244 -117.11 46.95 43.90
N SER A 245 -117.48 46.69 42.65
CA SER A 245 -118.39 47.55 41.87
C SER A 245 -119.77 47.76 42.51
N SER A 246 -120.22 46.79 43.31
CA SER A 246 -121.56 46.71 43.91
C SER A 246 -121.68 47.28 45.33
N ASN A 247 -120.64 47.91 45.87
CA ASN A 247 -120.73 48.58 47.17
C ASN A 247 -121.48 49.93 47.07
N PRO A 248 -122.34 50.29 48.04
CA PRO A 248 -122.63 49.61 49.30
C PRO A 248 -123.92 48.77 49.29
N VAL A 249 -124.06 47.91 50.30
CA VAL A 249 -125.36 47.45 50.78
C VAL A 249 -126.01 48.56 51.60
N ASP A 250 -127.22 48.98 51.21
CA ASP A 250 -127.97 50.06 51.85
C ASP A 250 -129.48 49.80 51.78
N LEU A 251 -129.92 48.84 52.59
CA LEU A 251 -131.33 48.46 52.77
C LEU A 251 -132.24 49.68 53.01
N ASN A 252 -131.81 50.55 53.91
CA ASN A 252 -132.64 51.63 54.44
C ASN A 252 -132.57 52.90 53.57
N ARG A 253 -131.73 52.91 52.52
CA ARG A 253 -131.44 54.06 51.64
C ARG A 253 -130.99 55.30 52.41
N VAL A 254 -130.09 55.09 53.37
CA VAL A 254 -129.51 56.13 54.24
C VAL A 254 -128.10 56.55 53.81
N LEU A 255 -127.45 55.79 52.92
CA LEU A 255 -126.17 56.10 52.27
C LEU A 255 -126.36 56.70 50.85
N THR A 256 -127.59 56.88 50.35
CA THR A 256 -127.86 57.49 49.03
C THR A 256 -127.12 58.81 48.80
N GLY A 257 -127.05 59.69 49.81
CA GLY A 257 -126.29 60.94 49.76
C GLY A 257 -124.78 60.70 49.55
N PRO A 258 -124.12 59.94 50.45
CA PRO A 258 -122.74 59.49 50.24
C PRO A 258 -122.49 58.79 48.89
N VAL A 259 -123.38 57.93 48.40
CA VAL A 259 -123.17 57.21 47.13
C VAL A 259 -123.25 58.14 45.92
N LEU A 260 -124.19 59.08 45.88
CA LEU A 260 -124.28 60.05 44.78
C LEU A 260 -123.04 60.93 44.72
N GLN A 261 -122.61 61.46 45.87
CA GLN A 261 -121.39 62.26 45.96
C GLN A 261 -120.14 61.44 45.58
N ALA A 262 -120.07 60.19 46.04
CA ALA A 262 -118.97 59.28 45.70
C ALA A 262 -118.93 59.01 44.19
N HIS A 263 -120.07 58.75 43.56
CA HIS A 263 -120.15 58.48 42.12
C HIS A 263 -119.68 59.68 41.30
N THR A 264 -120.21 60.88 41.57
CA THR A 264 -119.78 62.10 40.87
C THR A 264 -118.28 62.38 41.04
N GLU A 265 -117.74 62.21 42.25
CA GLU A 265 -116.30 62.37 42.50
C GLU A 265 -115.46 61.25 41.89
N TRP A 266 -115.95 60.01 41.85
CA TRP A 266 -115.23 58.86 41.29
C TRP A 266 -115.09 58.97 39.79
N GLU A 267 -116.15 59.37 39.08
CA GLU A 267 -116.08 59.54 37.63
C GLU A 267 -115.18 60.74 37.25
N ALA A 268 -115.14 61.79 38.07
CA ALA A 268 -114.14 62.86 37.92
C ALA A 268 -112.70 62.37 38.18
N GLU A 269 -112.47 61.62 39.28
CA GLU A 269 -111.16 61.05 39.62
C GLU A 269 -110.68 60.06 38.54
N TYR A 270 -111.52 59.12 38.13
CA TYR A 270 -111.25 58.11 37.12
C TYR A 270 -111.01 58.72 35.73
N SER A 271 -111.84 59.67 35.28
CA SER A 271 -111.64 60.31 33.98
C SER A 271 -110.35 61.16 33.95
N SER A 272 -110.02 61.86 35.05
CA SER A 272 -108.84 62.74 35.12
C SER A 272 -107.49 62.03 34.89
N GLN A 273 -107.41 60.72 35.10
CA GLN A 273 -106.17 59.92 34.99
C GLN A 273 -106.21 58.90 33.83
N GLY A 274 -107.19 58.96 32.92
CA GLY A 274 -107.37 57.98 31.84
C GLY A 274 -106.17 57.84 30.91
N THR A 275 -105.59 58.96 30.47
CA THR A 275 -104.39 58.99 29.63
C THR A 275 -103.19 58.31 30.31
N GLN A 276 -103.03 58.53 31.61
CA GLN A 276 -101.93 57.97 32.40
C GLN A 276 -102.09 56.46 32.57
N ARG A 277 -103.29 55.97 32.89
CA ARG A 277 -103.57 54.52 32.91
C ARG A 277 -103.22 53.86 31.58
N LYS A 278 -103.67 54.45 30.46
CA LYS A 278 -103.38 53.95 29.11
C LYS A 278 -101.87 53.87 28.84
N ASN A 279 -101.15 54.96 29.13
CA ASN A 279 -99.71 55.06 28.88
C ASN A 279 -98.89 54.07 29.73
N ILE A 280 -99.27 53.87 31.00
CA ILE A 280 -98.61 52.92 31.90
C ILE A 280 -98.73 51.48 31.38
N VAL A 281 -99.93 51.05 30.98
CA VAL A 281 -100.14 49.68 30.47
C VAL A 281 -99.52 49.49 29.10
N ALA A 282 -99.57 50.50 28.21
CA ALA A 282 -98.87 50.45 26.93
C ALA A 282 -97.34 50.28 27.12
N ALA A 283 -96.77 50.96 28.11
CA ALA A 283 -95.37 50.82 28.49
C ALA A 283 -95.04 49.45 29.12
N GLU A 284 -95.94 48.86 29.91
CA GLU A 284 -95.78 47.49 30.42
C GLU A 284 -95.73 46.46 29.27
N ILE A 285 -96.67 46.54 28.32
CA ILE A 285 -96.69 45.69 27.11
C ILE A 285 -95.39 45.84 26.31
N ALA A 286 -94.91 47.08 26.13
CA ALA A 286 -93.65 47.35 25.44
C ALA A 286 -92.43 46.73 26.16
N ALA A 287 -92.30 46.92 27.48
CA ALA A 287 -91.22 46.33 28.27
C ALA A 287 -91.27 44.79 28.26
N SER A 288 -92.46 44.20 28.39
CA SER A 288 -92.67 42.76 28.34
C SER A 288 -92.31 42.16 26.98
N LYS A 289 -92.61 42.85 25.86
CA LYS A 289 -92.23 42.44 24.50
C LYS A 289 -90.71 42.39 24.32
N GLU A 290 -89.99 43.42 24.78
CA GLU A 290 -88.53 43.45 24.71
C GLU A 290 -87.88 42.37 25.60
N THR A 291 -88.51 42.05 26.74
CA THR A 291 -88.09 40.92 27.60
C THR A 291 -88.17 39.59 26.86
N GLN A 292 -89.26 39.37 26.11
CA GLN A 292 -89.43 38.17 25.29
C GLN A 292 -88.38 38.07 24.18
N LEU A 293 -88.09 39.18 23.49
CA LEU A 293 -87.06 39.22 22.44
C LEU A 293 -85.65 38.96 23.01
N ALA A 294 -85.32 39.55 24.15
CA ALA A 294 -84.04 39.31 24.81
C ALA A 294 -83.89 37.87 25.32
N ALA A 295 -84.99 37.22 25.70
CA ALA A 295 -85.00 35.81 26.06
C ALA A 295 -84.67 34.90 24.87
N ASP A 296 -85.17 35.19 23.66
CA ASP A 296 -84.82 34.44 22.44
C ASP A 296 -83.34 34.61 22.07
N TYR A 297 -82.80 35.85 22.12
CA TYR A 297 -81.37 36.10 21.92
C TYR A 297 -80.49 35.39 22.96
N MET A 298 -80.92 35.32 24.21
CA MET A 298 -80.26 34.54 25.26
C MET A 298 -80.25 33.04 24.95
N ILE A 299 -81.39 32.46 24.55
CA ILE A 299 -81.47 31.04 24.17
C ILE A 299 -80.48 30.73 23.04
N GLU A 300 -80.44 31.56 22.01
CA GLU A 300 -79.55 31.33 20.87
C GLU A 300 -78.07 31.47 21.26
N ALA A 301 -77.69 32.48 22.04
CA ALA A 301 -76.32 32.61 22.55
C ALA A 301 -75.87 31.39 23.40
N ILE A 302 -76.79 30.77 24.15
CA ILE A 302 -76.53 29.54 24.90
C ILE A 302 -76.39 28.32 23.98
N ARG A 303 -77.23 28.18 22.93
CA ARG A 303 -77.09 27.13 21.90
C ARG A 303 -75.74 27.20 21.19
N GLN A 304 -75.35 28.40 20.78
CA GLN A 304 -74.05 28.69 20.16
C GLN A 304 -72.88 28.33 21.11
N SER A 305 -72.98 28.70 22.40
CA SER A 305 -71.94 28.35 23.39
C SER A 305 -71.82 26.85 23.66
N TRP A 306 -72.95 26.13 23.76
CA TRP A 306 -72.95 24.67 23.86
C TRP A 306 -72.25 24.04 22.65
N GLN A 307 -72.53 24.49 21.43
CA GLN A 307 -71.87 23.97 20.23
C GLN A 307 -70.36 24.23 20.22
N ALA A 308 -69.90 25.40 20.69
CA ALA A 308 -68.48 25.68 20.84
C ALA A 308 -67.78 24.72 21.83
N ASP A 309 -68.44 24.37 22.95
CA ASP A 309 -67.91 23.41 23.92
C ASP A 309 -67.89 21.96 23.37
N GLN A 310 -68.88 21.56 22.54
CA GLN A 310 -68.85 20.27 21.85
C GLN A 310 -67.65 20.15 20.89
N ILE A 311 -67.36 21.20 20.10
CA ILE A 311 -66.20 21.20 19.19
C ILE A 311 -64.89 21.11 19.98
N LEU A 312 -64.79 21.83 21.09
CA LEU A 312 -63.58 21.84 21.92
C LEU A 312 -63.36 20.51 22.65
N PHE A 313 -64.42 19.86 23.15
CA PHE A 313 -64.35 18.52 23.74
C PHE A 313 -63.89 17.46 22.72
N TRP A 314 -64.38 17.53 21.49
CA TRP A 314 -63.91 16.69 20.38
C TRP A 314 -62.41 16.89 20.12
N GLN A 315 -61.91 18.14 20.12
CA GLN A 315 -60.48 18.43 19.97
C GLN A 315 -59.64 17.88 21.14
N GLN A 316 -60.15 17.92 22.38
CA GLN A 316 -59.49 17.32 23.54
C GLN A 316 -59.36 15.80 23.40
N TYR A 317 -60.44 15.12 23.04
CA TYR A 317 -60.46 13.66 22.86
C TYR A 317 -59.37 13.19 21.87
N TRP A 318 -59.23 13.86 20.72
CA TRP A 318 -58.23 13.50 19.70
C TRP A 318 -56.79 13.99 19.97
N ARG A 319 -56.61 14.89 20.95
CA ARG A 319 -55.31 15.21 21.54
C ARG A 319 -54.85 14.08 22.47
N ASP A 320 -55.76 13.61 23.33
CA ASP A 320 -55.45 12.65 24.39
C ASP A 320 -55.38 11.20 23.88
N HIS A 321 -55.94 10.91 22.70
CA HIS A 321 -55.82 9.64 21.99
C HIS A 321 -54.98 9.77 20.69
N PRO A 322 -53.66 10.07 20.79
CA PRO A 322 -52.85 10.42 19.62
C PRO A 322 -52.64 9.27 18.63
N THR A 323 -52.81 8.01 19.07
CA THR A 323 -52.57 6.76 18.34
C THR A 323 -53.83 6.14 17.71
N ALA A 324 -55.01 6.74 17.86
CA ALA A 324 -56.26 6.18 17.36
C ALA A 324 -56.31 6.13 15.82
N LEU A 325 -56.67 4.98 15.26
CA LEU A 325 -56.67 4.71 13.80
C LEU A 325 -57.66 5.57 13.01
N ASN A 326 -58.73 6.03 13.65
CA ASN A 326 -59.81 6.85 13.06
C ASN A 326 -59.70 8.34 13.41
N LYS A 327 -58.48 8.83 13.71
CA LYS A 327 -58.22 10.23 14.06
C LYS A 327 -58.64 11.18 12.91
N PRO A 328 -59.31 12.31 13.21
CA PRO A 328 -59.76 13.28 12.20
C PRO A 328 -58.59 13.90 11.44
N SER A 329 -58.85 14.25 10.18
CA SER A 329 -57.85 14.86 9.32
C SER A 329 -57.54 16.32 9.72
N LEU A 330 -56.44 16.84 9.19
CA LEU A 330 -56.12 18.26 9.29
C LEU A 330 -57.22 19.15 8.67
N ASN A 331 -57.99 18.64 7.71
CA ASN A 331 -59.11 19.38 7.14
C ASN A 331 -60.29 19.47 8.13
N ASP A 332 -60.57 18.40 8.86
CA ASP A 332 -61.64 18.35 9.85
C ASP A 332 -61.32 19.27 11.03
N GLN A 333 -60.05 19.30 11.48
CA GLN A 333 -59.61 20.29 12.47
C GLN A 333 -59.74 21.73 11.97
N LYS A 334 -59.42 22.01 10.69
CA LYS A 334 -59.65 23.33 10.08
C LYS A 334 -61.15 23.68 9.98
N ASN A 335 -62.00 22.71 9.70
CA ASN A 335 -63.45 22.90 9.63
C ASN A 335 -64.05 23.19 11.02
N ALA A 336 -63.61 22.45 12.05
CA ALA A 336 -63.92 22.71 13.45
C ALA A 336 -63.51 24.13 13.89
N THR A 337 -62.28 24.54 13.56
CA THR A 337 -61.77 25.90 13.88
C THR A 337 -62.54 27.00 13.13
N ARG A 338 -62.93 26.77 11.87
CA ARG A 338 -63.76 27.71 11.10
C ARG A 338 -65.16 27.85 11.72
N LEU A 339 -65.77 26.74 12.14
CA LEU A 339 -67.07 26.74 12.79
C LEU A 339 -67.03 27.48 14.14
N LEU A 340 -65.97 27.29 14.95
CA LEU A 340 -65.76 28.07 16.18
C LEU A 340 -65.67 29.59 15.93
N ALA A 341 -65.09 30.02 14.80
CA ALA A 341 -65.09 31.43 14.41
C ALA A 341 -66.49 31.91 14.01
N THR A 342 -67.22 31.15 13.20
CA THR A 342 -68.62 31.46 12.84
C THR A 342 -69.51 31.57 14.07
N ILE A 343 -69.45 30.62 15.01
CA ILE A 343 -70.22 30.62 16.26
C ILE A 343 -69.94 31.88 17.10
N ARG A 344 -68.65 32.27 17.22
CA ARG A 344 -68.23 33.52 17.87
C ARG A 344 -68.83 34.75 17.20
N ASP A 345 -68.75 34.80 15.87
CA ASP A 345 -69.14 35.98 15.09
C ASP A 345 -70.66 36.15 15.11
N THR A 346 -71.42 35.08 14.83
CA THR A 346 -72.88 35.01 15.00
C THR A 346 -73.31 35.48 16.39
N THR A 347 -72.71 34.96 17.47
CA THR A 347 -73.06 35.37 18.84
C THR A 347 -72.70 36.84 19.12
N SER A 348 -71.62 37.35 18.53
CA SER A 348 -71.22 38.76 18.69
C SER A 348 -72.21 39.72 18.04
N HIS A 349 -72.89 39.32 16.96
CA HIS A 349 -73.95 40.10 16.32
C HIS A 349 -75.24 40.17 17.13
N LEU A 350 -75.51 39.22 18.05
CA LEU A 350 -76.67 39.29 18.95
C LEU A 350 -76.53 40.38 20.02
N LEU A 351 -75.29 40.78 20.35
CA LEU A 351 -75.02 41.66 21.48
C LEU A 351 -75.49 43.13 21.23
N PRO A 352 -75.30 43.75 20.05
CA PRO A 352 -75.94 45.03 19.72
C PRO A 352 -77.47 44.97 19.83
N ASP A 353 -78.10 43.95 19.24
CA ASP A 353 -79.56 43.84 19.16
C ASP A 353 -80.21 43.68 20.54
N VAL A 354 -79.65 42.82 21.40
CA VAL A 354 -80.16 42.62 22.76
C VAL A 354 -79.93 43.86 23.65
N ASN A 355 -78.84 44.63 23.44
CA ASN A 355 -78.66 45.91 24.14
C ASN A 355 -79.62 47.00 23.63
N ALA A 356 -80.02 46.95 22.34
CA ALA A 356 -81.09 47.79 21.84
C ALA A 356 -82.45 47.42 22.46
N ALA A 357 -82.72 46.12 22.69
CA ALA A 357 -83.89 45.66 23.44
C ALA A 357 -83.88 46.16 24.89
N VAL A 358 -82.74 46.06 25.61
CA VAL A 358 -82.59 46.66 26.96
C VAL A 358 -82.89 48.16 26.96
N THR A 359 -82.41 48.89 25.94
CA THR A 359 -82.64 50.34 25.82
C THR A 359 -84.11 50.66 25.61
N ARG A 360 -84.84 49.88 24.80
CA ARG A 360 -86.29 50.04 24.58
C ARG A 360 -87.09 49.64 25.82
N ALA A 361 -86.74 48.53 26.47
CA ALA A 361 -87.38 48.06 27.70
C ALA A 361 -87.24 49.06 28.85
N LYS A 362 -86.04 49.64 29.02
CA LYS A 362 -85.82 50.70 30.01
C LYS A 362 -86.61 51.96 29.66
N THR A 363 -86.57 52.42 28.40
CA THR A 363 -87.36 53.59 27.96
C THR A 363 -88.84 53.41 28.31
N ALA A 364 -89.40 52.21 28.12
CA ALA A 364 -90.77 51.90 28.52
C ALA A 364 -90.98 51.92 30.04
N ALA A 365 -90.09 51.32 30.85
CA ALA A 365 -90.17 51.39 32.32
C ALA A 365 -90.06 52.84 32.86
N ASP A 366 -89.25 53.67 32.21
CA ASP A 366 -89.13 55.10 32.52
C ASP A 366 -90.41 55.87 32.10
N GLN A 367 -91.03 55.53 30.96
CA GLN A 367 -92.34 56.07 30.53
C GLN A 367 -93.48 55.71 31.50
N ALA A 368 -93.56 54.45 31.95
CA ALA A 368 -94.53 54.04 32.97
C ALA A 368 -94.33 54.81 34.29
N THR A 369 -93.06 55.09 34.64
CA THR A 369 -92.71 55.89 35.81
C THR A 369 -93.12 57.36 35.65
N ALA A 370 -92.90 57.95 34.47
CA ALA A 370 -93.34 59.32 34.17
C ALA A 370 -94.86 59.46 34.25
N ALA A 371 -95.61 58.58 33.56
CA ALA A 371 -97.08 58.60 33.59
C ALA A 371 -97.67 58.34 34.99
N GLN A 372 -96.98 57.59 35.86
CA GLN A 372 -97.35 57.46 37.27
C GLN A 372 -97.16 58.78 38.04
N ASN A 373 -96.03 59.47 37.84
CA ASN A 373 -95.78 60.77 38.46
C ASN A 373 -96.79 61.84 37.96
N ASP A 374 -97.14 61.82 36.67
CA ASP A 374 -98.16 62.69 36.09
C ASP A 374 -99.54 62.45 36.73
N ALA A 375 -99.93 61.19 36.93
CA ALA A 375 -101.17 60.82 37.61
C ALA A 375 -101.16 61.25 39.09
N TRP A 376 -100.01 61.19 39.76
CA TRP A 376 -99.85 61.71 41.11
C TRP A 376 -99.93 63.24 41.17
N ALA A 377 -99.39 63.96 40.19
CA ALA A 377 -99.52 65.41 40.10
C ALA A 377 -100.99 65.84 39.86
N ILE A 378 -101.71 65.11 39.00
CA ILE A 378 -103.16 65.31 38.78
C ILE A 378 -103.95 65.00 40.07
N ALA A 379 -103.57 63.93 40.79
CA ALA A 379 -104.18 63.60 42.08
C ALA A 379 -103.93 64.70 43.12
N ASP A 380 -102.68 65.16 43.30
CA ASP A 380 -102.31 66.23 44.23
C ASP A 380 -103.07 67.54 43.91
N GLN A 381 -103.13 67.93 42.63
CA GLN A 381 -103.81 69.13 42.14
C GLN A 381 -105.31 69.12 42.43
N ASN A 382 -105.95 67.96 42.32
CA ASN A 382 -107.38 67.77 42.58
C ASN A 382 -107.68 67.29 44.02
N HIS A 383 -106.65 67.19 44.87
CA HIS A 383 -106.70 66.68 46.25
C HIS A 383 -107.22 65.23 46.39
N TYR A 384 -107.02 64.40 45.36
CA TYR A 384 -107.34 62.97 45.38
C TYR A 384 -106.19 62.14 45.98
N PRO A 385 -106.47 61.01 46.66
CA PRO A 385 -105.45 60.05 47.07
C PRO A 385 -104.67 59.48 45.89
N ARG A 386 -103.34 59.66 45.91
CA ARG A 386 -102.42 59.18 44.87
C ARG A 386 -102.60 57.70 44.56
N GLY A 387 -102.75 57.39 43.28
CA GLY A 387 -102.80 56.02 42.77
C GLY A 387 -104.17 55.33 42.81
N ARG A 388 -105.19 55.87 43.52
CA ARG A 388 -106.54 55.29 43.50
C ARG A 388 -107.16 55.38 42.11
N GLY A 389 -107.13 56.56 41.50
CA GLY A 389 -107.49 56.78 40.08
C GLY A 389 -106.63 56.02 39.05
N LEU A 390 -105.50 55.41 39.43
CA LEU A 390 -104.74 54.53 38.52
C LEU A 390 -105.31 53.10 38.45
N MET A 391 -106.05 52.66 39.46
CA MET A 391 -106.81 51.40 39.46
C MET A 391 -105.96 50.21 38.96
N TYR A 392 -106.33 49.59 37.83
CA TYR A 392 -105.62 48.44 37.24
C TYR A 392 -104.17 48.73 36.85
N ALA A 393 -103.85 49.95 36.43
CA ALA A 393 -102.51 50.32 35.95
C ALA A 393 -101.50 50.56 37.08
N ALA A 394 -101.93 50.63 38.35
CA ALA A 394 -101.04 50.95 39.47
C ALA A 394 -99.88 49.94 39.63
N GLN A 395 -100.14 48.65 39.43
CA GLN A 395 -99.12 47.58 39.49
C GLN A 395 -98.23 47.53 38.24
N SER A 396 -98.77 47.87 37.06
CA SER A 396 -98.10 47.78 35.76
C SER A 396 -96.78 48.58 35.69
N VAL A 397 -96.63 49.65 36.49
CA VAL A 397 -95.37 50.40 36.59
C VAL A 397 -94.23 49.55 37.17
N GLN A 398 -94.51 48.78 38.22
CA GLN A 398 -93.53 47.88 38.83
C GLN A 398 -93.23 46.68 37.92
N ILE A 399 -94.24 46.21 37.17
CA ILE A 399 -94.12 45.10 36.22
C ILE A 399 -93.29 45.51 34.98
N ALA A 400 -93.46 46.75 34.49
CA ALA A 400 -92.63 47.31 33.43
C ALA A 400 -91.15 47.41 33.85
N ARG A 401 -90.87 47.84 35.09
CA ARG A 401 -89.52 47.83 35.67
C ARG A 401 -88.95 46.42 35.83
N ALA A 402 -89.75 45.46 36.31
CA ALA A 402 -89.35 44.05 36.41
C ALA A 402 -88.96 43.47 35.05
N SER A 403 -89.76 43.77 34.01
CA SER A 403 -89.50 43.41 32.61
C SER A 403 -88.19 44.04 32.10
N ALA A 404 -87.95 45.33 32.34
CA ALA A 404 -86.69 45.98 31.96
C ALA A 404 -85.46 45.35 32.64
N ALA A 405 -85.55 45.03 33.93
CA ALA A 405 -84.49 44.33 34.66
C ALA A 405 -84.27 42.89 34.13
N ALA A 406 -85.34 42.15 33.80
CA ALA A 406 -85.26 40.82 33.19
C ALA A 406 -84.61 40.86 31.80
N THR A 407 -84.93 41.89 31.00
CA THR A 407 -84.30 42.16 29.69
C THR A 407 -82.80 42.40 29.86
N GLN A 408 -82.39 43.17 30.89
CA GLN A 408 -80.98 43.42 31.21
C GLN A 408 -80.26 42.16 31.68
N ALA A 409 -80.91 41.30 32.47
CA ALA A 409 -80.36 40.01 32.89
C ALA A 409 -80.11 39.09 31.68
N ALA A 410 -81.08 38.99 30.76
CA ALA A 410 -80.95 38.22 29.52
C ALA A 410 -79.81 38.75 28.63
N ALA A 411 -79.70 40.07 28.44
CA ALA A 411 -78.61 40.69 27.70
C ALA A 411 -77.23 40.41 28.31
N LYS A 412 -77.13 40.37 29.65
CA LYS A 412 -75.89 40.02 30.34
C LYS A 412 -75.58 38.51 30.30
N THR A 413 -76.59 37.65 30.18
CA THR A 413 -76.37 36.22 29.87
C THR A 413 -75.85 36.03 28.44
N VAL A 414 -76.28 36.83 27.45
CA VAL A 414 -75.70 36.85 26.08
C VAL A 414 -74.22 37.25 26.11
N ASP A 415 -73.86 38.33 26.81
CA ASP A 415 -72.45 38.77 26.98
C ASP A 415 -71.61 37.67 27.66
N THR A 416 -72.15 37.04 28.71
CA THR A 416 -71.51 35.90 29.41
C THR A 416 -71.25 34.71 28.48
N ALA A 417 -72.25 34.31 27.67
CA ALA A 417 -72.11 33.23 26.70
C ALA A 417 -71.09 33.58 25.59
N LEU A 418 -71.08 34.84 25.10
CA LEU A 418 -70.07 35.31 24.16
C LEU A 418 -68.65 35.23 24.74
N LYS A 419 -68.45 35.58 26.02
CA LYS A 419 -67.14 35.40 26.68
C LYS A 419 -66.74 33.93 26.80
N ALA A 420 -67.69 33.03 27.12
CA ALA A 420 -67.43 31.59 27.14
C ALA A 420 -67.05 31.04 25.76
N ILE A 421 -67.70 31.49 24.68
CA ILE A 421 -67.33 31.16 23.29
C ILE A 421 -65.95 31.71 22.93
N GLN A 422 -65.61 32.92 23.35
CA GLN A 422 -64.29 33.51 23.14
C GLN A 422 -63.19 32.70 23.86
N ALA A 423 -63.45 32.26 25.10
CA ALA A 423 -62.57 31.33 25.83
C ALA A 423 -62.44 29.96 25.13
N ASN A 424 -63.54 29.38 24.63
CA ASN A 424 -63.52 28.14 23.85
C ASN A 424 -62.63 28.28 22.60
N SER A 425 -62.79 29.39 21.87
CA SER A 425 -62.04 29.71 20.65
C SER A 425 -60.54 29.88 20.91
N THR A 426 -60.14 30.56 21.99
CA THR A 426 -58.71 30.71 22.33
C THR A 426 -58.09 29.43 22.89
N ASN A 427 -58.82 28.61 23.64
CA ASN A 427 -58.32 27.31 24.12
C ASN A 427 -58.06 26.35 22.94
N SER A 428 -58.91 26.38 21.91
CA SER A 428 -58.66 25.67 20.64
C SER A 428 -57.32 26.07 19.99
N GLN A 429 -57.01 27.38 19.96
CA GLN A 429 -55.73 27.88 19.44
C GLN A 429 -54.54 27.53 20.35
N ALA A 430 -54.74 27.43 21.67
CA ALA A 430 -53.74 26.91 22.60
C ALA A 430 -53.40 25.44 22.29
N TYR A 431 -54.40 24.58 22.08
CA TYR A 431 -54.16 23.17 21.72
C TYR A 431 -53.49 23.00 20.35
N TYR A 432 -53.86 23.80 19.35
CA TYR A 432 -53.16 23.81 18.07
C TYR A 432 -51.69 24.23 18.23
N SER A 433 -51.41 25.25 19.04
CA SER A 433 -50.06 25.72 19.34
C SER A 433 -49.24 24.70 20.12
N LEU A 434 -49.85 23.97 21.06
CA LEU A 434 -49.25 22.84 21.77
C LEU A 434 -48.88 21.70 20.80
N ALA A 435 -49.76 21.35 19.86
CA ALA A 435 -49.47 20.31 18.86
C ALA A 435 -48.29 20.68 17.94
N GLN A 436 -48.17 21.96 17.55
CA GLN A 436 -46.99 22.47 16.85
C GLN A 436 -45.73 22.41 17.73
N THR A 437 -45.84 22.75 19.02
CA THR A 437 -44.75 22.64 20.00
C THR A 437 -44.26 21.19 20.13
N GLN A 438 -45.18 20.22 20.25
CA GLN A 438 -44.86 18.78 20.28
C GLN A 438 -44.12 18.32 19.02
N SER A 439 -44.58 18.75 17.83
CA SER A 439 -43.96 18.42 16.54
C SER A 439 -42.50 18.90 16.45
N HIS A 440 -42.25 20.17 16.79
CA HIS A 440 -40.89 20.75 16.76
C HIS A 440 -39.98 20.18 17.86
N ALA A 441 -40.52 19.80 19.02
CA ALA A 441 -39.75 19.10 20.05
C ALA A 441 -39.26 17.72 19.55
N VAL A 442 -40.13 16.90 18.97
CA VAL A 442 -39.75 15.59 18.39
C VAL A 442 -38.75 15.75 17.24
N ALA A 443 -38.92 16.78 16.39
CA ALA A 443 -37.93 17.10 15.36
C ALA A 443 -36.56 17.46 15.96
N THR A 444 -36.52 18.19 17.08
CA THR A 444 -35.28 18.53 17.80
C THR A 444 -34.59 17.28 18.34
N GLU A 445 -35.36 16.32 18.90
CA GLU A 445 -34.83 15.05 19.41
C GLU A 445 -34.17 14.20 18.32
N PHE A 446 -34.81 14.13 17.14
CA PHE A 446 -34.25 13.45 15.97
C PHE A 446 -32.93 14.09 15.52
N ARG A 447 -32.85 15.43 15.45
CA ARG A 447 -31.62 16.15 15.09
C ARG A 447 -30.49 15.97 16.10
N LYS A 448 -30.81 15.90 17.40
CA LYS A 448 -29.84 15.50 18.45
C LYS A 448 -29.31 14.09 18.22
N ALA A 449 -30.18 13.12 17.95
CA ALA A 449 -29.75 11.74 17.70
C ALA A 449 -28.81 11.65 16.48
N ALA A 450 -29.13 12.33 15.38
CA ALA A 450 -28.27 12.41 14.20
C ALA A 450 -26.91 13.09 14.47
N ALA A 451 -26.87 14.11 15.33
CA ALA A 451 -25.62 14.75 15.74
C ALA A 451 -24.74 13.85 16.63
N LEU A 452 -25.34 13.01 17.48
CA LEU A 452 -24.64 12.02 18.31
C LEU A 452 -24.08 10.86 17.47
N GLU A 453 -24.84 10.35 16.51
CA GLU A 453 -24.37 9.35 15.54
C GLU A 453 -23.16 9.89 14.75
N ALA A 454 -23.26 11.12 14.23
CA ALA A 454 -22.16 11.77 13.52
C ALA A 454 -20.92 12.04 14.40
N LYS A 455 -21.08 12.18 15.72
CA LYS A 455 -19.96 12.23 16.68
C LYS A 455 -19.23 10.90 16.76
N GLU A 456 -19.94 9.78 16.99
CA GLU A 456 -19.28 8.48 17.13
C GLU A 456 -18.64 8.02 15.80
N GLN A 457 -19.21 8.40 14.64
CA GLN A 457 -18.55 8.24 13.34
C GLN A 457 -17.24 9.04 13.23
N ALA A 458 -17.21 10.28 13.72
CA ALA A 458 -15.98 11.10 13.73
C ALA A 458 -14.90 10.51 14.67
N LYS A 459 -15.32 9.98 15.82
CA LYS A 459 -14.47 9.28 16.79
C LYS A 459 -13.86 8.01 16.19
N ALA A 460 -14.66 7.12 15.62
CA ALA A 460 -14.20 5.86 15.05
C ALA A 460 -13.15 6.10 13.93
N ALA A 461 -13.38 7.12 13.09
CA ALA A 461 -12.41 7.55 12.09
C ALA A 461 -11.12 8.13 12.71
N SER A 462 -11.21 8.87 13.83
CA SER A 462 -10.03 9.34 14.57
C SER A 462 -9.23 8.21 15.21
N GLU A 463 -9.89 7.19 15.77
CA GLU A 463 -9.24 6.00 16.34
C GLU A 463 -8.57 5.16 15.24
N ALA A 464 -9.21 5.03 14.07
CA ALA A 464 -8.60 4.40 12.89
C ALA A 464 -7.37 5.18 12.36
N ALA A 465 -7.45 6.51 12.25
CA ALA A 465 -6.32 7.35 11.87
C ALA A 465 -5.13 7.22 12.85
N ALA A 466 -5.41 7.14 14.15
CA ALA A 466 -4.39 6.95 15.18
C ALA A 466 -3.69 5.58 15.07
N LYS A 467 -4.44 4.50 14.77
CA LYS A 467 -3.87 3.16 14.51
C LYS A 467 -2.96 3.17 13.28
N GLN A 468 -3.39 3.82 12.19
CA GLN A 468 -2.58 3.97 10.98
C GLN A 468 -1.28 4.77 11.23
N ALA A 469 -1.33 5.79 12.09
CA ALA A 469 -0.13 6.53 12.50
C ALA A 469 0.86 5.68 13.31
N GLN A 470 0.37 4.78 14.18
CA GLN A 470 1.21 3.82 14.90
C GLN A 470 1.87 2.82 13.94
N GLU A 471 1.13 2.30 12.96
CA GLU A 471 1.68 1.37 11.96
C GLU A 471 2.67 2.06 11.01
N ALA A 472 2.47 3.34 10.68
CA ALA A 472 3.46 4.14 9.94
C ALA A 472 4.75 4.36 10.76
N ALA A 473 4.63 4.67 12.06
CA ALA A 473 5.77 4.85 12.95
C ALA A 473 6.56 3.56 13.18
N ALA A 474 5.88 2.41 13.29
CA ALA A 474 6.53 1.10 13.39
C ALA A 474 7.35 0.77 12.14
N ASN A 475 6.79 1.03 10.94
CA ASN A 475 7.53 0.85 9.69
C ASN A 475 8.72 1.82 9.55
N ALA A 476 8.60 3.06 10.03
CA ALA A 476 9.75 3.98 10.10
C ALA A 476 10.88 3.46 11.02
N ALA A 477 10.54 2.83 12.14
CA ALA A 477 11.53 2.16 12.99
C ALA A 477 12.21 0.97 12.28
N THR A 478 11.46 0.17 11.52
CA THR A 478 12.01 -0.91 10.67
C THR A 478 12.97 -0.36 9.62
N ALA A 479 12.59 0.69 8.89
CA ALA A 479 13.45 1.33 7.88
C ALA A 479 14.75 1.87 8.50
N LYS A 480 14.66 2.51 9.67
CA LYS A 480 15.83 2.99 10.43
C LYS A 480 16.77 1.87 10.88
N GLN A 481 16.22 0.76 11.36
CA GLN A 481 17.02 -0.41 11.77
C GLN A 481 17.69 -1.07 10.56
N ALA A 482 16.96 -1.23 9.46
CA ALA A 482 17.48 -1.77 8.21
C ALA A 482 18.59 -0.88 7.62
N ARG A 483 18.44 0.45 7.68
CA ARG A 483 19.50 1.39 7.33
C ARG A 483 20.75 1.20 8.18
N ALA A 484 20.63 1.07 9.50
CA ALA A 484 21.78 0.83 10.38
C ALA A 484 22.50 -0.51 10.06
N THR A 485 21.76 -1.54 9.66
CA THR A 485 22.34 -2.80 9.15
C THR A 485 23.10 -2.58 7.84
N ALA A 486 22.54 -1.82 6.89
CA ALA A 486 23.20 -1.51 5.61
C ALA A 486 24.45 -0.63 5.81
N GLU A 487 24.39 0.41 6.64
CA GLU A 487 25.51 1.29 7.00
C GLU A 487 26.66 0.50 7.65
N LYS A 488 26.34 -0.47 8.53
CA LYS A 488 27.36 -1.36 9.09
C LYS A 488 27.93 -2.31 8.04
N ALA A 489 27.09 -2.91 7.20
CA ALA A 489 27.53 -3.83 6.16
C ALA A 489 28.42 -3.15 5.10
N GLU A 490 28.18 -1.87 4.77
CA GLU A 490 29.10 -1.04 3.98
C GLU A 490 30.47 -0.92 4.66
N GLN A 491 30.50 -0.69 5.97
CA GLN A 491 31.75 -0.57 6.72
C GLN A 491 32.51 -1.90 6.86
N ASP A 492 31.80 -3.02 7.07
CA ASP A 492 32.40 -4.36 7.10
C ASP A 492 32.96 -4.73 5.70
N ALA A 493 32.24 -4.41 4.61
CA ALA A 493 32.70 -4.58 3.23
C ALA A 493 33.94 -3.70 2.93
N LYS A 494 33.94 -2.44 3.36
CA LYS A 494 35.08 -1.53 3.24
C LYS A 494 36.34 -2.07 3.94
N THR A 495 36.17 -2.70 5.10
CA THR A 495 37.27 -3.35 5.82
C THR A 495 37.77 -4.60 5.08
N GLY A 496 36.87 -5.42 4.54
CA GLY A 496 37.24 -6.57 3.70
C GLY A 496 38.01 -6.18 2.43
N ALA A 497 37.59 -5.12 1.73
CA ALA A 497 38.29 -4.60 0.57
C ALA A 497 39.68 -4.03 0.90
N ALA A 498 39.83 -3.36 2.05
CA ALA A 498 41.13 -2.90 2.54
C ALA A 498 42.08 -4.07 2.87
N GLU A 499 41.56 -5.15 3.44
CA GLU A 499 42.32 -6.37 3.72
C GLU A 499 42.70 -7.11 2.44
N ALA A 500 41.79 -7.28 1.48
CA ALA A 500 42.08 -7.88 0.18
C ALA A 500 43.23 -7.14 -0.54
N LYS A 501 43.18 -5.80 -0.55
CA LYS A 501 44.25 -4.95 -1.08
C LYS A 501 45.57 -5.10 -0.31
N ARG A 502 45.54 -5.22 1.01
CA ARG A 502 46.74 -5.42 1.84
C ARG A 502 47.41 -6.75 1.53
N GLN A 503 46.61 -7.81 1.39
CA GLN A 503 47.09 -9.15 1.06
C GLN A 503 47.63 -9.24 -0.37
N ARG A 504 46.97 -8.57 -1.34
CA ARG A 504 47.50 -8.39 -2.69
C ARG A 504 48.90 -7.75 -2.69
N GLY A 505 49.10 -6.68 -1.90
CA GLY A 505 50.41 -6.05 -1.75
C GLY A 505 51.49 -6.95 -1.13
N ILE A 506 51.11 -7.96 -0.35
CA ILE A 506 52.03 -8.99 0.16
C ILE A 506 52.36 -9.99 -0.96
N ALA A 507 51.37 -10.47 -1.71
CA ALA A 507 51.60 -11.35 -2.86
C ALA A 507 52.48 -10.68 -3.94
N GLU A 508 52.24 -9.41 -4.26
CA GLU A 508 53.06 -8.59 -5.18
C GLU A 508 54.52 -8.46 -4.70
N ALA A 509 54.76 -8.32 -3.38
CA ALA A 509 56.11 -8.21 -2.81
C ALA A 509 56.86 -9.54 -2.69
N GLU A 510 56.14 -10.63 -2.40
CA GLU A 510 56.70 -11.98 -2.37
C GLU A 510 56.98 -12.51 -3.79
N LYS A 511 56.15 -12.17 -4.78
CA LYS A 511 56.44 -12.39 -6.21
C LYS A 511 57.79 -11.77 -6.59
N ALA A 512 57.98 -10.48 -6.32
CA ALA A 512 59.23 -9.78 -6.63
C ALA A 512 60.45 -10.35 -5.86
N THR A 513 60.22 -11.10 -4.78
CA THR A 513 61.26 -11.88 -4.11
C THR A 513 61.51 -13.21 -4.81
N ALA A 514 60.48 -13.97 -5.21
CA ALA A 514 60.65 -15.20 -5.99
C ALA A 514 61.35 -14.95 -7.35
N GLU A 515 60.99 -13.87 -8.05
CA GLU A 515 61.64 -13.45 -9.30
C GLU A 515 63.12 -13.10 -9.09
N ARG A 516 63.46 -12.35 -8.02
CA ARG A 516 64.86 -12.02 -7.69
C ARG A 516 65.67 -13.26 -7.32
N GLU A 517 65.11 -14.18 -6.53
CA GLU A 517 65.84 -15.39 -6.15
C GLU A 517 65.96 -16.40 -7.31
N ARG A 518 65.03 -16.39 -8.29
CA ARG A 518 65.22 -17.04 -9.60
C ARG A 518 66.42 -16.45 -10.35
N ASP A 519 66.51 -15.13 -10.44
CA ASP A 519 67.60 -14.46 -11.16
C ASP A 519 68.95 -14.70 -10.47
N ASN A 520 68.97 -14.79 -9.14
CA ASN A 520 70.12 -15.28 -8.38
C ASN A 520 70.48 -16.73 -8.75
N ALA A 521 69.49 -17.64 -8.80
CA ALA A 521 69.73 -19.05 -9.15
C ALA A 521 70.30 -19.21 -10.57
N ALA A 522 69.77 -18.47 -11.56
CA ALA A 522 70.28 -18.44 -12.92
C ALA A 522 71.71 -17.87 -13.01
N SER A 523 72.02 -16.82 -12.22
CA SER A 523 73.38 -16.25 -12.16
C SER A 523 74.39 -17.22 -11.53
N GLU A 524 73.99 -17.99 -10.53
CA GLU A 524 74.83 -19.04 -9.95
C GLU A 524 74.97 -20.24 -10.91
N ARG A 525 73.92 -20.65 -11.63
CA ARG A 525 74.02 -21.65 -12.71
C ARG A 525 75.05 -21.24 -13.78
N GLN A 526 75.06 -19.98 -14.21
CA GLN A 526 76.08 -19.49 -15.15
C GLN A 526 77.51 -19.60 -14.61
N LYS A 527 77.71 -19.43 -13.30
CA LYS A 527 79.02 -19.65 -12.65
C LYS A 527 79.38 -21.14 -12.57
N ALA A 528 78.39 -22.01 -12.35
CA ALA A 528 78.58 -23.45 -12.38
C ALA A 528 79.00 -23.94 -13.78
N GLN A 529 78.29 -23.51 -14.83
CA GLN A 529 78.63 -23.82 -16.22
C GLN A 529 80.03 -23.29 -16.61
N ALA A 530 80.34 -22.03 -16.33
CA ALA A 530 81.67 -21.45 -16.61
C ALA A 530 82.81 -22.05 -15.75
N ALA A 531 82.48 -22.87 -14.76
CA ALA A 531 83.43 -23.68 -14.00
C ALA A 531 83.51 -25.12 -14.52
N GLU A 532 82.42 -25.68 -15.03
CA GLU A 532 82.39 -26.94 -15.79
C GLU A 532 83.25 -26.85 -17.06
N GLU A 533 83.05 -25.81 -17.87
CA GLU A 533 83.79 -25.61 -19.12
C GLU A 533 85.31 -25.51 -18.88
N ARG A 534 85.72 -24.84 -17.79
CA ARG A 534 87.13 -24.81 -17.34
C ARG A 534 87.64 -26.19 -16.92
N ALA A 535 86.83 -26.97 -16.20
CA ALA A 535 87.21 -28.33 -15.79
C ALA A 535 87.36 -29.28 -16.98
N GLN A 536 86.52 -29.16 -18.02
CA GLN A 536 86.66 -29.93 -19.27
C GLN A 536 87.88 -29.48 -20.10
N GLN A 537 88.17 -28.18 -20.16
CA GLN A 537 89.38 -27.67 -20.83
C GLN A 537 90.65 -28.21 -20.17
N GLU A 538 90.76 -28.11 -18.84
CA GLU A 538 91.92 -28.63 -18.10
C GLU A 538 92.03 -30.16 -18.15
N LYS A 539 90.90 -30.88 -18.25
CA LYS A 539 90.89 -32.32 -18.58
C LYS A 539 91.48 -32.60 -19.96
N ALA A 540 91.11 -31.82 -20.98
CA ALA A 540 91.68 -31.98 -22.32
C ALA A 540 93.19 -31.69 -22.31
N THR A 541 93.64 -30.67 -21.58
CA THR A 541 95.07 -30.39 -21.35
C THR A 541 95.78 -31.55 -20.65
N ALA A 542 95.18 -32.14 -19.61
CA ALA A 542 95.75 -33.29 -18.92
C ALA A 542 95.84 -34.54 -19.82
N SER A 543 94.83 -34.80 -20.66
CA SER A 543 94.85 -35.91 -21.61
C SER A 543 95.81 -35.69 -22.79
N GLN A 544 96.05 -34.45 -23.22
CA GLN A 544 97.06 -34.14 -24.24
C GLN A 544 98.46 -34.35 -23.65
N ALA A 545 98.73 -33.76 -22.48
CA ALA A 545 100.01 -33.93 -21.79
C ALA A 545 100.28 -35.39 -21.39
N ARG A 546 99.25 -36.22 -21.20
CA ARG A 546 99.39 -37.69 -21.10
C ARG A 546 99.81 -38.32 -22.42
N ALA A 547 99.21 -37.94 -23.55
CA ALA A 547 99.59 -38.43 -24.87
C ALA A 547 101.01 -38.01 -25.28
N ASP A 548 101.42 -36.80 -24.90
CA ASP A 548 102.78 -36.28 -25.12
C ASP A 548 103.81 -37.08 -24.29
N ALA A 549 103.47 -37.41 -23.02
CA ALA A 549 104.27 -38.32 -22.20
C ALA A 549 104.32 -39.76 -22.77
N GLU A 550 103.19 -40.28 -23.26
CA GLU A 550 103.08 -41.58 -23.93
C GLU A 550 103.97 -41.67 -25.18
N ALA A 551 103.99 -40.62 -26.01
CA ALA A 551 104.86 -40.52 -27.19
C ALA A 551 106.35 -40.48 -26.82
N ALA A 552 106.75 -39.58 -25.91
CA ALA A 552 108.14 -39.48 -25.45
C ALA A 552 108.61 -40.78 -24.75
N GLY A 553 107.73 -41.47 -24.03
CA GLY A 553 107.99 -42.80 -23.48
C GLY A 553 108.23 -43.89 -24.53
N SER A 554 107.54 -43.84 -25.68
CA SER A 554 107.81 -44.74 -26.82
C SER A 554 109.18 -44.48 -27.43
N THR A 555 109.52 -43.20 -27.67
CA THR A 555 110.85 -42.82 -28.18
C THR A 555 111.97 -43.25 -27.24
N ALA A 556 111.78 -43.18 -25.92
CA ALA A 556 112.75 -43.72 -24.97
C ALA A 556 112.89 -45.25 -25.08
N ALA A 557 111.79 -46.00 -25.26
CA ALA A 557 111.86 -47.45 -25.44
C ALA A 557 112.56 -47.85 -26.76
N GLU A 558 112.30 -47.12 -27.84
CA GLU A 558 112.91 -47.36 -29.16
C GLU A 558 114.42 -47.08 -29.16
N LYS A 559 114.86 -46.02 -28.49
CA LYS A 559 116.28 -45.64 -28.42
C LYS A 559 117.08 -46.50 -27.45
N LEU A 560 116.47 -47.02 -26.38
CA LEU A 560 117.07 -48.08 -25.55
C LEU A 560 117.44 -49.31 -26.40
N ALA A 561 116.50 -49.83 -27.21
CA ALA A 561 116.75 -51.01 -28.03
C ALA A 561 117.88 -50.83 -29.05
N ALA A 562 118.11 -49.61 -29.52
CA ALA A 562 119.25 -49.28 -30.38
C ALA A 562 120.60 -49.33 -29.62
N ALA A 563 120.64 -48.88 -28.35
CA ALA A 563 121.83 -48.98 -27.51
C ALA A 563 122.21 -50.44 -27.20
N GLU A 564 121.23 -51.29 -26.89
CA GLU A 564 121.43 -52.73 -26.63
C GLU A 564 121.87 -53.52 -27.90
N GLU A 565 121.51 -53.07 -29.10
CA GLU A 565 121.98 -53.65 -30.37
C GLU A 565 123.40 -53.18 -30.73
N ALA A 566 123.77 -51.97 -30.34
CA ALA A 566 125.11 -51.43 -30.46
C ALA A 566 126.12 -52.17 -29.56
N GLU A 567 125.76 -52.41 -28.29
CA GLU A 567 126.55 -53.22 -27.34
C GLU A 567 126.88 -54.62 -27.88
N ARG A 568 125.87 -55.33 -28.39
CA ARG A 568 126.02 -56.69 -28.92
C ARG A 568 126.94 -56.76 -30.14
N ARG A 569 126.89 -55.76 -31.03
CA ARG A 569 127.82 -55.65 -32.17
C ARG A 569 129.25 -55.37 -31.71
N ALA A 570 129.43 -54.48 -30.74
CA ALA A 570 130.76 -54.17 -30.19
C ALA A 570 131.42 -55.41 -29.56
N SER A 571 130.66 -56.20 -28.79
CA SER A 571 131.13 -57.48 -28.21
C SER A 571 131.52 -58.49 -29.29
N THR A 572 130.74 -58.61 -30.36
CA THR A 572 130.98 -59.58 -31.44
C THR A 572 132.28 -59.29 -32.19
N ALA A 573 132.50 -58.04 -32.59
CA ALA A 573 133.72 -57.63 -33.28
C ALA A 573 134.98 -57.72 -32.39
N ARG A 574 134.84 -57.53 -31.06
CA ARG A 574 135.90 -57.79 -30.08
C ARG A 574 136.38 -59.23 -30.09
N ASP A 575 135.47 -60.20 -30.17
CA ASP A 575 135.82 -61.62 -30.20
C ASP A 575 136.54 -62.03 -31.50
N GLU A 576 136.17 -61.43 -32.64
CA GLU A 576 136.86 -61.68 -33.91
C GLU A 576 138.28 -61.09 -33.95
N ALA A 577 138.49 -59.93 -33.33
CA ALA A 577 139.83 -59.32 -33.21
C ALA A 577 140.80 -60.21 -32.41
N VAL A 578 140.34 -60.74 -31.27
CA VAL A 578 141.11 -61.66 -30.41
C VAL A 578 141.36 -63.01 -31.09
N LYS A 579 140.40 -63.52 -31.85
CA LYS A 579 140.57 -64.76 -32.64
C LYS A 579 141.70 -64.62 -33.68
N ALA A 580 141.71 -63.53 -34.45
CA ALA A 580 142.69 -63.35 -35.51
C ALA A 580 144.13 -63.04 -35.00
N GLU A 581 144.27 -62.52 -33.77
CA GLU A 581 145.57 -62.48 -33.06
C GLU A 581 146.11 -63.91 -32.90
N HIS A 582 145.28 -64.83 -32.37
CA HIS A 582 145.65 -66.22 -32.14
C HIS A 582 146.02 -66.98 -33.43
N GLU A 583 145.35 -66.66 -34.54
CA GLU A 583 145.66 -67.20 -35.88
C GLU A 583 146.94 -66.57 -36.49
N LYS A 584 147.58 -65.62 -35.80
CA LYS A 584 148.74 -64.82 -36.24
C LYS A 584 148.47 -64.08 -37.56
N ASN A 585 147.24 -63.61 -37.74
CA ASN A 585 146.78 -62.85 -38.90
C ASN A 585 146.56 -61.39 -38.50
N ALA A 586 147.65 -60.61 -38.48
CA ALA A 586 147.64 -59.21 -38.03
C ALA A 586 146.61 -58.35 -38.78
N THR A 587 146.46 -58.55 -40.09
CA THR A 587 145.50 -57.84 -40.93
C THR A 587 144.05 -58.07 -40.49
N ALA A 588 143.67 -59.31 -40.18
CA ALA A 588 142.30 -59.63 -39.75
C ALA A 588 142.01 -59.18 -38.31
N SER A 589 142.99 -59.29 -37.41
CA SER A 589 142.84 -58.84 -36.01
C SER A 589 142.59 -57.33 -35.94
N ARG A 590 143.26 -56.57 -36.81
CA ARG A 590 143.12 -55.12 -36.93
C ARG A 590 141.81 -54.67 -37.59
N ALA A 591 141.20 -55.49 -38.45
CA ALA A 591 139.92 -55.16 -39.08
C ALA A 591 138.77 -55.19 -38.06
N ALA A 592 138.57 -56.34 -37.39
CA ALA A 592 137.53 -56.52 -36.38
C ALA A 592 137.71 -55.58 -35.17
N ALA A 593 138.95 -55.16 -34.86
CA ALA A 593 139.22 -54.16 -33.83
C ALA A 593 138.56 -52.80 -34.10
N LEU A 594 138.42 -52.39 -35.37
CA LEU A 594 137.80 -51.12 -35.75
C LEU A 594 136.27 -51.21 -35.74
N GLU A 595 135.73 -52.38 -36.09
CA GLU A 595 134.29 -52.63 -36.15
C GLU A 595 133.65 -52.65 -34.74
N ALA A 596 134.42 -53.03 -33.71
CA ALA A 596 134.01 -52.91 -32.31
C ALA A 596 133.88 -51.43 -31.85
N VAL A 597 134.78 -50.56 -32.32
CA VAL A 597 134.76 -49.10 -32.01
C VAL A 597 133.57 -48.40 -32.67
N ALA A 598 133.23 -48.78 -33.90
CA ALA A 598 132.08 -48.23 -34.62
C ALA A 598 130.78 -48.49 -33.86
N ALA A 599 130.52 -49.76 -33.49
CA ALA A 599 129.34 -50.15 -32.75
C ALA A 599 129.25 -49.45 -31.37
N ALA A 600 130.35 -49.27 -30.65
CA ALA A 600 130.37 -48.55 -29.38
C ALA A 600 129.91 -47.07 -29.48
N THR A 601 130.22 -46.43 -30.61
CA THR A 601 129.87 -45.03 -30.85
C THR A 601 128.35 -44.86 -31.02
N GLU A 602 127.72 -45.73 -31.82
CA GLU A 602 126.27 -45.72 -32.04
C GLU A 602 125.45 -45.93 -30.75
N GLY A 603 125.93 -46.79 -29.84
CA GLY A 603 125.27 -47.02 -28.55
C GLY A 603 125.26 -45.78 -27.65
N THR A 604 126.34 -44.98 -27.71
CA THR A 604 126.49 -43.75 -26.93
C THR A 604 125.53 -42.65 -27.40
N GLU A 605 125.27 -42.57 -28.72
CA GLU A 605 124.28 -41.63 -29.28
C GLU A 605 122.84 -42.03 -28.88
N ALA A 606 122.50 -43.31 -29.03
CA ALA A 606 121.19 -43.85 -28.65
C ALA A 606 120.86 -43.65 -27.16
N ALA A 607 121.85 -43.77 -26.27
CA ALA A 607 121.71 -43.46 -24.84
C ALA A 607 121.31 -41.99 -24.60
N SER A 608 121.99 -41.05 -25.27
CA SER A 608 121.71 -39.61 -25.14
C SER A 608 120.31 -39.24 -25.64
N GLU A 609 119.85 -39.83 -26.75
CA GLU A 609 118.49 -39.63 -27.26
C GLU A 609 117.43 -40.20 -26.29
N THR A 610 117.71 -41.35 -25.68
CA THR A 610 116.84 -41.96 -24.66
C THR A 610 116.67 -41.04 -23.44
N ARG A 611 117.77 -40.42 -22.97
CA ARG A 611 117.77 -39.46 -21.85
C ARG A 611 117.00 -38.18 -22.17
N ALA A 612 117.06 -37.70 -23.41
CA ALA A 612 116.26 -36.56 -23.85
C ALA A 612 114.76 -36.87 -23.80
N ALA A 613 114.34 -38.01 -24.39
CA ALA A 613 112.95 -38.44 -24.40
C ALA A 613 112.39 -38.68 -22.97
N ALA A 614 113.19 -39.23 -22.05
CA ALA A 614 112.81 -39.36 -20.64
C ALA A 614 112.55 -38.01 -19.95
N THR A 615 113.33 -36.99 -20.30
CA THR A 615 113.17 -35.63 -19.77
C THR A 615 111.89 -34.97 -20.29
N GLU A 616 111.59 -35.16 -21.58
CA GLU A 616 110.36 -34.66 -22.23
C GLU A 616 109.10 -35.31 -21.60
N ALA A 617 109.11 -36.63 -21.41
CA ALA A 617 108.03 -37.36 -20.73
C ALA A 617 107.77 -36.82 -19.31
N ARG A 618 108.81 -36.45 -18.55
CA ARG A 618 108.64 -35.90 -17.19
C ARG A 618 108.12 -34.45 -17.19
N SER A 619 108.44 -33.66 -18.22
CA SER A 619 107.81 -32.33 -18.39
C SER A 619 106.31 -32.49 -18.64
N ALA A 620 105.94 -33.34 -19.60
CA ALA A 620 104.55 -33.60 -19.95
C ALA A 620 103.73 -34.17 -18.76
N ALA A 621 104.31 -35.06 -17.95
CA ALA A 621 103.70 -35.51 -16.69
C ALA A 621 103.45 -34.37 -15.69
N THR A 622 104.36 -33.40 -15.60
CA THR A 622 104.23 -32.23 -14.72
C THR A 622 103.10 -31.31 -15.18
N ASP A 623 102.97 -31.07 -16.49
CA ASP A 623 101.89 -30.27 -17.06
C ASP A 623 100.52 -30.94 -16.88
N ALA A 624 100.44 -32.27 -17.04
CA ALA A 624 99.23 -33.04 -16.76
C ALA A 624 98.81 -32.92 -15.28
N ALA A 625 99.76 -33.00 -14.35
CA ALA A 625 99.51 -32.82 -12.92
C ALA A 625 99.04 -31.39 -12.57
N GLY A 626 99.62 -30.37 -13.23
CA GLY A 626 99.19 -28.98 -13.09
C GLY A 626 97.75 -28.76 -13.58
N ALA A 627 97.40 -29.34 -14.73
CA ALA A 627 96.04 -29.30 -15.28
C ALA A 627 95.02 -30.02 -14.38
N ALA A 628 95.36 -31.19 -13.84
CA ALA A 628 94.52 -31.90 -12.88
C ALA A 628 94.19 -31.09 -11.61
N GLN A 629 95.13 -30.27 -11.12
CA GLN A 629 94.87 -29.37 -9.98
C GLN A 629 93.91 -28.23 -10.35
N ARG A 630 94.07 -27.62 -11.54
CA ARG A 630 93.20 -26.53 -12.02
C ARG A 630 91.78 -27.03 -12.33
N ALA A 631 91.65 -28.22 -12.92
CA ALA A 631 90.36 -28.91 -13.09
C ALA A 631 89.64 -29.12 -11.75
N ARG A 632 90.36 -29.54 -10.70
CA ARG A 632 89.78 -29.72 -9.36
C ARG A 632 89.37 -28.40 -8.69
N ALA A 633 90.12 -27.33 -8.90
CA ALA A 633 89.71 -25.99 -8.43
C ALA A 633 88.40 -25.55 -9.10
N ALA A 634 88.31 -25.70 -10.42
CA ALA A 634 87.09 -25.39 -11.18
C ALA A 634 85.90 -26.28 -10.75
N ALA A 635 86.10 -27.56 -10.44
CA ALA A 635 85.05 -28.43 -9.90
C ALA A 635 84.52 -27.96 -8.52
N ASN A 636 85.38 -27.38 -7.67
CA ASN A 636 84.97 -26.78 -6.40
C ASN A 636 84.21 -25.46 -6.59
N ASP A 637 84.63 -24.62 -7.55
CA ASP A 637 83.88 -23.42 -7.94
C ASP A 637 82.45 -23.80 -8.38
N ALA A 638 82.33 -24.79 -9.26
CA ALA A 638 81.05 -25.29 -9.76
C ALA A 638 80.16 -25.83 -8.63
N THR A 639 80.73 -26.62 -7.72
CA THR A 639 80.03 -27.16 -6.55
C THR A 639 79.51 -26.05 -5.62
N THR A 640 80.29 -24.99 -5.43
CA THR A 640 79.90 -23.83 -4.60
C THR A 640 78.75 -23.06 -5.24
N ALA A 641 78.83 -22.82 -6.55
CA ALA A 641 77.77 -22.17 -7.32
C ALA A 641 76.46 -22.98 -7.32
N ALA A 642 76.53 -24.31 -7.47
CA ALA A 642 75.37 -25.19 -7.37
C ALA A 642 74.65 -25.08 -6.00
N VAL A 643 75.41 -25.08 -4.90
CA VAL A 643 74.85 -24.89 -3.54
C VAL A 643 74.19 -23.51 -3.38
N ASN A 644 74.79 -22.45 -3.94
CA ASN A 644 74.19 -21.11 -3.91
C ASN A 644 72.89 -21.05 -4.74
N ALA A 645 72.86 -21.68 -5.91
CA ALA A 645 71.68 -21.77 -6.77
C ALA A 645 70.54 -22.51 -6.06
N ARG A 646 70.83 -23.67 -5.45
CA ARG A 646 69.87 -24.44 -4.64
C ARG A 646 69.35 -23.65 -3.45
N ALA A 647 70.22 -22.92 -2.75
CA ALA A 647 69.82 -22.05 -1.66
C ALA A 647 68.95 -20.85 -2.11
N ALA A 648 69.12 -20.38 -3.35
CA ALA A 648 68.24 -19.37 -3.95
C ALA A 648 66.88 -19.97 -4.35
N ALA A 649 66.86 -21.16 -4.96
CA ALA A 649 65.62 -21.88 -5.28
C ALA A 649 64.72 -22.06 -4.05
N THR A 650 65.24 -22.56 -2.92
CA THR A 650 64.46 -22.72 -1.68
C THR A 650 63.95 -21.39 -1.11
N ARG A 651 64.65 -20.27 -1.33
CA ARG A 651 64.12 -18.94 -0.96
C ARG A 651 63.01 -18.48 -1.91
N ALA A 652 63.09 -18.83 -3.20
CA ALA A 652 62.03 -18.57 -4.17
C ALA A 652 60.77 -19.39 -3.86
N GLU A 653 60.89 -20.69 -3.56
CA GLU A 653 59.79 -21.55 -3.10
C GLU A 653 59.12 -20.99 -1.83
N GLY A 654 59.93 -20.59 -0.84
CA GLY A 654 59.42 -19.99 0.39
C GLY A 654 58.66 -18.69 0.16
N ALA A 655 59.07 -17.88 -0.83
CA ALA A 655 58.36 -16.67 -1.23
C ALA A 655 57.07 -16.98 -2.01
N ALA A 656 57.11 -17.94 -2.95
CA ALA A 656 55.94 -18.42 -3.67
C ALA A 656 54.84 -18.92 -2.71
N ALA A 657 55.20 -19.74 -1.72
CA ALA A 657 54.26 -20.22 -0.70
C ALA A 657 53.64 -19.09 0.14
N ARG A 658 54.41 -18.03 0.48
CA ARG A 658 53.87 -16.84 1.16
C ARG A 658 52.97 -16.00 0.24
N SER A 659 53.31 -15.90 -1.04
CA SER A 659 52.48 -15.25 -2.06
C SER A 659 51.13 -15.96 -2.22
N ARG A 660 51.14 -17.30 -2.33
CA ARG A 660 49.92 -18.12 -2.40
C ARG A 660 49.05 -17.99 -1.16
N SER A 661 49.64 -18.04 0.03
CA SER A 661 48.90 -17.83 1.29
C SER A 661 48.28 -16.43 1.38
N ALA A 662 48.98 -15.40 0.89
CA ALA A 662 48.42 -14.05 0.78
C ALA A 662 47.28 -13.97 -0.25
N ALA A 663 47.38 -14.67 -1.39
CA ALA A 663 46.31 -14.77 -2.38
C ALA A 663 45.05 -15.45 -1.81
N GLU A 664 45.20 -16.55 -1.09
CA GLU A 664 44.10 -17.22 -0.38
C GLU A 664 43.47 -16.32 0.69
N ALA A 665 44.28 -15.56 1.43
CA ALA A 665 43.80 -14.58 2.39
C ALA A 665 43.02 -13.42 1.71
N ALA A 666 43.48 -12.97 0.54
CA ALA A 666 42.76 -11.97 -0.27
C ALA A 666 41.40 -12.51 -0.77
N TRP A 667 41.35 -13.76 -1.23
CA TRP A 667 40.09 -14.43 -1.60
C TRP A 667 39.16 -14.62 -0.39
N SER A 668 39.70 -14.95 0.80
CA SER A 668 38.92 -15.01 2.04
C SER A 668 38.35 -13.63 2.43
N ALA A 669 39.10 -12.56 2.19
CA ALA A 669 38.65 -11.19 2.42
C ALA A 669 37.56 -10.76 1.41
N TYR A 670 37.71 -11.13 0.13
CA TYR A 670 36.66 -10.93 -0.88
C TYR A 670 35.36 -11.65 -0.51
N GLN A 671 35.39 -12.95 -0.17
CA GLN A 671 34.17 -13.69 0.19
C GLN A 671 33.43 -13.09 1.41
N LYS A 672 34.17 -12.55 2.38
CA LYS A 672 33.58 -11.78 3.51
C LYS A 672 32.98 -10.44 3.05
N THR A 673 33.63 -9.77 2.10
CA THR A 673 33.14 -8.53 1.47
C THR A 673 31.84 -8.78 0.71
N HIS A 674 31.76 -9.88 -0.04
CA HIS A 674 30.59 -10.27 -0.81
C HIS A 674 29.39 -10.60 0.08
N ALA A 675 29.62 -11.34 1.16
CA ALA A 675 28.59 -11.60 2.18
C ALA A 675 28.08 -10.31 2.86
N ALA A 676 28.97 -9.33 3.09
CA ALA A 676 28.58 -8.01 3.60
C ALA A 676 27.79 -7.21 2.55
N ALA A 677 28.19 -7.20 1.28
CA ALA A 677 27.45 -6.53 0.20
C ALA A 677 26.06 -7.13 -0.01
N ALA A 678 25.91 -8.46 0.01
CA ALA A 678 24.62 -9.13 0.00
C ALA A 678 23.74 -8.76 1.22
N THR A 679 24.36 -8.62 2.40
CA THR A 679 23.68 -8.16 3.63
C THR A 679 23.20 -6.70 3.50
N ALA A 680 24.02 -5.82 2.92
CA ALA A 680 23.66 -4.43 2.67
C ALA A 680 22.49 -4.32 1.68
N HIS A 681 22.50 -5.12 0.61
CA HIS A 681 21.44 -5.16 -0.39
C HIS A 681 20.10 -5.65 0.19
N ALA A 682 20.12 -6.75 0.94
CA ALA A 682 18.92 -7.26 1.62
C ALA A 682 18.36 -6.25 2.64
N ALA A 683 19.23 -5.56 3.38
CA ALA A 683 18.82 -4.51 4.31
C ALA A 683 18.26 -3.28 3.59
N ALA A 684 18.82 -2.87 2.44
CA ALA A 684 18.27 -1.79 1.62
C ALA A 684 16.87 -2.14 1.08
N ALA A 685 16.63 -3.38 0.65
CA ALA A 685 15.30 -3.85 0.24
C ALA A 685 14.27 -3.75 1.39
N VAL A 686 14.61 -4.26 2.58
CA VAL A 686 13.74 -4.14 3.78
C VAL A 686 13.44 -2.69 4.13
N ALA A 687 14.41 -1.77 3.98
CA ALA A 687 14.18 -0.35 4.22
C ALA A 687 13.21 0.28 3.20
N ILE A 688 13.30 -0.11 1.93
CA ILE A 688 12.42 0.36 0.85
C ILE A 688 10.98 -0.15 1.06
N ASP A 689 10.80 -1.44 1.35
CA ASP A 689 9.48 -2.03 1.62
C ASP A 689 8.81 -1.40 2.85
N ALA A 690 9.58 -1.17 3.92
CA ALA A 690 9.11 -0.48 5.11
C ALA A 690 8.72 0.99 4.81
N ALA A 691 9.47 1.70 3.96
CA ALA A 691 9.10 3.05 3.53
C ALA A 691 7.79 3.08 2.71
N ALA A 692 7.60 2.11 1.80
CA ALA A 692 6.37 1.96 1.04
C ALA A 692 5.16 1.63 1.93
N ALA A 693 5.34 0.75 2.93
CA ALA A 693 4.32 0.44 3.92
C ALA A 693 3.98 1.67 4.79
N ALA A 694 4.99 2.43 5.24
CA ALA A 694 4.77 3.66 6.01
C ALA A 694 3.97 4.71 5.21
N GLN A 695 4.27 4.89 3.92
CA GLN A 695 3.51 5.79 3.05
C GLN A 695 2.05 5.34 2.89
N LYS A 696 1.81 4.06 2.60
CA LYS A 696 0.46 3.50 2.47
C LYS A 696 -0.38 3.73 3.74
N ASN A 697 0.23 3.62 4.91
CA ASN A 697 -0.43 3.86 6.18
C ASN A 697 -0.68 5.36 6.41
N ALA A 698 0.20 6.25 5.94
CA ALA A 698 -0.05 7.69 5.94
C ALA A 698 -1.22 8.09 5.04
N ASP A 699 -1.32 7.51 3.84
CA ASP A 699 -2.45 7.71 2.92
C ASP A 699 -3.77 7.24 3.54
N GLN A 700 -3.76 6.11 4.25
CA GLN A 700 -4.93 5.60 4.98
C GLN A 700 -5.29 6.49 6.19
N ALA A 701 -4.32 6.96 6.96
CA ALA A 701 -4.56 7.91 8.06
C ALA A 701 -5.21 9.20 7.56
N GLU A 702 -4.78 9.72 6.39
CA GLU A 702 -5.40 10.88 5.74
C GLU A 702 -6.82 10.59 5.24
N ALA A 703 -7.09 9.40 4.70
CA ALA A 703 -8.43 8.99 4.29
C ALA A 703 -9.40 8.94 5.48
N GLU A 704 -8.97 8.38 6.62
CA GLU A 704 -9.76 8.38 7.85
C GLU A 704 -9.93 9.81 8.42
N ALA A 705 -8.91 10.67 8.38
CA ALA A 705 -9.04 12.07 8.77
C ALA A 705 -10.10 12.83 7.94
N LYS A 706 -10.19 12.55 6.63
CA LYS A 706 -11.25 13.12 5.75
C LYS A 706 -12.65 12.60 6.11
N LYS A 707 -12.79 11.34 6.53
CA LYS A 707 -14.06 10.82 7.09
C LYS A 707 -14.43 11.54 8.39
N ALA A 708 -13.47 11.71 9.31
CA ALA A 708 -13.69 12.40 10.58
C ALA A 708 -14.14 13.87 10.37
N GLN A 709 -13.52 14.58 9.42
CA GLN A 709 -13.93 15.93 9.02
C GLN A 709 -15.35 15.96 8.43
N THR A 710 -15.70 14.99 7.59
CA THR A 710 -17.05 14.87 7.01
C THR A 710 -18.11 14.60 8.08
N ALA A 711 -17.81 13.70 9.01
CA ALA A 711 -18.67 13.38 10.14
C ALA A 711 -18.86 14.60 11.07
N ALA A 712 -17.80 15.35 11.36
CA ALA A 712 -17.89 16.60 12.13
C ALA A 712 -18.72 17.69 11.42
N ALA A 713 -18.62 17.80 10.09
CA ALA A 713 -19.45 18.72 9.30
C ALA A 713 -20.95 18.32 9.36
N ASN A 714 -21.25 17.02 9.30
CA ASN A 714 -22.61 16.50 9.49
C ASN A 714 -23.13 16.77 10.91
N ALA A 715 -22.33 16.49 11.95
CA ALA A 715 -22.70 16.78 13.34
C ALA A 715 -23.04 18.27 13.54
N ARG A 716 -22.24 19.18 12.97
CA ARG A 716 -22.50 20.63 12.99
C ARG A 716 -23.80 21.02 12.28
N LYS A 717 -24.10 20.41 11.12
CA LYS A 717 -25.33 20.65 10.36
C LYS A 717 -26.58 20.20 11.12
N GLU A 718 -26.52 19.02 11.72
CA GLU A 718 -27.64 18.47 12.51
C GLU A 718 -27.82 19.25 13.82
N ALA A 719 -26.74 19.67 14.49
CA ALA A 719 -26.81 20.54 15.66
C ALA A 719 -27.40 21.93 15.35
N ALA A 720 -27.01 22.56 14.24
CA ALA A 720 -27.62 23.81 13.78
C ALA A 720 -29.13 23.65 13.48
N SER A 721 -29.51 22.49 12.93
CA SER A 721 -30.91 22.14 12.68
C SER A 721 -31.69 21.90 13.99
N ALA A 722 -31.07 21.27 15.00
CA ALA A 722 -31.65 21.10 16.33
C ALA A 722 -31.93 22.46 16.99
N VAL A 723 -30.99 23.40 16.93
CA VAL A 723 -31.19 24.78 17.44
C VAL A 723 -32.34 25.49 16.71
N ALA A 724 -32.46 25.31 15.38
CA ALA A 724 -33.54 25.90 14.60
C ALA A 724 -34.93 25.33 14.95
N GLU A 725 -35.06 24.02 15.19
CA GLU A 725 -36.31 23.41 15.65
C GLU A 725 -36.62 23.74 17.12
N ALA A 726 -35.62 23.79 18.00
CA ALA A 726 -35.80 24.20 19.39
C ALA A 726 -36.37 25.63 19.50
N LYS A 727 -35.89 26.56 18.65
CA LYS A 727 -36.43 27.94 18.60
C LYS A 727 -37.86 28.01 18.05
N LYS A 728 -38.27 27.08 17.17
CA LYS A 728 -39.69 26.96 16.77
C LYS A 728 -40.54 26.41 17.92
N THR A 729 -40.01 25.45 18.68
CA THR A 729 -40.64 24.90 19.89
C THR A 729 -40.88 26.01 20.92
N GLU A 730 -39.86 26.83 21.21
CA GLU A 730 -39.96 28.04 22.05
C GLU A 730 -41.04 29.01 21.54
N THR A 731 -41.02 29.33 20.24
CA THR A 731 -41.97 30.26 19.61
C THR A 731 -43.43 29.77 19.71
N TRP A 732 -43.68 28.48 19.50
CA TRP A 732 -45.02 27.91 19.64
C TRP A 732 -45.45 27.70 21.10
N SER A 733 -44.51 27.47 22.02
CA SER A 733 -44.77 27.48 23.45
C SER A 733 -45.22 28.86 23.93
N ALA A 734 -44.52 29.93 23.52
CA ALA A 734 -44.92 31.31 23.81
C ALA A 734 -46.32 31.65 23.26
N ARG A 735 -46.66 31.17 22.06
CA ARG A 735 -48.04 31.28 21.51
C ARG A 735 -49.07 30.54 22.34
N THR A 736 -48.75 29.32 22.78
CA THR A 736 -49.62 28.51 23.65
C THR A 736 -49.93 29.25 24.96
N ALA A 737 -48.91 29.83 25.60
CA ALA A 737 -49.07 30.65 26.79
C ALA A 737 -49.88 31.94 26.54
N GLY A 738 -49.68 32.61 25.40
CA GLY A 738 -50.48 33.77 25.00
C GLY A 738 -51.97 33.46 24.80
N TYR A 739 -52.28 32.31 24.18
CA TYR A 739 -53.67 31.84 24.05
C TYR A 739 -54.28 31.36 25.38
N ALA A 740 -53.49 30.79 26.28
CA ALA A 740 -53.94 30.46 27.64
C ALA A 740 -54.29 31.72 28.45
N TYR A 741 -53.43 32.75 28.42
CA TYR A 741 -53.71 34.05 29.03
C TYR A 741 -54.95 34.72 28.44
N ALA A 742 -55.14 34.68 27.12
CA ALA A 742 -56.37 35.18 26.49
C ALA A 742 -57.62 34.40 26.94
N THR A 743 -57.51 33.07 27.06
CA THR A 743 -58.58 32.20 27.60
C THR A 743 -58.92 32.56 29.05
N ALA A 744 -57.91 32.84 29.89
CA ALA A 744 -58.09 33.27 31.27
C ALA A 744 -58.76 34.65 31.36
N GLN A 745 -58.40 35.61 30.49
CA GLN A 745 -59.06 36.91 30.41
C GLN A 745 -60.53 36.79 29.97
N TYR A 746 -60.83 35.97 28.97
CA TYR A 746 -62.22 35.71 28.57
C TYR A 746 -63.02 34.98 29.67
N ALA A 747 -62.41 34.04 30.41
CA ALA A 747 -63.04 33.40 31.57
C ALA A 747 -63.31 34.39 32.73
N GLY A 748 -62.40 35.34 32.97
CA GLY A 748 -62.62 36.45 33.91
C GLY A 748 -63.79 37.33 33.47
N GLY A 749 -63.82 37.72 32.20
CA GLY A 749 -64.94 38.48 31.62
C GLY A 749 -66.28 37.73 31.69
N ALA A 750 -66.28 36.41 31.53
CA ALA A 750 -67.49 35.59 31.70
C ALA A 750 -67.99 35.61 33.15
N ARG A 751 -67.10 35.44 34.13
CA ARG A 751 -67.42 35.57 35.57
C ARG A 751 -68.01 36.95 35.88
N ASP A 752 -67.39 38.01 35.39
CA ASP A 752 -67.78 39.39 35.72
C ASP A 752 -69.10 39.79 35.04
N ALA A 753 -69.35 39.28 33.82
CA ALA A 753 -70.66 39.37 33.19
C ALA A 753 -71.74 38.58 33.96
N ALA A 754 -71.44 37.38 34.46
CA ALA A 754 -72.38 36.58 35.25
C ALA A 754 -72.72 37.24 36.60
N ILE A 755 -71.76 37.86 37.29
CA ILE A 755 -72.01 38.66 38.50
C ILE A 755 -72.96 39.84 38.19
N ALA A 756 -72.83 40.46 37.01
CA ALA A 756 -73.76 41.49 36.57
C ALA A 756 -75.16 40.96 36.20
N VAL A 757 -75.28 39.70 35.74
CA VAL A 757 -76.58 39.02 35.59
C VAL A 757 -77.28 38.89 36.94
N THR A 758 -76.58 38.41 37.97
CA THR A 758 -77.17 38.17 39.31
C THR A 758 -77.90 39.39 39.83
N LYS A 759 -77.29 40.58 39.76
CA LYS A 759 -77.94 41.84 40.19
C LYS A 759 -79.22 42.15 39.41
N ALA A 760 -79.17 42.13 38.07
CA ALA A 760 -80.33 42.46 37.24
C ALA A 760 -81.46 41.42 37.41
N ALA A 761 -81.10 40.15 37.62
CA ALA A 761 -82.02 39.07 37.92
C ALA A 761 -82.67 39.23 39.31
N ASP A 762 -81.92 39.62 40.35
CA ASP A 762 -82.48 39.92 41.68
C ASP A 762 -83.44 41.12 41.65
N GLU A 763 -83.12 42.15 40.87
CA GLU A 763 -84.01 43.29 40.65
C GLU A 763 -85.30 42.87 39.92
N ALA A 764 -85.20 42.06 38.86
CA ALA A 764 -86.36 41.50 38.15
C ALA A 764 -87.24 40.62 39.04
N ILE A 765 -86.62 39.72 39.82
CA ILE A 765 -87.33 38.84 40.75
C ILE A 765 -88.00 39.66 41.87
N SER A 766 -87.28 40.60 42.49
CA SER A 766 -87.82 41.41 43.59
C SER A 766 -88.98 42.31 43.17
N LEU A 767 -88.95 42.84 41.94
CA LEU A 767 -90.02 43.68 41.40
C LEU A 767 -91.22 42.84 40.91
N GLY A 768 -90.98 41.70 40.26
CA GLY A 768 -92.04 40.86 39.69
C GLY A 768 -92.71 39.90 40.68
N ALA A 769 -92.00 39.43 41.71
CA ALA A 769 -92.50 38.40 42.63
C ALA A 769 -93.84 38.71 43.32
N PRO A 770 -94.14 39.94 43.77
CA PRO A 770 -95.44 40.27 44.36
C PRO A 770 -96.65 40.07 43.43
N TYR A 771 -96.43 40.06 42.11
CA TYR A 771 -97.50 39.96 41.11
C TYR A 771 -97.42 38.67 40.27
N ARG A 772 -96.44 37.79 40.51
CA ARG A 772 -96.13 36.59 39.69
C ARG A 772 -97.27 35.57 39.58
N GLU A 773 -98.23 35.60 40.50
CA GLU A 773 -99.41 34.72 40.54
C GLU A 773 -100.66 35.41 39.99
N THR A 774 -100.58 36.73 39.74
CA THR A 774 -101.71 37.58 39.32
C THR A 774 -101.52 38.26 37.98
N ASP A 775 -100.31 38.30 37.41
CA ASP A 775 -99.98 38.96 36.15
C ASP A 775 -99.01 38.14 35.30
N SER A 776 -99.30 38.02 34.00
CA SER A 776 -98.57 37.17 33.05
C SER A 776 -97.18 37.71 32.68
N SER A 777 -97.01 39.03 32.62
CA SER A 777 -95.74 39.72 32.34
C SER A 777 -94.83 39.71 33.57
N ALA A 778 -95.39 39.91 34.77
CA ALA A 778 -94.67 39.80 36.04
C ALA A 778 -94.10 38.39 36.24
N ALA A 779 -94.93 37.37 36.02
CA ALA A 779 -94.54 35.97 36.08
C ALA A 779 -93.40 35.64 35.09
N PHE A 780 -93.47 36.16 33.85
CA PHE A 780 -92.43 35.97 32.86
C PHE A 780 -91.10 36.65 33.25
N ALA A 781 -91.15 37.89 33.76
CA ALA A 781 -89.96 38.59 34.23
C ALA A 781 -89.24 37.85 35.37
N VAL A 782 -90.00 37.26 36.32
CA VAL A 782 -89.45 36.41 37.38
C VAL A 782 -88.79 35.14 36.82
N LEU A 783 -89.43 34.46 35.86
CA LEU A 783 -88.87 33.27 35.22
C LEU A 783 -87.54 33.56 34.52
N ILE A 784 -87.48 34.64 33.72
CA ILE A 784 -86.26 35.07 33.05
C ILE A 784 -85.17 35.44 34.08
N GLY A 785 -85.52 36.13 35.16
CA GLY A 785 -84.60 36.39 36.27
C GLY A 785 -84.04 35.10 36.90
N GLN A 786 -84.86 34.07 37.12
CA GLN A 786 -84.41 32.81 37.69
C GLN A 786 -83.52 32.00 36.73
N MET A 787 -83.88 31.93 35.45
CA MET A 787 -83.11 31.20 34.43
C MET A 787 -81.76 31.86 34.12
N THR A 788 -81.73 33.19 34.00
CA THR A 788 -80.53 33.95 33.60
C THR A 788 -79.36 33.72 34.56
N LYS A 789 -79.60 33.70 35.89
CA LYS A 789 -78.58 33.38 36.90
C LYS A 789 -77.95 32.01 36.64
N THR A 790 -78.77 30.96 36.61
CA THR A 790 -78.34 29.57 36.44
C THR A 790 -77.55 29.37 35.14
N LEU A 791 -78.02 29.98 34.04
CA LEU A 791 -77.33 29.91 32.75
C LEU A 791 -75.99 30.66 32.77
N ALA A 792 -75.94 31.86 33.35
CA ALA A 792 -74.73 32.65 33.41
C ALA A 792 -73.65 32.01 34.30
N GLU A 793 -74.04 31.45 35.45
CA GLU A 793 -73.16 30.70 36.34
C GLU A 793 -72.56 29.46 35.65
N GLN A 794 -73.39 28.69 34.90
CA GLN A 794 -72.92 27.55 34.11
C GLN A 794 -71.91 27.97 33.02
N GLN A 795 -72.18 29.06 32.29
CA GLN A 795 -71.27 29.58 31.26
C GLN A 795 -69.94 30.08 31.85
N ALA A 796 -69.98 30.79 32.98
CA ALA A 796 -68.79 31.24 33.68
C ALA A 796 -67.95 30.06 34.23
N ALA A 797 -68.60 29.03 34.79
CA ALA A 797 -67.93 27.82 35.26
C ALA A 797 -67.28 27.04 34.09
N ALA A 798 -67.97 26.89 32.97
CA ALA A 798 -67.43 26.27 31.75
C ALA A 798 -66.21 27.05 31.23
N ALA A 799 -66.30 28.38 31.13
CA ALA A 799 -65.18 29.23 30.72
C ALA A 799 -63.97 29.10 31.67
N LYS A 800 -64.19 29.02 32.99
CA LYS A 800 -63.09 28.81 33.95
C LYS A 800 -62.46 27.42 33.83
N ALA A 801 -63.23 26.38 33.50
CA ALA A 801 -62.66 25.07 33.17
C ALA A 801 -61.72 25.19 31.96
N LYS A 802 -62.09 25.93 30.90
CA LYS A 802 -61.24 26.14 29.72
C LYS A 802 -59.96 26.90 30.02
N SER A 803 -60.00 27.90 30.90
CA SER A 803 -58.79 28.55 31.43
C SER A 803 -57.85 27.52 32.06
N ASN A 804 -58.34 26.70 33.00
CA ASN A 804 -57.53 25.70 33.70
C ASN A 804 -56.93 24.65 32.74
N GLU A 805 -57.61 24.33 31.64
CA GLU A 805 -57.11 23.42 30.61
C GLU A 805 -56.04 24.07 29.71
N ALA A 806 -56.24 25.34 29.33
CA ALA A 806 -55.27 26.08 28.53
C ALA A 806 -53.98 26.35 29.32
N ASP A 807 -54.10 26.61 30.63
CA ASP A 807 -52.98 26.72 31.55
C ASP A 807 -52.14 25.42 31.59
N LYS A 808 -52.79 24.24 31.65
CA LYS A 808 -52.12 22.93 31.53
C LYS A 808 -51.40 22.78 30.19
N ALA A 809 -52.03 23.19 29.08
CA ALA A 809 -51.41 23.15 27.76
C ALA A 809 -50.17 24.07 27.66
N ALA A 810 -50.22 25.26 28.27
CA ALA A 810 -49.08 26.18 28.34
C ALA A 810 -47.93 25.62 29.19
N VAL A 811 -48.22 24.98 30.33
CA VAL A 811 -47.21 24.29 31.16
C VAL A 811 -46.57 23.13 30.38
N GLN A 812 -47.35 22.31 29.69
CA GLN A 812 -46.81 21.22 28.85
C GLN A 812 -45.94 21.77 27.71
N ALA A 813 -46.37 22.84 27.04
CA ALA A 813 -45.61 23.47 25.97
C ALA A 813 -44.29 24.08 26.48
N LYS A 814 -44.27 24.68 27.68
CA LYS A 814 -43.04 25.15 28.33
C LYS A 814 -42.06 24.00 28.58
N THR A 815 -42.52 22.90 29.19
CA THR A 815 -41.67 21.72 29.46
C THR A 815 -41.07 21.14 28.17
N LEU A 816 -41.82 21.15 27.07
CA LEU A 816 -41.32 20.73 25.75
C LEU A 816 -40.27 21.69 25.18
N ALA A 817 -40.44 23.01 25.36
CA ALA A 817 -39.45 24.01 24.96
C ALA A 817 -38.16 23.94 25.80
N ASP A 818 -38.28 23.83 27.13
CA ASP A 818 -37.15 23.64 28.04
C ASP A 818 -36.35 22.38 27.66
N LYS A 819 -37.06 21.28 27.37
CA LYS A 819 -36.46 20.02 26.90
C LYS A 819 -35.78 20.17 25.54
N ALA A 820 -36.43 20.80 24.55
CA ALA A 820 -35.86 21.01 23.22
C ALA A 820 -34.59 21.89 23.26
N ALA A 821 -34.55 22.90 24.13
CA ALA A 821 -33.34 23.69 24.36
C ALA A 821 -32.19 22.84 24.95
N GLY A 822 -32.49 21.93 25.88
CA GLY A 822 -31.54 20.94 26.40
C GLY A 822 -31.04 19.95 25.33
N ASP A 823 -31.96 19.42 24.51
CA ASP A 823 -31.64 18.50 23.41
C ASP A 823 -30.77 19.17 22.33
N ALA A 824 -31.04 20.43 21.99
CA ALA A 824 -30.21 21.22 21.09
C ALA A 824 -28.81 21.54 21.67
N LYS A 825 -28.71 21.77 22.99
CA LYS A 825 -27.42 21.91 23.68
C LYS A 825 -26.59 20.62 23.58
N ILE A 826 -27.20 19.45 23.78
CA ILE A 826 -26.53 18.14 23.60
C ILE A 826 -26.04 17.97 22.16
N ALA A 827 -26.85 18.36 21.16
CA ALA A 827 -26.44 18.32 19.75
C ALA A 827 -25.22 19.22 19.47
N LEU A 828 -25.18 20.44 20.03
CA LEU A 828 -24.03 21.35 19.93
C LEU A 828 -22.77 20.78 20.60
N GLN A 829 -22.91 20.12 21.75
CA GLN A 829 -21.79 19.42 22.40
C GLN A 829 -21.27 18.26 21.54
N ALA A 830 -22.17 17.47 20.94
CA ALA A 830 -21.80 16.39 20.03
C ALA A 830 -21.03 16.92 18.79
N ALA A 831 -21.42 18.07 18.24
CA ALA A 831 -20.69 18.71 17.15
C ALA A 831 -19.29 19.22 17.56
N ALA A 832 -19.12 19.70 18.80
CA ALA A 832 -17.82 20.12 19.33
C ALA A 832 -16.89 18.93 19.59
N ASP A 833 -17.42 17.83 20.13
CA ASP A 833 -16.71 16.56 20.28
C ASP A 833 -16.26 16.02 18.90
N ALA A 834 -17.18 15.99 17.92
CA ALA A 834 -16.88 15.54 16.56
C ALA A 834 -15.77 16.37 15.89
N ALA A 835 -15.79 17.69 16.05
CA ALA A 835 -14.73 18.58 15.57
C ALA A 835 -13.39 18.32 16.30
N THR A 836 -13.43 17.95 17.57
CA THR A 836 -12.24 17.58 18.35
C THR A 836 -11.64 16.27 17.84
N TYR A 837 -12.47 15.25 17.54
CA TYR A 837 -12.02 14.01 16.90
C TYR A 837 -11.47 14.26 15.49
N ALA A 838 -12.10 15.11 14.67
CA ALA A 838 -11.55 15.48 13.36
C ALA A 838 -10.15 16.14 13.46
N ALA A 839 -9.91 16.95 14.48
CA ALA A 839 -8.60 17.55 14.75
C ALA A 839 -7.56 16.53 15.28
N GLN A 840 -7.98 15.52 16.04
CA GLN A 840 -7.13 14.40 16.48
C GLN A 840 -6.76 13.49 15.30
N ALA A 841 -7.72 13.18 14.43
CA ALA A 841 -7.51 12.41 13.20
C ALA A 841 -6.50 13.10 12.27
N GLN A 842 -6.63 14.42 12.07
CA GLN A 842 -5.68 15.21 11.28
C GLN A 842 -4.26 15.15 11.87
N LYS A 843 -4.09 15.35 13.18
CA LYS A 843 -2.78 15.19 13.85
C LYS A 843 -2.18 13.79 13.67
N SER A 844 -3.02 12.76 13.65
CA SER A 844 -2.59 11.38 13.40
C SER A 844 -2.12 11.19 11.95
N ALA A 845 -2.84 11.74 10.96
CA ALA A 845 -2.42 11.74 9.57
C ALA A 845 -1.09 12.48 9.36
N ASP A 846 -0.89 13.63 10.02
CA ASP A 846 0.36 14.40 9.93
C ASP A 846 1.54 13.69 10.61
N ALA A 847 1.30 12.98 11.73
CA ALA A 847 2.31 12.11 12.35
C ALA A 847 2.65 10.88 11.48
N ALA A 848 1.66 10.31 10.78
CA ALA A 848 1.87 9.21 9.84
C ALA A 848 2.71 9.66 8.63
N ARG A 849 2.38 10.83 8.04
CA ARG A 849 3.16 11.49 6.97
C ARG A 849 4.60 11.76 7.39
N ALA A 850 4.83 12.28 8.61
CA ALA A 850 6.16 12.51 9.14
C ALA A 850 6.95 11.19 9.30
N SER A 851 6.28 10.10 9.71
CA SER A 851 6.87 8.77 9.80
C SER A 851 7.25 8.20 8.42
N ALA A 852 6.39 8.36 7.42
CA ALA A 852 6.68 7.96 6.04
C ALA A 852 7.86 8.75 5.43
N ALA A 853 7.95 10.05 5.68
CA ALA A 853 9.08 10.88 5.25
C ALA A 853 10.42 10.46 5.92
N ALA A 854 10.38 10.12 7.21
CA ALA A 854 11.55 9.55 7.90
C ALA A 854 11.95 8.19 7.30
N ALA A 855 10.99 7.28 7.10
CA ALA A 855 11.24 5.97 6.50
C ALA A 855 11.84 6.08 5.08
N SER A 856 11.34 7.00 4.25
CA SER A 856 11.88 7.27 2.91
C SER A 856 13.30 7.84 2.94
N THR A 857 13.62 8.66 3.95
CA THR A 857 14.98 9.19 4.19
C THR A 857 15.93 8.05 4.58
N ASP A 858 15.52 7.19 5.52
CA ASP A 858 16.33 6.04 5.95
C ASP A 858 16.49 5.00 4.83
N ALA A 859 15.47 4.74 4.01
CA ALA A 859 15.58 3.90 2.81
C ALA A 859 16.54 4.46 1.75
N THR A 860 16.54 5.79 1.56
CA THR A 860 17.48 6.47 0.65
C THR A 860 18.92 6.32 1.13
N ALA A 861 19.16 6.42 2.43
CA ALA A 861 20.46 6.19 3.03
C ALA A 861 20.89 4.70 2.98
N ALA A 862 19.97 3.76 3.21
CA ALA A 862 20.24 2.32 3.10
C ALA A 862 20.65 1.94 1.67
N LYS A 863 19.96 2.47 0.65
CA LYS A 863 20.31 2.30 -0.76
C LYS A 863 21.69 2.90 -1.12
N LYS A 864 22.09 3.99 -0.46
CA LYS A 864 23.43 4.56 -0.61
C LYS A 864 24.50 3.65 0.00
N ALA A 865 24.23 3.07 1.17
CA ALA A 865 25.15 2.14 1.84
C ALA A 865 25.32 0.83 1.06
N ASP A 866 24.24 0.28 0.50
CA ASP A 866 24.31 -0.84 -0.47
C ASP A 866 25.22 -0.49 -1.66
N ALA A 867 24.97 0.62 -2.35
CA ALA A 867 25.83 1.05 -3.47
C ALA A 867 27.31 1.28 -3.07
N GLY A 868 27.59 1.64 -1.81
CA GLY A 868 28.93 1.66 -1.24
C GLY A 868 29.51 0.25 -1.07
N ALA A 869 28.75 -0.67 -0.47
CA ALA A 869 29.14 -2.05 -0.25
C ALA A 869 29.41 -2.80 -1.57
N GLN A 870 28.55 -2.68 -2.58
CA GLN A 870 28.76 -3.26 -3.92
C GLN A 870 30.06 -2.74 -4.57
N LYS A 871 30.40 -1.46 -4.35
CA LYS A 871 31.66 -0.89 -4.85
C LYS A 871 32.88 -1.46 -4.14
N TYR A 872 32.80 -1.68 -2.82
CA TYR A 872 33.87 -2.32 -2.06
C TYR A 872 34.03 -3.80 -2.44
N ASP A 873 32.94 -4.51 -2.72
CA ASP A 873 32.97 -5.90 -3.20
C ASP A 873 33.66 -6.04 -4.56
N ALA A 874 33.26 -5.21 -5.54
CA ALA A 874 33.91 -5.15 -6.84
C ALA A 874 35.41 -4.84 -6.73
N GLN A 875 35.83 -3.98 -5.79
CA GLN A 875 37.25 -3.71 -5.55
C GLN A 875 37.96 -4.92 -4.90
N ALA A 876 37.34 -5.55 -3.90
CA ALA A 876 37.91 -6.70 -3.21
C ALA A 876 38.12 -7.90 -4.14
N GLY A 877 37.18 -8.15 -5.06
CA GLY A 877 37.30 -9.21 -6.07
C GLY A 877 38.43 -8.94 -7.07
N VAL A 878 38.62 -7.67 -7.49
CA VAL A 878 39.75 -7.27 -8.34
C VAL A 878 41.09 -7.41 -7.60
N ASP A 879 41.17 -6.94 -6.35
CA ASP A 879 42.38 -7.06 -5.53
C ASP A 879 42.73 -8.55 -5.25
N ALA A 880 41.73 -9.42 -5.02
CA ALA A 880 41.94 -10.87 -4.87
C ALA A 880 42.36 -11.58 -6.17
N GLY A 881 41.81 -11.17 -7.32
CA GLY A 881 42.22 -11.69 -8.62
C GLY A 881 43.69 -11.38 -8.95
N TYR A 882 44.11 -10.13 -8.72
CA TYR A 882 45.52 -9.74 -8.87
C TYR A 882 46.46 -10.45 -7.88
N ALA A 883 45.99 -10.73 -6.66
CA ALA A 883 46.78 -11.51 -5.69
C ALA A 883 47.00 -12.95 -6.19
N GLY A 884 45.99 -13.55 -6.83
CA GLY A 884 46.08 -14.83 -7.51
C GLY A 884 47.18 -14.85 -8.58
N PHE A 885 47.14 -13.91 -9.54
CA PHE A 885 48.17 -13.81 -10.58
C PHE A 885 49.57 -13.59 -9.99
N ALA A 886 49.72 -12.78 -8.95
CA ALA A 886 51.00 -12.57 -8.28
C ALA A 886 51.55 -13.85 -7.60
N ALA A 887 50.68 -14.76 -7.14
CA ALA A 887 51.10 -16.06 -6.64
C ALA A 887 51.43 -17.05 -7.76
N ASP A 888 50.67 -17.06 -8.86
CA ASP A 888 50.93 -17.89 -10.04
C ASP A 888 52.31 -17.56 -10.65
N ASP A 889 52.62 -16.27 -10.79
CA ASP A 889 53.93 -15.78 -11.24
C ASP A 889 55.06 -16.17 -10.27
N ALA A 890 54.80 -16.10 -8.95
CA ALA A 890 55.80 -16.43 -7.93
C ALA A 890 56.15 -17.92 -7.93
N GLU A 891 55.15 -18.80 -8.07
CA GLU A 891 55.35 -20.25 -8.21
C GLU A 891 56.06 -20.61 -9.52
N SER A 892 55.74 -19.92 -10.63
CA SER A 892 56.46 -20.04 -11.89
C SER A 892 57.95 -19.65 -11.76
N ALA A 893 58.24 -18.55 -11.07
CA ALA A 893 59.61 -18.12 -10.78
C ALA A 893 60.36 -19.11 -9.89
N ALA A 894 59.72 -19.64 -8.84
CA ALA A 894 60.30 -20.67 -7.97
C ALA A 894 60.59 -21.99 -8.72
N ALA A 895 59.64 -22.46 -9.53
CA ALA A 895 59.83 -23.64 -10.38
C ALA A 895 60.89 -23.42 -11.48
N GLN A 896 61.14 -22.19 -11.91
CA GLN A 896 62.33 -21.89 -12.72
C GLN A 896 63.61 -21.95 -11.87
N ALA A 897 63.67 -21.29 -10.71
CA ALA A 897 64.83 -21.30 -9.82
C ALA A 897 65.30 -22.73 -9.45
N ASP A 898 64.37 -23.65 -9.20
CA ASP A 898 64.63 -25.07 -8.96
C ASP A 898 65.30 -25.76 -10.16
N ARG A 899 64.87 -25.45 -11.39
CA ARG A 899 65.51 -25.95 -12.62
C ARG A 899 66.90 -25.37 -12.82
N GLU A 900 67.09 -24.07 -12.57
CA GLU A 900 68.42 -23.44 -12.65
C GLU A 900 69.40 -24.11 -11.65
N ALA A 901 68.93 -24.40 -10.43
CA ALA A 901 69.71 -25.10 -9.41
C ALA A 901 70.02 -26.56 -9.78
N THR A 902 69.04 -27.29 -10.32
CA THR A 902 69.19 -28.70 -10.73
C THR A 902 70.13 -28.85 -11.93
N ASP A 903 70.17 -27.86 -12.83
CA ASP A 903 71.20 -27.78 -13.87
C ASP A 903 72.58 -27.44 -13.28
N ALA A 904 72.68 -26.47 -12.38
CA ALA A 904 73.95 -26.12 -11.73
C ALA A 904 74.58 -27.30 -10.97
N GLU A 905 73.75 -28.14 -10.34
CA GLU A 905 74.16 -29.40 -9.70
C GLU A 905 74.68 -30.44 -10.72
N ARG A 906 74.12 -30.46 -11.93
CA ARG A 906 74.59 -31.32 -13.03
C ARG A 906 75.92 -30.82 -13.59
N ASP A 907 76.07 -29.50 -13.77
CA ASP A 907 77.30 -28.86 -14.21
C ASP A 907 78.43 -29.13 -13.19
N ALA A 908 78.14 -29.00 -11.89
CA ALA A 908 79.07 -29.37 -10.82
C ALA A 908 79.47 -30.85 -10.84
N ALA A 909 78.51 -31.77 -11.05
CA ALA A 909 78.80 -33.20 -11.17
C ALA A 909 79.68 -33.51 -12.41
N SER A 910 79.44 -32.84 -13.54
CA SER A 910 80.26 -32.96 -14.75
C SER A 910 81.68 -32.42 -14.52
N ALA A 911 81.82 -31.29 -13.84
CA ALA A 911 83.12 -30.70 -13.46
C ALA A 911 83.93 -31.63 -12.54
N GLN A 912 83.29 -32.26 -11.54
CA GLN A 912 83.92 -33.26 -10.66
C GLN A 912 84.34 -34.52 -11.43
N SER A 913 83.56 -34.94 -12.42
CA SER A 913 83.93 -36.03 -13.35
C SER A 913 85.15 -35.65 -14.18
N ALA A 914 85.19 -34.43 -14.74
CA ALA A 914 86.30 -33.94 -15.54
C ALA A 914 87.61 -33.83 -14.73
N ALA A 915 87.55 -33.30 -13.51
CA ALA A 915 88.68 -33.28 -12.57
C ALA A 915 89.16 -34.69 -12.19
N THR A 916 88.24 -35.67 -12.13
CA THR A 916 88.57 -37.08 -11.86
C THR A 916 89.29 -37.72 -13.05
N SER A 917 88.86 -37.46 -14.29
CA SER A 917 89.60 -37.85 -15.50
C SER A 917 90.98 -37.22 -15.53
N ALA A 918 91.08 -35.89 -15.40
CA ALA A 918 92.36 -35.16 -15.46
C ALA A 918 93.40 -35.70 -14.46
N ARG A 919 92.98 -36.01 -13.24
CA ARG A 919 93.82 -36.64 -12.20
C ARG A 919 94.25 -38.07 -12.57
N THR A 920 93.43 -38.80 -13.32
CA THR A 920 93.75 -40.15 -13.81
C THR A 920 94.76 -40.08 -14.96
N ASP A 921 94.56 -39.17 -15.91
CA ASP A 921 95.49 -38.92 -17.01
C ASP A 921 96.87 -38.49 -16.50
N ALA A 922 96.94 -37.57 -15.53
CA ALA A 922 98.19 -37.18 -14.87
C ALA A 922 98.90 -38.37 -14.18
N ALA A 923 98.15 -39.27 -13.54
CA ALA A 923 98.70 -40.46 -12.87
C ALA A 923 99.11 -41.60 -13.83
N VAL A 924 98.79 -41.49 -15.12
CA VAL A 924 99.33 -42.34 -16.19
C VAL A 924 100.57 -41.68 -16.79
N ALA A 925 100.53 -40.38 -17.08
CA ALA A 925 101.66 -39.62 -17.61
C ALA A 925 102.92 -39.75 -16.72
N ASP A 926 102.76 -39.63 -15.40
CA ASP A 926 103.84 -39.75 -14.44
C ASP A 926 104.49 -41.15 -14.43
N LYS A 927 103.69 -42.22 -14.63
CA LYS A 927 104.21 -43.59 -14.76
C LYS A 927 104.99 -43.79 -16.06
N VAL A 928 104.57 -43.17 -17.16
CA VAL A 928 105.34 -43.24 -18.41
C VAL A 928 106.67 -42.50 -18.24
N ALA A 929 106.67 -41.36 -17.55
CA ALA A 929 107.89 -40.64 -17.21
C ALA A 929 108.80 -41.40 -16.22
N GLU A 930 108.26 -42.28 -15.37
CA GLU A 930 109.05 -43.24 -14.57
C GLU A 930 109.65 -44.35 -15.44
N SER A 931 108.90 -44.92 -16.37
CA SER A 931 109.40 -45.95 -17.30
C SER A 931 110.50 -45.41 -18.23
N ALA A 932 110.30 -44.23 -18.82
CA ALA A 932 111.28 -43.59 -19.69
C ALA A 932 112.59 -43.24 -18.94
N GLU A 933 112.48 -42.76 -17.71
CA GLU A 933 113.61 -42.52 -16.80
C GLU A 933 114.32 -43.81 -16.37
N SER A 934 113.68 -44.98 -16.50
CA SER A 934 114.33 -46.29 -16.39
C SER A 934 115.07 -46.66 -17.67
N TYR A 935 114.41 -46.52 -18.83
CA TYR A 935 115.00 -46.84 -20.14
C TYR A 935 116.30 -46.05 -20.41
N ALA A 936 116.33 -44.77 -20.03
CA ALA A 936 117.51 -43.92 -20.17
C ALA A 936 118.74 -44.47 -19.42
N LYS A 937 118.56 -45.07 -18.23
CA LYS A 937 119.68 -45.65 -17.47
C LYS A 937 120.22 -46.92 -18.14
N THR A 938 119.33 -47.81 -18.57
CA THR A 938 119.76 -49.06 -19.22
C THR A 938 120.43 -48.80 -20.57
N ALA A 939 120.01 -47.74 -21.29
CA ALA A 939 120.68 -47.31 -22.53
C ALA A 939 122.08 -46.74 -22.26
N GLU A 940 122.25 -45.96 -21.20
CA GLU A 940 123.56 -45.47 -20.72
C GLU A 940 124.49 -46.62 -20.29
N GLU A 941 123.97 -47.63 -19.58
CA GLU A 941 124.72 -48.84 -19.19
C GLU A 941 125.20 -49.66 -20.41
N ALA A 942 124.32 -49.87 -21.41
CA ALA A 942 124.67 -50.56 -22.66
C ALA A 942 125.79 -49.84 -23.43
N ALA A 943 125.77 -48.50 -23.45
CA ALA A 943 126.80 -47.69 -24.10
C ALA A 943 128.18 -47.79 -23.42
N GLU A 944 128.24 -47.86 -22.09
CA GLU A 944 129.51 -48.07 -21.37
C GLU A 944 130.12 -49.45 -21.68
N ASN A 945 129.30 -50.51 -21.67
CA ASN A 945 129.73 -51.87 -22.02
C ASN A 945 130.26 -51.95 -23.45
N ALA A 946 129.57 -51.32 -24.41
CA ALA A 946 129.98 -51.29 -25.81
C ALA A 946 131.39 -50.68 -26.00
N ASN A 947 131.67 -49.55 -25.34
CA ASN A 947 133.00 -48.92 -25.35
C ASN A 947 134.09 -49.81 -24.73
N SER A 948 133.76 -50.57 -23.69
CA SER A 948 134.70 -51.53 -23.07
C SER A 948 135.15 -52.63 -24.05
N HIS A 949 134.23 -53.15 -24.86
CA HIS A 949 134.55 -54.16 -25.88
C HIS A 949 135.45 -53.62 -27.00
N ALA A 950 135.24 -52.37 -27.42
CA ALA A 950 136.08 -51.71 -28.41
C ALA A 950 137.57 -51.62 -27.98
N GLU A 951 137.81 -51.32 -26.70
CA GLU A 951 139.16 -51.25 -26.14
C GLU A 951 139.88 -52.61 -26.06
N GLU A 952 139.17 -53.69 -25.79
CA GLU A 952 139.73 -55.04 -25.77
C GLU A 952 140.17 -55.49 -27.17
N ALA A 953 139.37 -55.16 -28.18
CA ALA A 953 139.59 -55.54 -29.58
C ALA A 953 140.90 -54.94 -30.14
N MET A 954 141.13 -53.64 -29.90
CA MET A 954 142.34 -52.93 -30.35
C MET A 954 143.64 -53.53 -29.77
N LYS A 955 143.60 -54.04 -28.53
CA LYS A 955 144.76 -54.62 -27.84
C LYS A 955 145.17 -55.98 -28.41
N ALA A 956 144.33 -56.64 -29.21
CA ALA A 956 144.67 -57.89 -29.89
C ALA A 956 145.56 -57.64 -31.14
N ALA A 957 145.23 -56.62 -31.92
CA ALA A 957 145.87 -56.32 -33.20
C ALA A 957 147.38 -56.01 -33.06
N GLU A 958 147.78 -55.21 -32.05
CA GLU A 958 149.19 -54.86 -31.81
C GLU A 958 150.09 -56.10 -31.60
N ARG A 959 149.58 -57.15 -30.96
CA ARG A 959 150.38 -58.34 -30.60
C ARG A 959 150.70 -59.23 -31.80
N ALA A 960 150.02 -59.05 -32.94
CA ALA A 960 150.22 -59.84 -34.14
C ALA A 960 151.31 -59.29 -35.10
N GLU A 961 151.53 -57.97 -35.15
CA GLU A 961 152.47 -57.34 -36.11
C GLU A 961 153.97 -57.57 -35.79
N GLU A 962 154.33 -57.94 -34.56
CA GLU A 962 155.74 -58.20 -34.20
C GLU A 962 156.26 -59.58 -34.67
N ASP A 963 155.42 -60.62 -34.60
CA ASP A 963 155.81 -62.03 -34.78
C ASP A 963 156.11 -62.42 -36.25
N GLU A 964 155.78 -61.56 -37.21
CA GLU A 964 156.04 -61.77 -38.64
C GLU A 964 157.41 -61.24 -39.10
N ARG A 965 157.86 -60.10 -38.57
CA ARG A 965 159.10 -59.42 -39.00
C ARG A 965 160.37 -60.24 -38.74
N GLU A 966 160.35 -61.18 -37.78
CA GLU A 966 161.48 -62.06 -37.51
C GLU A 966 161.65 -63.16 -38.58
N ARG A 967 160.53 -63.64 -39.17
CA ARG A 967 160.55 -64.81 -40.09
C ARG A 967 161.20 -64.48 -41.43
N GLN A 968 160.95 -63.27 -41.95
CA GLN A 968 161.42 -62.84 -43.28
C GLN A 968 162.96 -62.79 -43.41
N ARG A 969 163.70 -62.71 -42.30
CA ARG A 969 165.19 -62.74 -42.32
C ARG A 969 165.81 -64.12 -42.61
N LYS A 970 165.04 -65.23 -42.55
CA LYS A 970 165.59 -66.60 -42.73
C LYS A 970 165.34 -67.20 -44.11
N ALA A 971 164.31 -66.78 -44.84
CA ALA A 971 163.88 -67.44 -46.08
C ALA A 971 164.61 -66.96 -47.35
N LEU A 972 165.21 -65.77 -47.36
CA LEU A 972 165.87 -65.15 -48.53
C LEU A 972 167.17 -65.84 -49.01
N ALA A 973 167.47 -67.04 -48.51
CA ALA A 973 168.63 -67.84 -48.91
C ALA A 973 168.34 -68.85 -50.03
N GLU A 974 167.09 -69.28 -50.23
CA GLU A 974 166.76 -70.39 -51.15
C GLU A 974 165.50 -70.14 -52.01
N ALA A 975 165.53 -70.69 -53.23
CA ALA A 975 164.41 -70.95 -54.15
C ALA A 975 163.49 -69.78 -54.60
N ALA A 976 163.83 -69.15 -55.73
CA ALA A 976 162.89 -68.40 -56.55
C ALA A 976 162.45 -69.20 -57.80
N LYS A 977 161.12 -69.32 -58.09
CA LYS A 977 160.49 -69.64 -59.43
C LYS A 977 158.93 -69.79 -59.43
N GLU A 978 158.25 -69.07 -60.36
CA GLU A 978 157.06 -69.45 -61.21
C GLU A 978 155.52 -69.41 -60.78
N ASN A 979 154.75 -68.39 -61.27
CA ASN A 979 153.40 -68.38 -62.00
C ASN A 979 151.93 -68.46 -61.35
N PRO A 980 150.77 -68.09 -62.06
CA PRO A 980 149.52 -67.42 -61.48
C PRO A 980 148.01 -67.68 -62.02
N LYS A 981 146.95 -67.00 -61.44
CA LYS A 981 145.58 -66.46 -61.96
C LYS A 981 144.09 -67.11 -61.80
N TYR A 982 143.03 -66.26 -61.50
CA TYR A 982 141.52 -66.17 -61.88
C TYR A 982 140.31 -66.97 -61.20
N THR A 983 138.94 -66.74 -61.23
CA THR A 983 137.85 -65.63 -61.37
C THR A 983 136.31 -66.10 -61.15
N ASP A 984 135.26 -65.18 -61.12
CA ASP A 984 133.79 -65.25 -61.61
C ASP A 984 132.41 -65.22 -60.73
N PRO A 985 131.18 -64.69 -61.18
CA PRO A 985 129.89 -64.37 -60.37
C PRO A 985 128.39 -64.51 -60.99
N GLN A 986 127.22 -64.26 -60.27
CA GLN A 986 125.84 -63.65 -60.69
C GLN A 986 124.45 -63.90 -59.85
N PRO A 987 123.28 -63.14 -60.02
CA PRO A 987 121.98 -63.14 -59.19
C PRO A 987 120.50 -62.96 -59.85
N GLY A 988 119.33 -62.91 -59.08
CA GLY A 988 117.88 -62.51 -59.47
C GLY A 988 116.69 -63.03 -58.54
N SER A 989 115.31 -62.81 -58.58
CA SER A 989 114.24 -61.86 -59.14
C SER A 989 112.71 -62.16 -58.70
N GLY A 990 111.65 -61.29 -58.86
CA GLY A 990 110.12 -61.49 -58.68
C GLY A 990 109.26 -60.31 -58.04
N GLY A 991 107.89 -60.09 -57.91
CA GLY A 991 106.50 -60.52 -58.42
C GLY A 991 105.31 -60.46 -57.33
N GLY A 992 103.98 -60.07 -57.38
CA GLY A 992 102.88 -59.50 -58.28
C GLY A 992 101.44 -59.25 -57.58
N GLU A 993 100.32 -58.75 -58.22
CA GLU A 993 98.98 -58.25 -57.61
C GLU A 993 97.54 -58.94 -57.95
N PRO A 994 96.41 -58.31 -58.50
CA PRO A 994 95.03 -58.30 -57.86
C PRO A 994 93.73 -58.58 -58.73
N GLY A 995 92.47 -58.45 -58.20
CA GLY A 995 91.22 -58.46 -59.03
C GLY A 995 89.81 -58.47 -58.32
N SER A 996 88.70 -58.29 -59.08
CA SER A 996 87.28 -58.24 -58.62
C SER A 996 86.27 -58.60 -59.77
N GLY A 997 84.91 -58.66 -59.66
CA GLY A 997 83.90 -58.38 -58.60
C GLY A 997 82.42 -58.63 -59.08
N THR A 998 81.40 -58.10 -58.37
CA THR A 998 79.92 -58.06 -58.68
C THR A 998 79.15 -59.42 -58.69
N GLU A 999 77.80 -59.63 -58.67
CA GLU A 999 76.51 -58.89 -58.45
C GLU A 999 75.34 -59.95 -58.33
N ALA A 1000 74.03 -59.76 -58.03
CA ALA A 1000 73.12 -58.65 -57.65
C ALA A 1000 71.78 -59.14 -56.98
N LEU A 1001 71.05 -58.20 -56.33
CA LEU A 1001 69.64 -58.18 -55.85
C LEU A 1001 68.99 -59.37 -55.07
N ASP A 1002 68.35 -60.37 -55.71
CA ASP A 1002 67.24 -61.13 -55.07
C ASP A 1002 67.41 -62.66 -54.88
N ALA A 1003 68.65 -63.17 -54.82
CA ALA A 1003 68.94 -64.46 -54.16
C ALA A 1003 68.89 -64.35 -52.61
N LEU A 1004 68.29 -63.26 -52.13
CA LEU A 1004 68.43 -62.58 -50.84
C LEU A 1004 68.01 -63.41 -49.61
N ILE A 1005 67.08 -64.34 -49.81
CA ILE A 1005 66.35 -65.00 -48.70
C ILE A 1005 66.80 -66.46 -48.47
N LEU A 1006 67.67 -67.02 -49.31
CA LEU A 1006 68.00 -68.45 -49.30
C LEU A 1006 69.47 -68.83 -49.03
N ARG A 1007 70.39 -67.85 -48.94
CA ARG A 1007 71.83 -68.15 -48.86
C ARG A 1007 72.41 -68.32 -47.45
N MET A 1008 71.81 -67.70 -46.42
CA MET A 1008 72.39 -67.68 -45.05
C MET A 1008 71.66 -68.58 -44.06
N ALA A 1009 70.34 -68.70 -44.16
CA ALA A 1009 69.68 -69.95 -43.75
C ALA A 1009 70.09 -71.01 -44.80
N THR A 1010 70.95 -71.99 -44.50
CA THR A 1010 71.52 -72.37 -43.19
C THR A 1010 72.92 -72.95 -43.39
N GLU A 1011 73.75 -72.97 -42.34
CA GLU A 1011 75.18 -73.38 -42.28
C GLU A 1011 75.51 -74.84 -42.73
N TYR A 1012 74.53 -75.54 -43.28
CA TYR A 1012 74.12 -76.84 -42.77
C TYR A 1012 74.18 -77.94 -43.83
N ALA A 1013 74.34 -77.57 -45.10
CA ALA A 1013 74.41 -78.50 -46.23
C ALA A 1013 75.84 -78.95 -46.59
N LEU A 1014 76.90 -78.24 -46.18
CA LEU A 1014 78.30 -78.71 -46.35
C LEU A 1014 78.89 -79.37 -45.10
N ALA A 1015 78.20 -79.30 -43.97
CA ALA A 1015 78.28 -80.35 -42.95
C ALA A 1015 77.86 -81.74 -43.49
N GLN A 1016 77.23 -81.83 -44.68
CA GLN A 1016 76.95 -83.11 -45.37
C GLN A 1016 77.99 -83.52 -46.43
N LEU A 1017 79.00 -82.70 -46.76
CA LEU A 1017 80.03 -83.01 -47.77
C LEU A 1017 81.41 -82.43 -47.39
N GLY A 1018 81.81 -82.52 -46.12
CA GLY A 1018 83.05 -81.90 -45.62
C GLY A 1018 84.33 -82.57 -46.16
N LEU A 1019 84.87 -82.06 -47.27
CA LEU A 1019 86.24 -82.13 -47.81
C LEU A 1019 86.27 -81.34 -49.15
N SER A 1020 87.40 -80.81 -49.64
CA SER A 1020 88.76 -80.81 -49.10
C SER A 1020 89.47 -79.46 -49.27
N GLU A 1021 90.58 -79.32 -48.56
CA GLU A 1021 91.64 -78.35 -48.82
C GLU A 1021 92.49 -78.78 -50.06
N GLU A 1022 93.62 -78.11 -50.28
CA GLU A 1022 94.71 -78.44 -51.26
C GLU A 1022 94.59 -78.04 -52.75
N GLU A 1023 93.76 -77.07 -53.14
CA GLU A 1023 93.96 -76.27 -54.39
C GLU A 1023 93.67 -74.76 -54.20
N LEU A 1024 93.76 -74.18 -53.00
CA LEU A 1024 95.02 -73.69 -52.40
C LEU A 1024 96.25 -73.65 -53.34
N ALA A 1025 96.91 -72.48 -53.40
CA ALA A 1025 98.29 -72.28 -53.87
C ALA A 1025 98.62 -72.48 -55.38
N LEU A 1026 97.84 -71.89 -56.30
CA LEU A 1026 98.30 -71.60 -57.67
C LEU A 1026 97.62 -70.33 -58.23
N VAL A 1027 98.26 -69.27 -58.73
CA VAL A 1027 99.65 -68.70 -58.67
C VAL A 1027 99.46 -67.18 -58.98
N ARG A 1028 100.02 -66.20 -58.26
CA ARG A 1028 101.43 -65.70 -58.22
C ARG A 1028 101.89 -65.00 -59.55
N ASP A 1029 102.80 -64.01 -59.46
CA ASP A 1029 103.44 -63.23 -60.56
C ASP A 1029 102.58 -62.21 -61.35
N LEU A 1030 103.01 -61.00 -61.80
CA LEU A 1030 104.25 -60.14 -61.72
C LEU A 1030 103.81 -58.66 -61.44
N SER A 1031 104.55 -57.53 -61.45
CA SER A 1031 105.97 -57.04 -61.61
C SER A 1031 106.12 -55.72 -60.78
N GLY A 1032 107.11 -54.79 -60.79
CA GLY A 1032 108.36 -54.50 -61.55
C GLY A 1032 108.17 -53.47 -62.69
N GLN A 1033 108.91 -52.35 -62.89
CA GLN A 1033 110.02 -51.59 -62.23
C GLN A 1033 109.82 -50.05 -62.55
N ASP A 1034 110.67 -49.01 -62.35
CA ASP A 1034 112.08 -48.77 -61.93
C ASP A 1034 112.27 -47.31 -61.36
N LEU A 1035 113.48 -46.72 -61.21
CA LEU A 1035 113.72 -45.47 -60.42
C LEU A 1035 114.78 -44.40 -60.86
N LEU A 1036 115.92 -44.69 -61.48
CA LEU A 1036 117.11 -43.79 -61.29
C LEU A 1036 117.18 -42.45 -62.06
N ASP A 1037 116.59 -42.30 -63.25
CA ASP A 1037 116.57 -41.01 -63.98
C ASP A 1037 115.80 -39.91 -63.22
N TYR A 1038 114.85 -40.32 -62.37
CA TYR A 1038 113.99 -39.48 -61.54
C TYR A 1038 114.74 -38.55 -60.57
N LEU A 1039 116.05 -38.71 -60.37
CA LEU A 1039 116.86 -37.84 -59.50
C LEU A 1039 117.89 -36.96 -60.22
N LYS A 1040 118.14 -37.12 -61.53
CA LYS A 1040 119.03 -36.20 -62.28
C LYS A 1040 118.30 -35.07 -63.00
N ASP A 1041 117.02 -35.25 -63.32
CA ASP A 1041 116.15 -34.14 -63.73
C ASP A 1041 115.68 -33.27 -62.53
N ASN A 1042 115.95 -33.71 -61.29
CA ASN A 1042 115.77 -32.91 -60.07
C ASN A 1042 117.02 -32.04 -59.80
N GLY A 1043 117.28 -31.08 -60.68
CA GLY A 1043 118.51 -30.26 -60.72
C GLY A 1043 118.79 -29.43 -59.45
N ALA A 1044 119.59 -29.97 -58.53
CA ALA A 1044 120.08 -29.30 -57.34
C ALA A 1044 121.43 -28.58 -57.62
N GLU A 1045 121.40 -27.34 -58.12
CA GLU A 1045 122.59 -26.67 -58.66
C GLU A 1045 123.16 -25.49 -57.83
N ILE A 1046 122.38 -24.84 -56.95
CA ILE A 1046 122.79 -23.53 -56.36
C ILE A 1046 123.41 -23.62 -54.96
N LEU A 1047 123.34 -24.76 -54.27
CA LEU A 1047 124.22 -25.05 -53.12
C LEU A 1047 125.45 -25.90 -53.48
N VAL A 1048 125.50 -26.43 -54.71
CA VAL A 1048 126.74 -27.01 -55.28
C VAL A 1048 127.84 -25.95 -55.34
N GLU A 1049 127.51 -24.67 -55.52
CA GLU A 1049 128.48 -23.57 -55.56
C GLU A 1049 129.17 -23.27 -54.21
N LEU A 1050 128.65 -23.74 -53.07
CA LEU A 1050 129.13 -23.34 -51.73
C LEU A 1050 130.09 -24.36 -51.06
N PHE A 1051 130.15 -25.60 -51.56
CA PHE A 1051 131.13 -26.63 -51.17
C PHE A 1051 131.69 -27.36 -52.42
N ALA A 1052 131.94 -26.59 -53.48
CA ALA A 1052 132.27 -27.10 -54.82
C ALA A 1052 133.65 -27.76 -54.95
N ALA A 1053 134.59 -27.45 -54.05
CA ALA A 1053 135.93 -28.05 -54.04
C ALA A 1053 135.90 -29.46 -53.45
N ASP A 1054 135.13 -29.60 -52.38
CA ASP A 1054 135.05 -30.76 -51.50
C ASP A 1054 134.39 -31.95 -52.21
N ILE A 1055 133.33 -31.69 -52.97
CA ILE A 1055 132.71 -32.63 -53.91
C ILE A 1055 133.72 -33.22 -54.92
N LYS A 1056 134.82 -32.52 -55.19
CA LYS A 1056 135.74 -32.85 -56.30
C LYS A 1056 136.88 -33.78 -55.92
N GLU A 1057 137.25 -33.86 -54.64
CA GLU A 1057 138.25 -34.81 -54.15
C GLU A 1057 137.62 -36.21 -53.93
N CYS A 1058 136.30 -36.26 -53.73
CA CYS A 1058 135.52 -37.50 -53.58
C CYS A 1058 135.17 -38.21 -54.90
N ILE A 1059 135.37 -37.56 -56.06
CA ILE A 1059 134.88 -38.04 -57.37
C ILE A 1059 135.79 -39.12 -58.00
N ASP A 1060 137.06 -39.17 -57.63
CA ASP A 1060 138.02 -40.19 -58.09
C ASP A 1060 138.25 -41.31 -57.04
N ASP A 1061 137.46 -41.34 -55.94
CA ASP A 1061 137.48 -42.39 -54.91
C ASP A 1061 136.25 -43.31 -55.05
N PRO A 1062 136.40 -44.66 -54.99
CA PRO A 1062 135.27 -45.59 -55.13
C PRO A 1062 134.19 -45.49 -54.03
N ASP A 1063 134.46 -44.88 -52.87
CA ASP A 1063 133.51 -44.70 -51.76
C ASP A 1063 133.13 -43.23 -51.52
N ILE A 1064 132.79 -42.53 -52.61
CA ILE A 1064 132.35 -41.11 -52.68
C ILE A 1064 131.39 -40.64 -51.56
N GLY A 1065 130.56 -41.53 -51.01
CA GLY A 1065 129.61 -41.20 -49.93
C GLY A 1065 130.29 -40.84 -48.60
N ILE A 1066 131.49 -41.36 -48.33
CA ILE A 1066 132.22 -41.13 -47.07
C ILE A 1066 132.92 -39.76 -47.08
N CYS A 1067 133.46 -39.36 -48.23
CA CYS A 1067 134.34 -38.20 -48.34
C CYS A 1067 133.64 -36.84 -48.14
N ILE A 1068 132.40 -36.66 -48.60
CA ILE A 1068 131.68 -35.38 -48.42
C ILE A 1068 131.28 -35.15 -46.94
N TRP A 1069 131.00 -36.22 -46.18
CA TRP A 1069 130.55 -36.12 -44.79
C TRP A 1069 131.66 -35.64 -43.83
N ALA A 1070 132.93 -35.82 -44.21
CA ALA A 1070 134.09 -35.45 -43.40
C ALA A 1070 134.33 -33.93 -43.26
N ILE A 1071 133.81 -33.12 -44.18
CA ILE A 1071 134.34 -31.77 -44.44
C ILE A 1071 133.68 -30.65 -43.62
N VAL A 1072 132.41 -30.79 -43.23
CA VAL A 1072 131.72 -29.79 -42.39
C VAL A 1072 131.90 -30.07 -40.89
N GLN A 1073 132.32 -31.27 -40.48
CA GLN A 1073 132.52 -31.62 -39.07
C GLN A 1073 133.72 -30.93 -38.38
N ASN A 1074 134.63 -30.25 -39.10
CA ASN A 1074 135.90 -29.78 -38.51
C ASN A 1074 136.32 -28.33 -38.82
N ALA A 1075 135.35 -27.41 -38.93
CA ALA A 1075 135.61 -25.97 -39.06
C ALA A 1075 134.73 -25.11 -38.13
N GLY A 1076 134.98 -25.18 -36.82
CA GLY A 1076 134.61 -24.10 -35.89
C GLY A 1076 135.43 -22.82 -36.11
N PRO A 1077 135.17 -21.70 -35.40
CA PRO A 1077 134.42 -21.62 -34.15
C PRO A 1077 133.38 -20.47 -34.02
N VAL A 1078 132.34 -20.70 -33.19
CA VAL A 1078 131.56 -19.68 -32.46
C VAL A 1078 130.59 -18.75 -33.28
N LYS A 1079 129.28 -18.95 -33.03
CA LYS A 1079 128.12 -17.99 -33.09
C LYS A 1079 127.36 -17.64 -34.39
N LEU A 1080 126.03 -17.88 -34.32
CA LEU A 1080 124.89 -16.98 -34.67
C LEU A 1080 124.64 -16.52 -36.15
N ALA A 1081 123.48 -16.89 -36.75
CA ALA A 1081 122.24 -16.06 -36.75
C ALA A 1081 121.18 -16.33 -37.88
N LYS A 1082 119.88 -16.36 -37.49
CA LYS A 1082 118.66 -15.83 -38.19
C LYS A 1082 118.11 -16.37 -39.56
N ILE A 1083 116.82 -16.76 -39.53
CA ILE A 1083 115.71 -16.48 -40.53
C ILE A 1083 115.81 -17.17 -41.94
N GLY A 1084 114.74 -17.59 -42.68
CA GLY A 1084 113.30 -17.80 -42.40
C GLY A 1084 112.29 -17.64 -43.58
N SER A 1085 111.37 -18.62 -43.79
CA SER A 1085 109.97 -18.56 -44.36
C SER A 1085 109.60 -18.73 -45.89
N LYS A 1086 108.52 -19.53 -46.15
CA LYS A 1086 107.47 -19.55 -47.26
C LYS A 1086 107.65 -20.22 -48.68
N LEU A 1087 106.88 -21.31 -48.96
CA LEU A 1087 105.87 -21.64 -50.06
C LEU A 1087 106.16 -21.38 -51.60
N PRO A 1088 105.38 -21.89 -52.63
CA PRO A 1088 104.66 -23.18 -52.93
C PRO A 1088 104.58 -23.66 -54.45
N LYS A 1089 103.80 -24.75 -54.79
CA LYS A 1089 102.92 -25.04 -56.02
C LYS A 1089 103.27 -26.03 -57.21
N ILE A 1090 102.19 -26.75 -57.68
CA ILE A 1090 101.79 -27.18 -59.09
C ILE A 1090 102.44 -28.44 -59.76
N SER A 1091 101.90 -29.09 -60.83
CA SER A 1091 100.73 -30.03 -60.95
C SER A 1091 100.52 -30.65 -62.38
N LYS A 1092 99.86 -31.84 -62.49
CA LYS A 1092 99.23 -32.55 -63.67
C LYS A 1092 100.06 -33.48 -64.60
N ALA A 1093 99.65 -34.76 -64.67
CA ALA A 1093 99.87 -35.74 -65.77
C ALA A 1093 98.66 -36.72 -65.89
N ILE A 1094 98.30 -37.25 -67.08
CA ILE A 1094 96.96 -37.84 -67.36
C ILE A 1094 96.95 -38.94 -68.49
N TRP A 1095 96.04 -39.94 -68.37
CA TRP A 1095 95.43 -40.87 -69.39
C TRP A 1095 96.07 -42.26 -69.73
N GLY A 1096 95.22 -43.32 -69.74
CA GLY A 1096 95.55 -44.66 -70.29
C GLY A 1096 94.63 -45.83 -69.85
N ILE A 1097 93.49 -46.07 -70.52
CA ILE A 1097 92.57 -47.21 -70.24
C ILE A 1097 92.09 -47.86 -71.54
N LYS A 1098 92.20 -49.20 -71.69
CA LYS A 1098 91.26 -50.01 -72.51
C LYS A 1098 91.32 -51.54 -72.43
N GLY A 1099 92.50 -52.15 -72.27
CA GLY A 1099 92.76 -53.49 -72.83
C GLY A 1099 92.32 -54.75 -72.07
N PHE A 1100 92.12 -54.71 -70.74
CA PHE A 1100 92.09 -55.94 -69.92
C PHE A 1100 90.72 -56.63 -69.78
N LEU A 1101 89.62 -55.98 -70.21
CA LEU A 1101 88.24 -56.40 -69.88
C LEU A 1101 87.70 -57.64 -70.64
N GLU A 1102 88.46 -58.28 -71.54
CA GLU A 1102 87.96 -59.35 -72.45
C GLU A 1102 88.28 -60.81 -72.04
N LYS A 1103 88.63 -61.08 -70.76
CA LYS A 1103 88.85 -62.45 -70.24
C LYS A 1103 88.12 -62.77 -68.92
N VAL A 1104 86.94 -62.21 -68.65
CA VAL A 1104 85.64 -62.69 -69.19
C VAL A 1104 85.29 -64.12 -68.75
N ASP A 1105 84.38 -64.19 -67.77
CA ASP A 1105 83.08 -64.89 -67.83
C ASP A 1105 83.03 -66.42 -67.95
N LYS A 1106 84.08 -67.10 -68.44
CA LYS A 1106 84.03 -68.55 -68.72
C LYS A 1106 84.03 -69.46 -67.49
N ALA A 1107 84.53 -69.00 -66.35
CA ALA A 1107 84.53 -69.78 -65.10
C ALA A 1107 83.14 -69.87 -64.42
N ARG A 1108 82.22 -68.96 -64.77
CA ARG A 1108 80.93 -68.75 -64.08
C ARG A 1108 80.01 -69.99 -64.01
N LYS A 1109 80.17 -70.95 -64.92
CA LYS A 1109 79.24 -72.07 -65.18
C LYS A 1109 79.36 -73.31 -64.26
N LYS A 1110 80.14 -73.27 -63.17
CA LYS A 1110 80.52 -74.52 -62.45
C LYS A 1110 80.03 -74.69 -61.01
N PHE A 1111 79.49 -73.67 -60.33
CA PHE A 1111 78.94 -73.83 -58.97
C PHE A 1111 77.42 -73.68 -58.88
N ASP A 1112 76.74 -73.39 -59.99
CA ASP A 1112 75.27 -73.38 -60.11
C ASP A 1112 74.63 -74.72 -59.65
N ALA A 1113 75.40 -75.80 -59.66
CA ALA A 1113 74.96 -77.16 -59.30
C ALA A 1113 74.81 -77.42 -57.78
N PHE A 1114 75.30 -76.55 -56.88
CA PHE A 1114 75.08 -76.73 -55.43
C PHE A 1114 73.71 -76.20 -54.95
N THR A 1115 73.05 -75.37 -55.77
CA THR A 1115 71.85 -74.60 -55.44
C THR A 1115 70.66 -75.44 -54.93
N GLU A 1116 70.52 -76.69 -55.39
CA GLU A 1116 69.32 -77.51 -55.23
C GLU A 1116 69.03 -77.98 -53.79
N LYS A 1117 70.01 -77.94 -52.87
CA LYS A 1117 69.92 -78.66 -51.58
C LYS A 1117 69.53 -77.86 -50.33
N LEU A 1118 69.42 -76.53 -50.39
CA LEU A 1118 69.13 -75.70 -49.20
C LEU A 1118 67.71 -75.11 -49.13
N ASP A 1119 66.90 -75.28 -50.19
CA ASP A 1119 65.48 -74.90 -50.21
C ASP A 1119 64.65 -75.47 -49.04
N GLY A 1120 65.02 -76.65 -48.53
CA GLY A 1120 64.31 -77.31 -47.43
C GLY A 1120 64.45 -76.67 -46.04
N ALA A 1121 65.37 -75.70 -45.84
CA ALA A 1121 65.59 -75.10 -44.53
C ALA A 1121 64.71 -73.84 -44.25
N LYS A 1122 63.99 -73.35 -45.26
CA LYS A 1122 63.14 -72.14 -45.20
C LYS A 1122 62.15 -72.12 -44.03
N GLU A 1123 61.52 -73.25 -43.73
CA GLU A 1123 60.16 -73.30 -43.16
C GLU A 1123 60.02 -72.88 -41.68
N ASN A 1124 61.12 -72.69 -40.93
CA ASN A 1124 61.05 -72.45 -39.48
C ASN A 1124 61.23 -70.99 -39.02
N LEU A 1125 61.97 -70.14 -39.75
CA LEU A 1125 62.25 -68.77 -39.27
C LEU A 1125 61.08 -67.80 -39.50
N ASP A 1126 60.19 -68.10 -40.47
CA ASP A 1126 58.99 -67.32 -40.75
C ASP A 1126 58.04 -67.15 -39.53
N ARG A 1127 58.19 -67.96 -38.47
CA ARG A 1127 57.45 -67.80 -37.22
C ARG A 1127 57.75 -66.52 -36.45
N LEU A 1128 58.94 -65.92 -36.59
CA LEU A 1128 59.30 -64.68 -35.87
C LEU A 1128 58.92 -63.40 -36.63
N ARG A 1129 58.47 -63.51 -37.88
CA ARG A 1129 57.99 -62.37 -38.69
C ARG A 1129 56.62 -61.83 -38.21
N ALA A 1130 55.90 -62.60 -37.40
CA ALA A 1130 54.50 -62.41 -37.04
C ALA A 1130 54.19 -61.26 -36.03
N PHE A 1131 55.13 -60.39 -35.69
CA PHE A 1131 54.86 -59.21 -34.83
C PHE A 1131 54.55 -57.93 -35.63
N CYS A 1132 54.87 -57.89 -36.93
CA CYS A 1132 54.43 -56.81 -37.83
C CYS A 1132 53.11 -57.12 -38.57
N ASP A 1133 52.68 -58.39 -38.57
CA ASP A 1133 51.52 -58.88 -39.35
C ASP A 1133 50.50 -59.63 -38.47
N ARG A 1134 49.56 -58.91 -37.84
CA ARG A 1134 48.29 -59.48 -37.37
C ARG A 1134 47.12 -58.50 -37.58
N ASP A 1135 46.26 -58.87 -38.53
CA ASP A 1135 44.93 -58.29 -38.75
C ASP A 1135 43.87 -59.42 -38.67
N PHE A 1136 42.59 -59.07 -38.79
CA PHE A 1136 41.39 -59.88 -38.60
C PHE A 1136 41.04 -60.30 -37.16
N GLY A 1137 39.73 -60.25 -36.89
CA GLY A 1137 39.03 -60.83 -35.75
C GLY A 1137 37.54 -60.96 -36.09
N ASP A 1138 36.68 -61.41 -35.17
CA ASP A 1138 35.23 -61.20 -35.29
C ASP A 1138 34.54 -61.22 -33.90
N GLY A 1139 33.38 -60.57 -33.80
CA GLY A 1139 32.69 -60.33 -32.50
C GLY A 1139 31.61 -59.25 -32.54
N LYS A 1140 30.64 -59.35 -33.46
CA LYS A 1140 29.46 -58.46 -33.58
C LYS A 1140 28.37 -58.81 -32.53
N PRO A 1141 27.28 -58.02 -32.33
CA PRO A 1141 26.89 -56.70 -32.89
C PRO A 1141 26.71 -55.62 -31.79
N GLY A 1142 26.37 -54.33 -32.01
CA GLY A 1142 26.04 -53.47 -33.17
C GLY A 1142 25.67 -52.06 -32.63
N GLN A 1143 25.43 -50.97 -33.39
CA GLN A 1143 25.26 -50.75 -34.84
C GLN A 1143 25.91 -49.40 -35.28
N ARG A 1144 26.30 -49.31 -36.57
CA ARG A 1144 26.20 -48.15 -37.52
C ARG A 1144 26.51 -46.71 -37.00
N SER A 1145 27.31 -45.85 -37.65
CA SER A 1145 28.14 -45.88 -38.89
C SER A 1145 28.99 -44.56 -38.94
N LYS A 1146 29.75 -44.10 -39.96
CA LYS A 1146 29.84 -44.41 -41.41
C LYS A 1146 31.21 -43.93 -42.01
N ALA A 1147 31.39 -44.26 -43.29
CA ALA A 1147 32.36 -43.80 -44.32
C ALA A 1147 32.53 -42.26 -44.49
N ALA A 1148 33.53 -41.72 -45.23
CA ALA A 1148 34.65 -42.27 -46.05
C ALA A 1148 35.77 -41.19 -46.17
N ALA A 1149 37.08 -41.48 -46.17
CA ALA A 1149 37.93 -42.24 -47.12
C ALA A 1149 38.36 -41.46 -48.39
N VAL A 1150 39.67 -41.50 -48.71
CA VAL A 1150 40.38 -40.67 -49.72
C VAL A 1150 41.30 -41.56 -50.58
N GLN A 1151 41.44 -41.26 -51.89
CA GLN A 1151 42.66 -41.41 -52.75
C GLN A 1151 42.27 -40.98 -54.20
N ARG A 1152 42.99 -40.14 -54.97
CA ARG A 1152 44.40 -40.04 -55.44
C ARG A 1152 44.62 -40.57 -56.87
N SER A 1153 45.03 -39.66 -57.76
CA SER A 1153 45.92 -39.85 -58.92
C SER A 1153 46.26 -38.43 -59.47
N ALA A 1154 47.37 -38.13 -60.17
CA ALA A 1154 48.46 -38.93 -60.73
C ALA A 1154 49.84 -38.20 -60.59
N ALA A 1155 50.89 -38.67 -61.29
CA ALA A 1155 52.26 -38.10 -61.41
C ALA A 1155 52.79 -38.32 -62.86
N ALA A 1156 54.00 -37.93 -63.33
CA ALA A 1156 55.25 -37.39 -62.76
C ALA A 1156 55.95 -36.50 -63.85
N GLY A 1157 57.13 -35.88 -63.72
CA GLY A 1157 58.09 -35.75 -62.61
C GLY A 1157 59.52 -36.24 -62.95
N ASP A 1158 60.47 -35.33 -63.22
CA ASP A 1158 61.88 -35.61 -63.57
C ASP A 1158 62.76 -35.97 -62.35
N ASP A 1159 63.84 -36.73 -62.60
CA ASP A 1159 64.08 -37.95 -61.82
C ASP A 1159 65.52 -38.11 -61.24
N LYS A 1160 65.61 -38.10 -59.90
CA LYS A 1160 66.65 -38.75 -59.05
C LYS A 1160 68.09 -38.17 -59.06
N PRO A 1161 68.96 -38.47 -58.05
CA PRO A 1161 68.87 -39.51 -57.01
C PRO A 1161 67.68 -39.43 -56.03
N LYS A 1162 67.20 -40.60 -55.60
CA LYS A 1162 66.31 -40.80 -54.44
C LYS A 1162 66.98 -41.80 -53.53
N ALA A 1163 66.68 -41.71 -52.22
CA ALA A 1163 66.89 -42.72 -51.20
C ALA A 1163 68.34 -43.21 -51.02
N ASP A 1164 68.97 -43.08 -49.85
CA ASP A 1164 68.45 -43.49 -48.55
C ASP A 1164 67.35 -42.58 -47.95
N THR A 1165 66.10 -43.04 -47.98
CA THR A 1165 64.92 -42.24 -47.63
C THR A 1165 63.77 -43.09 -47.09
N ASP A 1166 64.10 -44.14 -46.32
CA ASP A 1166 63.12 -44.87 -45.49
C ASP A 1166 62.92 -44.21 -44.11
N CYS A 1167 63.47 -43.00 -43.93
CA CYS A 1167 63.16 -42.09 -42.83
C CYS A 1167 63.23 -40.61 -43.28
N THR A 1168 62.06 -39.99 -43.47
CA THR A 1168 61.84 -38.53 -43.58
C THR A 1168 60.54 -38.16 -42.90
N PHE A 1169 60.46 -36.96 -42.32
CA PHE A 1169 59.30 -36.55 -41.52
C PHE A 1169 58.41 -35.53 -42.25
N PRO A 1170 57.10 -35.81 -42.45
CA PRO A 1170 56.20 -34.91 -43.18
C PRO A 1170 55.46 -33.93 -42.26
N ILE A 1171 55.53 -32.64 -42.59
CA ILE A 1171 54.72 -31.57 -41.99
C ILE A 1171 53.92 -30.81 -43.06
N PHE A 1172 52.91 -30.04 -42.66
CA PHE A 1172 51.90 -29.51 -43.57
C PHE A 1172 51.53 -28.07 -43.22
N ARG A 1173 51.21 -27.22 -44.21
CA ARG A 1173 50.62 -25.90 -43.97
C ARG A 1173 49.68 -25.45 -45.09
N THR A 1174 48.65 -24.71 -44.71
CA THR A 1174 47.79 -23.99 -45.65
C THR A 1174 48.26 -22.53 -45.76
N PRO A 1175 48.77 -22.07 -46.92
CA PRO A 1175 49.19 -20.68 -47.11
C PRO A 1175 48.02 -19.72 -47.31
N LYS A 1176 48.25 -18.40 -47.23
CA LYS A 1176 47.33 -17.40 -47.76
C LYS A 1176 47.18 -17.61 -49.28
N THR A 1177 45.99 -17.45 -49.84
CA THR A 1177 45.69 -17.72 -51.27
C THR A 1177 46.60 -16.95 -52.23
N VAL A 1178 47.02 -15.74 -51.85
CA VAL A 1178 47.93 -14.89 -52.62
C VAL A 1178 49.39 -15.36 -52.64
N ASP A 1179 49.81 -16.20 -51.69
CA ASP A 1179 51.20 -16.65 -51.55
C ASP A 1179 51.44 -18.08 -52.08
N VAL A 1180 50.39 -18.81 -52.49
CA VAL A 1180 50.46 -20.21 -52.98
C VAL A 1180 51.56 -20.41 -54.05
N ALA A 1181 51.62 -19.51 -55.03
CA ALA A 1181 52.60 -19.59 -56.12
C ALA A 1181 54.04 -19.30 -55.64
N TYR A 1182 54.20 -18.47 -54.61
CA TYR A 1182 55.50 -18.15 -54.01
C TYR A 1182 56.01 -19.33 -53.16
N GLU A 1183 55.16 -19.89 -52.29
CA GLU A 1183 55.55 -21.00 -51.41
C GLU A 1183 55.97 -22.25 -52.16
N LYS A 1184 55.36 -22.50 -53.34
CA LYS A 1184 55.77 -23.59 -54.23
C LYS A 1184 57.26 -23.54 -54.62
N LEU A 1185 57.80 -22.35 -54.85
CA LEU A 1185 59.14 -22.14 -55.40
C LEU A 1185 60.16 -21.82 -54.30
N HIS A 1186 59.78 -21.02 -53.31
CA HIS A 1186 60.72 -20.43 -52.35
C HIS A 1186 60.50 -20.89 -50.90
N GLY A 1187 59.34 -21.47 -50.57
CA GLY A 1187 58.91 -21.68 -49.19
C GLY A 1187 58.14 -20.46 -48.65
N PRO A 1188 57.82 -20.43 -47.35
CA PRO A 1188 56.94 -19.39 -46.81
C PRO A 1188 57.47 -17.98 -47.05
N ASN A 1189 56.57 -17.05 -47.39
CA ASN A 1189 56.94 -15.70 -47.83
C ASN A 1189 57.41 -14.84 -46.64
N PRO A 1190 58.71 -14.49 -46.52
CA PRO A 1190 59.25 -13.81 -45.34
C PRO A 1190 58.69 -12.38 -45.17
N ALA A 1191 58.19 -11.75 -46.24
CA ALA A 1191 57.56 -10.43 -46.16
C ALA A 1191 56.29 -10.41 -45.28
N ARG A 1192 55.67 -11.58 -45.02
CA ARG A 1192 54.52 -11.71 -44.12
C ARG A 1192 54.88 -11.64 -42.63
N GLY A 1193 56.17 -11.75 -42.28
CA GLY A 1193 56.64 -11.58 -40.90
C GLY A 1193 56.61 -10.13 -40.38
N ALA A 1194 56.38 -9.16 -41.26
CA ALA A 1194 56.36 -7.72 -40.95
C ALA A 1194 55.00 -7.04 -41.24
N GLU A 1195 53.92 -7.81 -41.39
CA GLU A 1195 52.55 -7.27 -41.50
C GLU A 1195 51.98 -6.93 -40.11
N ASP A 1196 51.24 -5.83 -39.98
CA ASP A 1196 50.52 -5.50 -38.74
C ASP A 1196 49.55 -6.63 -38.35
N GLY A 1197 49.73 -7.18 -37.14
CA GLY A 1197 48.98 -8.35 -36.67
C GLY A 1197 49.63 -9.71 -37.00
N SER A 1198 50.85 -9.72 -37.57
CA SER A 1198 51.74 -10.88 -37.57
C SER A 1198 52.42 -11.03 -36.21
N ASP A 1199 52.50 -12.25 -35.69
CA ASP A 1199 53.15 -12.60 -34.41
C ASP A 1199 54.64 -12.94 -34.56
N GLY A 1200 55.20 -12.75 -35.76
CA GLY A 1200 56.57 -13.09 -36.12
C GLY A 1200 56.76 -14.56 -36.50
N LYS A 1201 55.71 -15.40 -36.52
CA LYS A 1201 55.83 -16.84 -36.74
C LYS A 1201 55.04 -17.37 -37.92
N VAL A 1202 55.47 -18.54 -38.39
CA VAL A 1202 54.91 -19.26 -39.53
C VAL A 1202 54.68 -20.73 -39.19
N TYR A 1203 53.40 -21.09 -39.21
CA TYR A 1203 52.88 -22.31 -38.60
C TYR A 1203 52.82 -23.49 -39.58
N PHE A 1204 53.12 -24.68 -39.07
CA PHE A 1204 53.04 -25.96 -39.79
C PHE A 1204 52.42 -27.04 -38.88
N GLY A 1205 51.35 -27.71 -39.29
CA GLY A 1205 50.74 -28.80 -38.55
C GLY A 1205 51.18 -30.20 -39.01
N GLU A 1206 50.78 -31.22 -38.26
CA GLU A 1206 50.44 -32.50 -38.88
C GLU A 1206 49.23 -32.32 -39.83
N GLN A 1207 48.98 -33.30 -40.71
CA GLN A 1207 48.05 -33.14 -41.83
C GLN A 1207 46.63 -32.72 -41.42
N SER A 1208 46.08 -33.18 -40.28
CA SER A 1208 44.73 -32.79 -39.88
C SER A 1208 44.66 -31.37 -39.30
N VAL A 1209 45.71 -30.90 -38.61
CA VAL A 1209 45.82 -29.52 -38.11
C VAL A 1209 45.88 -28.52 -39.27
N ALA A 1210 46.76 -28.77 -40.25
CA ALA A 1210 46.89 -27.91 -41.42
C ALA A 1210 45.61 -27.83 -42.27
N ALA A 1211 44.73 -28.84 -42.19
CA ALA A 1211 43.48 -28.92 -42.93
C ALA A 1211 42.37 -28.01 -42.37
N GLU A 1212 42.45 -27.60 -41.09
CA GLU A 1212 41.43 -26.73 -40.47
C GLU A 1212 41.37 -25.31 -41.07
N TYR A 1213 42.45 -24.91 -41.73
CA TYR A 1213 42.60 -23.62 -42.38
C TYR A 1213 42.20 -23.64 -43.87
N TRP A 1214 41.87 -24.81 -44.44
CA TRP A 1214 41.51 -24.98 -45.85
C TRP A 1214 40.31 -24.13 -46.29
N GLY A 1215 40.56 -23.04 -47.01
CA GLY A 1215 39.53 -22.10 -47.47
C GLY A 1215 38.94 -21.21 -46.36
N ARG A 1216 39.60 -21.12 -45.20
CA ARG A 1216 39.14 -20.31 -44.07
C ARG A 1216 39.58 -18.85 -44.26
N GLY A 1217 38.68 -17.98 -44.68
CA GLY A 1217 38.99 -16.55 -44.88
C GLY A 1217 39.97 -16.32 -46.05
N THR A 1218 41.16 -15.80 -45.76
CA THR A 1218 42.21 -15.51 -46.77
C THR A 1218 43.10 -16.71 -47.11
N TYR A 1219 42.91 -17.85 -46.45
CA TYR A 1219 43.69 -19.08 -46.61
C TYR A 1219 43.22 -19.93 -47.81
N ALA A 1220 44.17 -20.64 -48.44
CA ALA A 1220 43.96 -21.36 -49.69
C ALA A 1220 43.07 -22.62 -49.55
N SER A 1221 42.43 -23.03 -50.65
CA SER A 1221 41.63 -24.27 -50.71
C SER A 1221 42.51 -25.51 -50.99
N GLY A 1222 43.56 -25.69 -50.19
CA GLY A 1222 44.55 -26.75 -50.26
C GLY A 1222 45.76 -26.42 -49.39
N MET A 1223 46.68 -27.37 -49.24
CA MET A 1223 47.87 -27.24 -48.39
C MET A 1223 49.15 -27.67 -49.12
N TYR A 1224 50.30 -27.22 -48.65
CA TYR A 1224 51.58 -27.83 -48.98
C TYR A 1224 51.97 -28.85 -47.91
N ARG A 1225 52.32 -30.06 -48.34
CA ARG A 1225 53.16 -31.01 -47.58
C ARG A 1225 54.62 -30.62 -47.81
N TYR A 1226 55.36 -30.49 -46.73
CA TYR A 1226 56.81 -30.32 -46.69
C TYR A 1226 57.38 -31.64 -46.15
N ASP A 1227 58.18 -32.32 -46.96
CA ASP A 1227 58.91 -33.52 -46.57
C ASP A 1227 60.30 -33.10 -46.09
N MET A 1228 60.59 -33.35 -44.81
CA MET A 1228 61.79 -32.84 -44.13
C MET A 1228 62.81 -33.96 -43.88
N ASP A 1229 64.10 -33.62 -43.96
CA ASP A 1229 65.19 -34.46 -43.42
C ASP A 1229 64.93 -34.71 -41.92
N MET A 1230 65.20 -35.91 -41.40
CA MET A 1230 64.93 -36.26 -39.99
C MET A 1230 65.65 -35.33 -38.99
N LYS A 1231 66.74 -34.64 -39.39
CA LYS A 1231 67.39 -33.60 -38.60
C LYS A 1231 66.44 -32.44 -38.24
N PHE A 1232 65.37 -32.22 -39.00
CA PHE A 1232 64.29 -31.27 -38.65
C PHE A 1232 63.67 -31.58 -37.27
N LEU A 1233 63.42 -32.87 -36.98
CA LEU A 1233 62.89 -33.30 -35.68
C LEU A 1233 63.84 -33.02 -34.50
N VAL A 1234 65.09 -32.66 -34.77
CA VAL A 1234 66.08 -32.26 -33.77
C VAL A 1234 66.25 -30.73 -33.76
N GLN A 1235 66.49 -30.10 -34.91
CA GLN A 1235 66.78 -28.66 -35.03
C GLN A 1235 65.56 -27.75 -34.83
N PHE A 1236 64.35 -28.29 -34.98
CA PHE A 1236 63.07 -27.62 -34.70
C PHE A 1236 62.22 -28.38 -33.66
N ALA A 1237 62.84 -29.26 -32.87
CA ALA A 1237 62.18 -30.00 -31.78
C ALA A 1237 61.42 -29.07 -30.83
N ALA A 1238 62.05 -27.95 -30.43
CA ALA A 1238 61.47 -26.97 -29.51
C ALA A 1238 60.39 -26.07 -30.13
N ALA A 1239 60.23 -26.09 -31.46
CA ALA A 1239 59.10 -25.43 -32.12
C ALA A 1239 57.83 -26.31 -32.09
N ALA A 1240 57.98 -27.61 -31.84
CA ALA A 1240 56.87 -28.56 -31.80
C ALA A 1240 56.04 -28.39 -30.51
N LYS A 1241 54.80 -27.92 -30.65
CA LYS A 1241 53.80 -27.86 -29.60
C LYS A 1241 52.65 -28.82 -29.90
N ARG A 1242 51.95 -29.27 -28.86
CA ARG A 1242 50.66 -29.95 -29.04
C ARG A 1242 49.59 -28.90 -29.37
N TYR A 1243 49.02 -29.00 -30.57
CA TYR A 1243 47.87 -28.20 -31.02
C TYR A 1243 46.64 -28.51 -30.15
N ASP A 1244 46.27 -29.79 -30.06
CA ASP A 1244 45.26 -30.31 -29.13
C ASP A 1244 45.38 -31.85 -28.94
N TRP A 1245 44.35 -32.46 -28.36
CA TRP A 1245 44.22 -33.92 -28.17
C TRP A 1245 43.15 -34.57 -29.09
N GLN A 1246 42.74 -33.93 -30.19
CA GLN A 1246 41.64 -34.39 -31.05
C GLN A 1246 42.09 -35.38 -32.15
N GLY A 1247 43.28 -35.97 -32.02
CA GLY A 1247 43.74 -37.03 -32.93
C GLY A 1247 42.99 -38.36 -32.69
N PRO A 1248 43.11 -39.32 -33.62
CA PRO A 1248 42.51 -40.66 -33.46
C PRO A 1248 42.85 -41.27 -32.10
N ASN A 1249 41.84 -41.84 -31.42
CA ASN A 1249 41.93 -42.41 -30.08
C ASN A 1249 42.44 -41.44 -28.97
N GLY A 1250 42.28 -40.13 -29.15
CA GLY A 1250 42.73 -39.12 -28.19
C GLY A 1250 44.22 -38.78 -28.30
N SER A 1251 44.86 -39.15 -29.41
CA SER A 1251 46.28 -38.86 -29.68
C SER A 1251 46.53 -37.34 -29.77
N PRO A 1252 47.69 -36.84 -29.31
CA PRO A 1252 48.03 -35.43 -29.44
C PRO A 1252 48.28 -35.07 -30.90
N ARG A 1253 47.64 -34.00 -31.38
CA ARG A 1253 47.95 -33.38 -32.67
C ARG A 1253 49.03 -32.33 -32.49
N ILE A 1254 49.99 -32.26 -33.41
CA ILE A 1254 51.21 -31.45 -33.26
C ILE A 1254 51.24 -30.33 -34.31
N GLU A 1255 51.73 -29.16 -33.89
CA GLU A 1255 52.03 -28.00 -34.72
C GLU A 1255 53.44 -27.49 -34.41
N TRP A 1256 54.11 -26.90 -35.39
CA TRP A 1256 55.45 -26.32 -35.31
C TRP A 1256 55.38 -24.82 -35.57
N ASP A 1257 55.84 -24.03 -34.59
CA ASP A 1257 55.82 -22.57 -34.60
C ASP A 1257 57.20 -22.04 -35.01
N ILE A 1258 57.46 -21.95 -36.32
CA ILE A 1258 58.76 -21.52 -36.86
C ILE A 1258 58.80 -19.99 -36.89
N ASP A 1259 59.79 -19.34 -36.28
CA ASP A 1259 59.96 -17.89 -36.42
C ASP A 1259 60.38 -17.51 -37.85
N TYR A 1260 59.80 -16.43 -38.42
CA TYR A 1260 60.08 -15.99 -39.79
C TYR A 1260 61.57 -15.70 -40.04
N SER A 1261 62.32 -15.34 -38.99
CA SER A 1261 63.78 -15.12 -39.02
C SER A 1261 64.61 -16.39 -39.24
N ARG A 1262 64.05 -17.59 -38.99
CA ARG A 1262 64.73 -18.89 -39.18
C ARG A 1262 64.25 -19.63 -40.44
N LEU A 1263 63.59 -18.94 -41.37
CA LEU A 1263 63.07 -19.56 -42.58
C LEU A 1263 64.15 -20.10 -43.51
N ASP A 1264 65.34 -19.51 -43.56
CA ASP A 1264 66.43 -20.03 -44.40
C ASP A 1264 66.97 -21.36 -43.86
N GLU A 1265 67.09 -21.50 -42.53
CA GLU A 1265 67.41 -22.79 -41.88
C GLU A 1265 66.31 -23.83 -42.15
N PHE A 1266 65.04 -23.45 -42.00
CA PHE A 1266 63.90 -24.33 -42.27
C PHE A 1266 63.86 -24.80 -43.74
N ASN A 1267 64.06 -23.88 -44.68
CA ASN A 1267 64.06 -24.16 -46.11
C ASN A 1267 65.26 -25.04 -46.51
N ALA A 1268 66.42 -24.89 -45.86
CA ALA A 1268 67.58 -25.77 -46.08
C ALA A 1268 67.36 -27.24 -45.65
N LEU A 1269 66.42 -27.50 -44.73
CA LEU A 1269 66.02 -28.86 -44.32
C LEU A 1269 64.83 -29.43 -45.13
N THR A 1270 64.24 -28.65 -46.02
CA THR A 1270 63.08 -29.08 -46.83
C THR A 1270 63.55 -29.91 -48.02
N VAL A 1271 63.32 -31.23 -47.99
CA VAL A 1271 63.72 -32.15 -49.06
C VAL A 1271 62.76 -32.09 -50.25
N ALA A 1272 61.45 -31.94 -50.00
CA ALA A 1272 60.45 -31.72 -51.05
C ALA A 1272 59.25 -30.91 -50.58
N ARG A 1273 58.56 -30.25 -51.53
CA ARG A 1273 57.28 -29.55 -51.30
C ARG A 1273 56.22 -30.04 -52.29
N THR A 1274 55.12 -30.61 -51.79
CA THR A 1274 54.03 -31.19 -52.60
C THR A 1274 52.71 -30.49 -52.30
N TRP A 1275 52.03 -29.97 -53.33
CA TRP A 1275 50.67 -29.42 -53.17
C TRP A 1275 49.64 -30.54 -53.02
N ILE A 1276 48.79 -30.43 -52.01
CA ILE A 1276 47.63 -31.28 -51.77
C ILE A 1276 46.39 -30.37 -51.87
N PRO A 1277 45.59 -30.45 -52.95
CA PRO A 1277 44.33 -29.71 -53.03
C PRO A 1277 43.35 -30.21 -51.95
N LYS A 1278 42.42 -29.34 -51.55
CA LYS A 1278 41.29 -29.77 -50.72
C LYS A 1278 40.46 -30.84 -51.48
N PRO A 1279 40.13 -31.99 -50.86
CA PRO A 1279 39.24 -33.01 -51.44
C PRO A 1279 37.82 -32.50 -51.72
#